data_AF-A0A9E3QC72-F1
#
_entry.id   AF-A0A9E3QC72-F1
#
_cell.length_a   1.000
_cell.length_b   1.000
_cell.length_c   1.000
_cell.angle_alpha   90.00
_cell.angle_beta   90.00
_cell.angle_gamma   90.00
#
_symmetry.space_group_name_H-M   'P 1'
#
loop_
_entity.id
_entity.type
_entity.pdbx_description
1 polymer ?
#
loop_
_entity_poly.entity_id
_entity_poly.type
_entity_poly.pdbx_seq_one_letter_code
_entity_poly.pdbx_strand_id
1 'polypeptide(L)'
;MSHRKGPVRWLFGFALVGLAAVLGHGAGDEPADLPSAQKALRPAAPVLPASLVAALQEGRFDEAVTTLERLAADPKASADDKAYDALIRGTALRLAGQLDKARKALEEAIEAAPKSVWLAKLRSELAEVELAAGRFAAAERLARAQAEALLDDARKDRLASVYRAFADRLLKPSDPTAKPDPEGAHALLDLARGLAKSESIQAELLLALGRASQAAGNHGRAIQEFQRYLKEYPKGADRSEARYRLGEAQFAAGQILPARLTWEDLAREAKGREDAEWRAKALYQIAHTYGIPKPPDDRQLHLGVAALRRFLDDYPAHPLAVKAAYEIGASYLARGTAQEALEALNAFLAGKGYRAETEPARRDLAEFTMTATFQVGQILQGQERYDEAITAWQGYLAKFPNGPQSADAQRAILDTRLLIAQDHLRHERYDRARAAWEAFVTQNPLDARVPQVLFEIGESYAQQKKFDEAIAAWETLAGKFPGSEPAAHARFRIAEVYEVEKGDPAEAIERYKKVEVEPWRSQAHQHIAVMQAKALTVLTPRAFRSGETPLLKITTRNIETLIFAAYRLDPEAYFRKKHTLGGVESLDIGLVAPDAEWTAKVPGFEKYKPVEKDYELKDLKLPGVYVVKVTDEKTLQATTLVIGRDLEAIVKTSRDQVLVFAQDLKTGQGRAGARVLVADGDKVILEAKTGKDGVVLRPWDEPRAPSASLSYLVLDGAEAAGSGLSLPGTVAQGLSPRAYLYTDRPAYRPGQEVALRGIVREVSDGQYAILPDAVYRLEVTDSRGRQFVAKSVKLSPFGTFHERIAIDSGAPVGTYHVRLSRLNGSEFAGQFEVQAYQLQKADLSFDLPKMVYFRGETIEGDVVARYQYGTPLAHRPIAVALPDGRILQGQTDAAGKYHFQLETDGFAEEQALGFAAQLPQEGVAATAMVRLVVLAFQIDLKTTRDVYLDGESFRLDVTTIDALGKPMGQALTASVLKRVTQAGRVTEREVSKTEVKTVAETGQSSVLLRVDDPDGGSYILRVAGTDRFGNAVVADREVTISGRKDETKLRLLSDRSSFKVGEKATVQLLSRGASGTALLAWEADRILSYRLVPLREGINEVAWDVVGEQFPNFSLTAARMAGSRFDEARLDLQVERDLRVAIHPQKPTVGPGEEVEVEVATTDQLGRPVAAELSLALVDQALLRLYGDRLPPIGPYFYGQTRTGAFATEATNTFRYQPATVPVPEAVVEEAERQNAEEADNAVIANARQQAVNQIELGAATPAPAAPEA
;
A
#
# COMPACT_ATOMS: atom_id res chain seq x y z
N MET A 1 -3.06 -42.78 56.14
CA MET A 1 -1.66 -42.69 56.62
C MET A 1 -1.15 -41.32 56.20
N SER A 2 -0.74 -40.36 57.01
CA SER A 2 -0.68 -40.19 58.47
C SER A 2 -0.82 -38.67 58.72
N HIS A 3 -1.90 -38.31 59.45
CA HIS A 3 -2.17 -37.16 60.35
C HIS A 3 -1.42 -35.81 60.21
N ARG A 4 -2.04 -34.63 60.43
CA ARG A 4 -3.44 -34.15 60.54
C ARG A 4 -3.34 -32.61 60.72
N LYS A 5 -4.21 -31.87 60.02
CA LYS A 5 -4.88 -30.59 60.38
C LYS A 5 -4.04 -29.38 60.88
N GLY A 6 -4.14 -28.27 60.15
CA GLY A 6 -4.05 -26.92 60.70
C GLY A 6 -5.28 -26.08 60.32
N PRO A 7 -5.82 -25.26 61.25
CA PRO A 7 -6.69 -24.15 60.89
C PRO A 7 -6.19 -22.78 61.43
N VAL A 8 -6.37 -21.75 60.60
CA VAL A 8 -7.04 -20.45 60.87
C VAL A 8 -6.49 -19.46 61.92
N ARG A 9 -5.98 -18.33 61.38
CA ARG A 9 -6.18 -16.88 61.67
C ARG A 9 -5.78 -16.17 62.99
N TRP A 10 -4.95 -15.13 62.77
CA TRP A 10 -5.02 -13.69 63.19
C TRP A 10 -4.48 -13.20 64.57
N LEU A 11 -3.45 -12.32 64.51
CA LEU A 11 -3.34 -10.93 65.04
C LEU A 11 -2.05 -10.55 65.81
N PHE A 12 -1.47 -9.43 65.34
CA PHE A 12 -0.60 -8.41 65.98
C PHE A 12 0.77 -8.76 66.58
N GLY A 13 1.76 -7.91 66.25
CA GLY A 13 2.94 -7.67 67.09
C GLY A 13 4.18 -7.17 66.35
N PHE A 14 4.40 -5.86 66.34
CA PHE A 14 5.63 -5.16 65.93
C PHE A 14 6.89 -5.66 66.67
N ALA A 15 8.05 -5.71 65.98
CA ALA A 15 9.25 -4.89 66.30
C ALA A 15 10.52 -5.35 65.55
N LEU A 16 10.99 -4.43 64.71
CA LEU A 16 12.36 -4.04 64.33
C LEU A 16 13.62 -4.81 64.82
N VAL A 17 14.48 -5.05 63.81
CA VAL A 17 15.95 -4.87 63.73
C VAL A 17 16.79 -6.13 63.63
N GLY A 18 17.49 -6.20 62.50
CA GLY A 18 18.84 -6.72 62.45
C GLY A 18 19.18 -7.34 61.11
N LEU A 19 19.70 -6.56 60.17
CA LEU A 19 20.76 -7.08 59.32
C LEU A 19 21.62 -5.95 58.78
N ALA A 20 22.85 -5.90 59.29
CA ALA A 20 23.93 -5.14 58.71
C ALA A 20 24.66 -6.01 57.68
N ALA A 21 24.89 -5.40 56.53
CA ALA A 21 26.06 -5.46 55.66
C ALA A 21 26.68 -6.82 55.26
N VAL A 22 26.74 -7.02 53.94
CA VAL A 22 27.94 -7.50 53.25
C VAL A 22 28.31 -6.46 52.19
N LEU A 23 29.46 -5.83 52.33
CA LEU A 23 30.29 -5.41 51.20
C LEU A 23 31.76 -5.67 51.54
N GLY A 24 32.47 -6.29 50.61
CA GLY A 24 33.92 -6.40 50.60
C GLY A 24 34.54 -5.37 49.66
N HIS A 25 35.40 -4.52 50.26
CA HIS A 25 36.65 -3.90 49.79
C HIS A 25 36.75 -3.17 48.44
N GLY A 26 37.27 -1.93 48.51
CA GLY A 26 37.88 -1.22 47.39
C GLY A 26 38.18 0.28 47.62
N ALA A 27 39.03 0.57 48.61
CA ALA A 27 39.83 1.78 48.91
C ALA A 27 39.65 3.12 48.16
N GLY A 28 39.72 4.20 48.95
CA GLY A 28 40.50 5.41 48.62
C GLY A 28 39.71 6.69 48.38
N ASP A 29 39.34 7.40 49.44
CA ASP A 29 39.71 8.82 49.66
C ASP A 29 38.99 9.34 50.91
N GLU A 30 39.70 10.19 51.67
CA GLU A 30 39.20 10.85 52.88
C GLU A 30 37.85 11.55 52.63
N PRO A 31 36.95 11.62 53.62
CA PRO A 31 35.77 12.46 53.47
C PRO A 31 36.20 13.92 53.43
N ALA A 32 36.23 14.47 52.21
CA ALA A 32 36.26 15.90 51.98
C ALA A 32 35.09 16.56 52.72
N ASP A 33 35.42 17.62 53.46
CA ASP A 33 34.51 18.49 54.20
C ASP A 33 33.18 18.70 53.46
N LEU A 34 32.09 18.29 54.11
CA LEU A 34 30.74 18.70 53.73
C LEU A 34 30.70 20.24 53.73
N PRO A 35 30.34 20.90 52.61
CA PRO A 35 30.20 22.35 52.58
C PRO A 35 29.15 22.80 53.61
N SER A 36 29.59 23.71 54.47
CA SER A 36 28.88 24.16 55.67
C SER A 36 27.43 24.56 55.39
N ALA A 37 26.50 23.84 56.02
CA ALA A 37 25.15 24.32 56.22
C ALA A 37 25.18 25.59 57.09
N GLN A 38 25.28 26.77 56.48
CA GLN A 38 25.03 28.05 57.17
C GLN A 38 23.51 28.31 57.34
N LYS A 39 22.84 27.31 57.88
CA LYS A 39 21.77 27.37 58.88
C LYS A 39 21.57 25.94 59.37
N ALA A 40 22.65 25.34 59.85
CA ALA A 40 22.57 24.16 60.69
C ALA A 40 21.52 24.46 61.77
N LEU A 41 20.54 23.56 61.92
CA LEU A 41 19.87 23.40 63.20
C LEU A 41 21.00 23.24 64.21
N ARG A 42 21.37 24.33 64.90
CA ARG A 42 22.15 24.22 66.12
C ARG A 42 21.37 23.20 66.96
N PRO A 43 21.99 22.13 67.46
CA PRO A 43 21.29 21.29 68.42
C PRO A 43 20.75 22.24 69.48
N ALA A 44 19.46 22.15 69.78
CA ALA A 44 18.82 23.06 70.75
C ALA A 44 19.47 22.98 72.15
N ALA A 45 20.43 22.07 72.32
CA ALA A 45 21.06 21.71 73.57
C ALA A 45 22.34 22.53 73.71
N PRO A 46 22.51 23.30 74.79
CA PRO A 46 23.77 23.95 75.10
C PRO A 46 24.90 22.93 75.28
N VAL A 47 26.12 23.37 75.01
CA VAL A 47 27.33 22.57 75.27
C VAL A 47 27.57 22.53 76.77
N LEU A 48 27.54 21.33 77.35
CA LEU A 48 27.74 21.14 78.79
C LEU A 48 29.23 21.18 79.13
N PRO A 49 29.62 21.74 80.29
CA PRO A 49 30.99 21.65 80.78
C PRO A 49 31.43 20.18 80.91
N ALA A 50 32.65 19.85 80.48
CA ALA A 50 33.16 18.47 80.55
C ALA A 50 33.13 17.91 81.98
N SER A 51 33.34 18.74 83.00
CA SER A 51 33.24 18.38 84.41
C SER A 51 31.84 17.95 84.83
N LEU A 52 30.79 18.60 84.28
CA LEU A 52 29.40 18.22 84.52
C LEU A 52 29.07 16.89 83.85
N VAL A 53 29.53 16.69 82.60
CA VAL A 53 29.33 15.42 81.88
C VAL A 53 30.01 14.26 82.61
N ALA A 54 31.24 14.44 83.09
CA ALA A 54 31.96 13.44 83.88
C ALA A 54 31.24 13.11 85.20
N ALA A 55 30.76 14.12 85.93
CA ALA A 55 30.02 13.92 87.18
C ALA A 55 28.70 13.12 86.95
N LEU A 56 28.00 13.37 85.84
CA LEU A 56 26.80 12.61 85.47
C LEU A 56 27.13 11.17 85.07
N GLN A 57 28.24 10.91 84.39
CA GLN A 57 28.65 9.57 83.95
C GLN A 57 29.17 8.69 85.10
N GLU A 58 29.85 9.29 86.09
CA GLU A 58 30.41 8.58 87.25
C GLU A 58 29.42 8.41 88.41
N GLY A 59 28.17 8.87 88.25
CA GLY A 59 27.13 8.76 89.28
C GLY A 59 27.28 9.76 90.44
N ARG A 60 28.12 10.79 90.29
CA ARG A 60 28.36 11.85 91.28
C ARG A 60 27.29 12.94 91.14
N PHE A 61 26.03 12.57 91.35
CA PHE A 61 24.87 13.39 91.00
C PHE A 61 24.73 14.67 91.83
N ASP A 62 25.14 14.68 93.10
CA ASP A 62 25.10 15.91 93.92
C ASP A 62 26.08 16.98 93.43
N GLU A 63 27.25 16.58 92.93
CA GLU A 63 28.23 17.48 92.30
C GLU A 63 27.71 18.03 90.95
N ALA A 64 27.02 17.18 90.18
CA ALA A 64 26.39 17.56 88.92
C ALA A 64 25.26 18.58 89.15
N VAL A 65 24.40 18.35 90.15
CA VAL A 65 23.30 19.28 90.52
C VAL A 65 23.85 20.63 90.95
N THR A 66 24.89 20.66 91.78
CA THR A 66 25.53 21.91 92.24
C THR A 66 26.12 22.71 91.06
N THR A 67 26.66 22.00 90.08
CA THR A 67 27.20 22.62 88.86
C THR A 67 26.08 23.15 87.97
N LEU A 68 24.98 22.41 87.82
CA LEU A 68 23.79 22.83 87.08
C LEU A 68 23.05 24.00 87.72
N GLU A 69 23.01 24.10 89.05
CA GLU A 69 22.46 25.24 89.78
C GLU A 69 23.23 26.53 89.48
N ARG A 70 24.56 26.42 89.37
CA ARG A 70 25.43 27.54 89.01
C ARG A 70 25.24 27.97 87.55
N LEU A 71 25.07 27.02 86.64
CA LEU A 71 24.79 27.28 85.22
C LEU A 71 23.42 27.93 85.03
N ALA A 72 22.39 27.43 85.73
CA ALA A 72 21.04 27.97 85.68
C ALA A 72 20.94 29.41 86.24
N ALA A 73 21.84 29.78 87.15
CA ALA A 73 21.94 31.12 87.72
C ALA A 73 22.66 32.14 86.80
N ASP A 74 23.22 31.71 85.66
CA ASP A 74 23.85 32.63 84.71
C ASP A 74 22.79 33.56 84.08
N PRO A 75 22.88 34.89 84.28
CA PRO A 75 21.95 35.84 83.68
C PRO A 75 22.04 35.89 82.14
N LYS A 76 23.11 35.38 81.54
CA LYS A 76 23.31 35.35 80.08
C LYS A 76 22.72 34.11 79.39
N ALA A 77 22.33 33.08 80.13
CA ALA A 77 21.74 31.87 79.56
C ALA A 77 20.32 32.15 79.01
N SER A 78 20.02 31.65 77.80
CA SER A 78 18.70 31.82 77.19
C SER A 78 17.62 31.03 77.94
N ALA A 79 16.35 31.32 77.68
CA ALA A 79 15.25 30.56 78.28
C ALA A 79 15.29 29.06 77.91
N ASP A 80 15.77 28.73 76.70
CA ASP A 80 15.94 27.34 76.27
C ASP A 80 17.18 26.68 76.90
N ASP A 81 18.28 27.42 77.11
CA ASP A 81 19.46 26.90 77.82
C ASP A 81 19.11 26.59 79.27
N LYS A 82 18.38 27.50 79.94
CA LYS A 82 17.91 27.30 81.32
C LYS A 82 16.92 26.14 81.42
N ALA A 83 16.04 25.98 80.44
CA ALA A 83 15.12 24.85 80.37
C ALA A 83 15.86 23.51 80.16
N TYR A 84 16.91 23.50 79.35
CA TYR A 84 17.75 22.31 79.16
C TYR A 84 18.59 21.97 80.39
N ASP A 85 19.21 22.96 81.03
CA ASP A 85 19.96 22.75 82.27
C ASP A 85 19.03 22.25 83.38
N ALA A 86 17.81 22.77 83.47
CA ALA A 86 16.79 22.29 84.40
C ALA A 86 16.33 20.86 84.08
N LEU A 87 16.25 20.48 82.80
CA LEU A 87 15.96 19.10 82.38
C LEU A 87 17.02 18.14 82.91
N ILE A 88 18.30 18.47 82.71
CA ILE A 88 19.41 17.65 83.18
C ILE A 88 19.47 17.65 84.71
N ARG A 89 19.22 18.79 85.36
CA ARG A 89 19.19 18.90 86.83
C ARG A 89 18.08 18.06 87.43
N GLY A 90 16.88 18.11 86.86
CA GLY A 90 15.76 17.25 87.26
C GLY A 90 16.08 15.77 87.10
N THR A 91 16.75 15.40 86.00
CA THR A 91 17.20 14.02 85.74
C THR A 91 18.24 13.58 86.78
N ALA A 92 19.25 14.40 87.06
CA ALA A 92 20.30 14.12 88.04
C ALA A 92 19.74 14.01 89.47
N LEU A 93 18.83 14.90 89.86
CA LEU A 93 18.15 14.85 91.17
C LEU A 93 17.30 13.58 91.30
N ARG A 94 16.65 13.14 90.23
CA ARG A 94 15.89 11.87 90.20
C ARG A 94 16.81 10.67 90.41
N LEU A 95 17.92 10.61 89.67
CA LEU A 95 18.91 9.53 89.76
C LEU A 95 19.61 9.51 91.13
N ALA A 96 19.76 10.65 91.79
CA ALA A 96 20.24 10.76 93.17
C ALA A 96 19.20 10.35 94.24
N GLY A 97 17.97 9.96 93.85
CA GLY A 97 16.88 9.61 94.76
C GLY A 97 16.19 10.82 95.43
N GLN A 98 16.54 12.06 95.05
CA GLN A 98 16.01 13.29 95.64
C GLN A 98 14.74 13.76 94.90
N LEU A 99 13.70 12.92 94.91
CA LEU A 99 12.53 13.04 94.04
C LEU A 99 11.70 14.32 94.26
N ASP A 100 11.54 14.80 95.50
CA ASP A 100 10.77 16.03 95.75
C ASP A 100 11.50 17.29 95.27
N LYS A 101 12.84 17.31 95.35
CA LYS A 101 13.65 18.39 94.77
C LYS A 101 13.62 18.33 93.24
N ALA A 102 13.70 17.12 92.66
CA ALA A 102 13.59 16.92 91.22
C ALA A 102 12.25 17.43 90.67
N ARG A 103 11.13 17.08 91.35
CA ARG A 103 9.78 17.54 90.99
C ARG A 103 9.72 19.06 90.97
N LYS A 104 10.07 19.70 92.09
CA LYS A 104 9.99 21.15 92.24
C LYS A 104 10.82 21.87 91.17
N ALA A 105 12.05 21.40 90.92
CA ALA A 105 12.92 22.00 89.91
C ALA A 105 12.35 21.89 88.49
N LEU A 106 11.72 20.76 88.14
CA LEU A 106 11.10 20.55 86.83
C LEU A 106 9.78 21.32 86.67
N GLU A 107 8.94 21.39 87.71
CA GLU A 107 7.70 22.20 87.71
C GLU A 107 8.00 23.68 87.53
N GLU A 108 8.96 24.23 88.29
CA GLU A 108 9.42 25.61 88.15
C GLU A 108 9.97 25.89 86.74
N ALA A 109 10.71 24.94 86.16
CA ALA A 109 11.24 25.07 84.80
C ALA A 109 10.14 25.02 83.72
N ILE A 110 9.11 24.20 83.91
CA ILE A 110 7.94 24.11 83.02
C ILE A 110 7.14 25.42 83.07
N GLU A 111 6.98 26.02 84.24
CA GLU A 111 6.29 27.30 84.42
C GLU A 111 7.10 28.50 83.90
N ALA A 112 8.42 28.51 84.13
CA ALA A 112 9.30 29.59 83.72
C ALA A 112 9.53 29.63 82.19
N ALA A 113 9.44 28.48 81.51
CA ALA A 113 9.72 28.36 80.08
C ALA A 113 8.59 27.62 79.29
N PRO A 114 7.34 28.14 79.29
CA PRO A 114 6.17 27.45 78.74
C PRO A 114 6.16 27.39 77.19
N LYS A 115 7.11 28.04 76.53
CA LYS A 115 7.31 27.99 75.07
C LYS A 115 8.64 27.35 74.67
N SER A 116 9.37 26.78 75.63
CA SER A 116 10.68 26.19 75.35
C SER A 116 10.55 24.99 74.41
N VAL A 117 11.54 24.84 73.53
CA VAL A 117 11.67 23.62 72.70
C VAL A 117 11.91 22.36 73.55
N TRP A 118 12.35 22.52 74.81
CA TRP A 118 12.58 21.46 75.78
C TRP A 118 11.39 21.13 76.67
N LEU A 119 10.30 21.90 76.59
CA LEU A 119 9.11 21.74 77.44
C LEU A 119 8.55 20.32 77.43
N ALA A 120 8.53 19.67 76.27
CA ALA A 120 8.04 18.31 76.14
C ALA A 120 8.93 17.32 76.92
N LYS A 121 10.26 17.46 76.83
CA LYS A 121 11.20 16.62 77.58
C LYS A 121 11.15 16.91 79.07
N LEU A 122 10.99 18.17 79.48
CA LEU A 122 10.81 18.56 80.88
C LEU A 122 9.57 17.89 81.48
N ARG A 123 8.46 17.87 80.74
CA ARG A 123 7.23 17.16 81.14
C ARG A 123 7.41 15.65 81.18
N SER A 124 8.18 15.07 80.25
CA SER A 124 8.53 13.63 80.28
C SER A 124 9.34 13.28 81.52
N GLU A 125 10.40 14.03 81.81
CA GLU A 125 11.22 13.78 82.99
C GLU A 125 10.45 14.02 84.28
N LEU A 126 9.55 15.01 84.33
CA LEU A 126 8.65 15.20 85.46
C LEU A 126 7.72 13.98 85.63
N ALA A 127 7.20 13.42 84.54
CA ALA A 127 6.41 12.19 84.58
C ALA A 127 7.25 11.00 85.11
N GLU A 128 8.52 10.87 84.73
CA GLU A 128 9.43 9.85 85.28
C GLU A 128 9.73 10.08 86.78
N VAL A 129 9.87 11.33 87.23
CA VAL A 129 10.01 11.68 88.65
C VAL A 129 8.76 11.27 89.44
N GLU A 130 7.57 11.57 88.92
CA GLU A 130 6.30 11.19 89.56
C GLU A 130 6.14 9.67 89.66
N LEU A 131 6.58 8.95 88.62
CA LEU A 131 6.55 7.50 88.57
C LEU A 131 7.52 6.88 89.57
N ALA A 132 8.76 7.38 89.64
CA ALA A 132 9.75 6.97 90.63
C ALA A 132 9.32 7.26 92.07
N ALA A 133 8.48 8.28 92.29
CA ALA A 133 7.92 8.64 93.59
C ALA A 133 6.65 7.84 93.97
N GLY A 134 6.24 6.87 93.15
CA GLY A 134 5.03 6.06 93.36
C GLY A 134 3.71 6.80 93.11
N ARG A 135 3.73 7.98 92.49
CA ARG A 135 2.54 8.81 92.21
C ARG A 135 2.01 8.56 90.80
N PHE A 136 1.55 7.32 90.58
CA PHE A 136 1.20 6.82 89.26
C PHE A 136 0.15 7.67 88.51
N ALA A 137 -0.86 8.20 89.20
CA ALA A 137 -1.90 9.04 88.57
C ALA A 137 -1.36 10.37 88.02
N ALA A 138 -0.38 10.99 88.71
CA ALA A 138 0.24 12.22 88.25
C ALA A 138 1.17 11.96 87.05
N ALA A 139 1.95 10.87 87.11
CA ALA A 139 2.79 10.42 86.01
C ALA A 139 1.97 10.10 84.75
N GLU A 140 0.86 9.36 84.89
CA GLU A 140 -0.04 9.03 83.78
C GLU A 140 -0.61 10.30 83.14
N ARG A 141 -1.10 11.26 83.93
CA ARG A 141 -1.67 12.52 83.40
C ARG A 141 -0.64 13.31 82.58
N LEU A 142 0.60 13.40 83.04
CA LEU A 142 1.69 14.11 82.34
C LEU A 142 2.10 13.37 81.06
N ALA A 143 2.26 12.05 81.12
CA ALA A 143 2.60 11.23 79.97
C ALA A 143 1.49 11.23 78.91
N ARG A 144 0.21 11.17 79.34
CA ARG A 144 -0.97 11.20 78.46
C ARG A 144 -1.10 12.53 77.73
N ALA A 145 -0.97 13.65 78.42
CA ALA A 145 -1.01 14.98 77.80
C ALA A 145 0.07 15.16 76.72
N GLN A 146 1.23 14.52 76.89
CA GLN A 146 2.30 14.54 75.90
C GLN A 146 2.06 13.56 74.75
N ALA A 147 1.53 12.37 75.04
CA ALA A 147 1.14 11.39 74.02
C ALA A 147 0.03 11.94 73.11
N GLU A 148 -0.98 12.61 73.68
CA GLU A 148 -2.07 13.25 72.93
C GLU A 148 -1.53 14.35 71.98
N ALA A 149 -0.59 15.18 72.43
CA ALA A 149 0.08 16.19 71.58
C ALA A 149 1.03 15.60 70.51
N LEU A 150 1.52 14.36 70.70
CA LEU A 150 2.30 13.62 69.71
C LEU A 150 1.41 12.95 68.65
N LEU A 151 0.19 12.58 69.04
CA LEU A 151 -0.79 11.91 68.19
C LEU A 151 -1.72 12.88 67.46
N ASP A 152 -1.63 14.18 67.74
CA ASP A 152 -2.40 15.24 67.09
C ASP A 152 -2.32 15.16 65.56
N ASP A 153 -3.48 15.18 64.90
CA ASP A 153 -3.58 15.00 63.46
C ASP A 153 -2.96 16.15 62.68
N ALA A 154 -3.06 17.39 63.19
CA ALA A 154 -2.41 18.55 62.57
C ALA A 154 -0.86 18.45 62.66
N ARG A 155 -0.33 17.78 63.68
CA ARG A 155 1.10 17.46 63.75
C ARG A 155 1.53 16.42 62.73
N LYS A 156 0.74 15.35 62.54
CA LYS A 156 1.02 14.32 61.52
C LYS A 156 0.98 14.89 60.11
N ASP A 157 0.03 15.79 59.86
CA ASP A 157 -0.06 16.56 58.61
C ASP A 157 1.18 17.42 58.36
N ARG A 158 1.64 18.18 59.37
CA ARG A 158 2.90 18.95 59.26
C ARG A 158 4.10 18.04 58.96
N LEU A 159 4.17 16.87 59.58
CA LEU A 159 5.24 15.90 59.33
C LEU A 159 5.18 15.34 57.90
N ALA A 160 3.98 15.04 57.38
CA ALA A 160 3.78 14.63 56.00
C ALA A 160 4.25 15.71 55.01
N SER A 161 3.99 17.00 55.29
CA SER A 161 4.51 18.11 54.48
C SER A 161 6.04 18.21 54.50
N VAL A 162 6.68 17.88 55.63
CA VAL A 162 8.16 17.83 55.73
C VAL A 162 8.71 16.72 54.85
N TYR A 163 8.15 15.51 54.90
CA TYR A 163 8.55 14.40 54.03
C TYR A 163 8.40 14.74 52.54
N ARG A 164 7.31 15.40 52.16
CA ARG A 164 7.13 15.91 50.80
C ARG A 164 8.22 16.90 50.40
N ALA A 165 8.59 17.84 51.26
CA ALA A 165 9.64 18.81 50.96
C ALA A 165 11.00 18.13 50.73
N PHE A 166 11.29 17.02 51.42
CA PHE A 166 12.47 16.19 51.13
C PHE A 166 12.34 15.47 49.79
N ALA A 167 11.17 14.89 49.49
CA ALA A 167 10.91 14.25 48.20
C ALA A 167 11.06 15.23 47.02
N ASP A 168 10.57 16.46 47.16
CA ASP A 168 10.70 17.50 46.13
C ASP A 168 12.18 17.86 45.85
N ARG A 169 13.03 17.84 46.88
CA ARG A 169 14.49 18.04 46.73
C ARG A 169 15.18 16.85 46.08
N LEU A 170 14.68 15.63 46.26
CA LEU A 170 15.18 14.46 45.54
C LEU A 170 14.80 14.52 44.06
N LEU A 171 13.60 15.01 43.74
CA LEU A 171 13.17 15.22 42.35
C LEU A 171 13.89 16.40 41.68
N LYS A 172 14.21 17.44 42.47
CA LYS A 172 14.90 18.65 42.00
C LYS A 172 16.03 19.00 42.97
N PRO A 173 17.20 18.35 42.84
CA PRO A 173 18.35 18.66 43.66
C PRO A 173 18.76 20.13 43.49
N SER A 174 19.09 20.80 44.60
CA SER A 174 19.59 22.18 44.56
C SER A 174 21.00 22.30 44.00
N ASP A 175 21.75 21.20 44.02
CA ASP A 175 23.03 21.05 43.35
C ASP A 175 22.79 20.55 41.91
N PRO A 176 23.14 21.33 40.88
CA PRO A 176 22.95 20.94 39.47
C PRO A 176 23.72 19.67 39.06
N THR A 177 24.72 19.26 39.86
CA THR A 177 25.53 18.07 39.59
C THR A 177 24.95 16.79 40.21
N ALA A 178 24.06 16.94 41.20
CA ALA A 178 23.37 15.81 41.82
C ALA A 178 22.26 15.28 40.90
N LYS A 179 22.23 13.96 40.69
CA LYS A 179 21.19 13.33 39.88
C LYS A 179 19.87 13.29 40.66
N PRO A 180 18.73 13.60 40.02
CA PRO A 180 17.42 13.37 40.62
C PRO A 180 17.24 11.90 41.04
N ASP A 181 16.62 11.68 42.20
CA ASP A 181 16.27 10.36 42.72
C ASP A 181 14.73 10.22 42.84
N PRO A 182 14.04 9.89 41.74
CA PRO A 182 12.58 9.81 41.73
C PRO A 182 12.03 8.59 42.49
N GLU A 183 12.79 7.49 42.63
CA GLU A 183 12.36 6.34 43.44
C GLU A 183 12.49 6.64 44.95
N GLY A 184 13.58 7.30 45.37
CA GLY A 184 13.71 7.80 46.74
C GLY A 184 12.65 8.85 47.09
N ALA A 185 12.33 9.74 46.15
CA ALA A 185 11.22 10.69 46.31
C ALA A 185 9.87 9.99 46.48
N HIS A 186 9.58 8.98 45.66
CA HIS A 186 8.36 8.18 45.75
C HIS A 186 8.22 7.50 47.11
N ALA A 187 9.30 6.86 47.60
CA ALA A 187 9.30 6.20 48.91
C ALA A 187 9.00 7.17 50.06
N LEU A 188 9.57 8.38 50.04
CA LEU A 188 9.28 9.41 51.04
C LEU A 188 7.84 9.92 50.96
N LEU A 189 7.28 10.04 49.74
CA LEU A 189 5.89 10.46 49.54
C LEU A 189 4.89 9.39 50.00
N ASP A 190 5.20 8.11 49.83
CA ASP A 190 4.31 7.04 50.30
C ASP A 190 4.29 6.98 51.83
N LEU A 191 5.45 7.18 52.47
CA LEU A 191 5.54 7.35 53.92
C LEU A 191 4.75 8.58 54.39
N ALA A 192 4.89 9.72 53.70
CA ALA A 192 4.14 10.93 54.00
C ALA A 192 2.62 10.69 53.92
N ARG A 193 2.16 9.95 52.91
CA ARG A 193 0.74 9.64 52.69
C ARG A 193 0.17 8.79 53.84
N GLY A 194 0.96 7.87 54.38
CA GLY A 194 0.57 7.08 55.56
C GLY A 194 0.42 7.89 56.85
N LEU A 195 1.13 9.03 56.94
CA LEU A 195 1.07 9.94 58.08
C LEU A 195 -0.08 10.95 57.97
N ALA A 196 -0.36 11.45 56.76
CA ALA A 196 -1.35 12.48 56.51
C ALA A 196 -2.77 12.08 56.96
N LYS A 197 -3.49 13.04 57.54
CA LYS A 197 -4.83 12.92 58.11
C LYS A 197 -5.84 13.82 57.42
N SER A 198 -5.45 15.02 56.98
CA SER A 198 -6.33 15.87 56.19
C SER A 198 -6.44 15.43 54.74
N GLU A 199 -7.65 15.53 54.19
CA GLU A 199 -7.99 15.16 52.82
C GLU A 199 -7.20 15.98 51.78
N SER A 200 -6.98 17.27 52.03
CA SER A 200 -6.19 18.16 51.15
C SER A 200 -4.75 17.66 51.00
N ILE A 201 -4.09 17.31 52.11
CA ILE A 201 -2.70 16.85 52.08
C ILE A 201 -2.61 15.45 51.47
N GLN A 202 -3.59 14.58 51.74
CA GLN A 202 -3.64 13.24 51.13
C GLN A 202 -3.80 13.32 49.60
N ALA A 203 -4.65 14.23 49.10
CA ALA A 203 -4.81 14.48 47.67
C ALA A 203 -3.50 15.00 47.04
N GLU A 204 -2.87 16.01 47.63
CA GLU A 204 -1.60 16.58 47.16
C GLU A 204 -0.47 15.53 47.11
N LEU A 205 -0.38 14.67 48.12
CA LEU A 205 0.62 13.60 48.19
C LEU A 205 0.37 12.51 47.15
N LEU A 206 -0.88 12.15 46.89
CA LEU A 206 -1.21 11.14 45.87
C LEU A 206 -0.89 11.66 44.45
N LEU A 207 -1.15 12.93 44.18
CA LEU A 207 -0.71 13.56 42.93
C LEU A 207 0.82 13.59 42.80
N ALA A 208 1.51 13.93 43.90
CA ALA A 208 2.98 13.93 43.93
C ALA A 208 3.58 12.53 43.72
N LEU A 209 2.96 11.49 44.26
CA LEU A 209 3.33 10.09 44.01
C LEU A 209 3.27 9.76 42.51
N GLY A 210 2.16 10.09 41.86
CA GLY A 210 2.02 9.92 40.41
C GLY A 210 3.09 10.65 39.62
N ARG A 211 3.42 11.89 39.99
CA ARG A 211 4.51 12.67 39.38
C ARG A 211 5.88 12.01 39.58
N ALA A 212 6.16 11.51 40.79
CA ALA A 212 7.41 10.81 41.09
C ALA A 212 7.52 9.49 40.31
N SER A 213 6.45 8.71 40.22
CA SER A 213 6.38 7.50 39.39
C SER A 213 6.62 7.78 37.92
N GLN A 214 6.04 8.86 37.40
CA GLN A 214 6.26 9.30 36.02
C GLN A 214 7.72 9.72 35.80
N ALA A 215 8.32 10.46 36.73
CA ALA A 215 9.73 10.86 36.69
C ALA A 215 10.69 9.67 36.80
N ALA A 216 10.30 8.59 37.50
CA ALA A 216 11.04 7.34 37.58
C ALA A 216 10.95 6.48 36.30
N GLY A 217 10.12 6.87 35.32
CA GLY A 217 9.84 6.05 34.14
C GLY A 217 8.93 4.85 34.42
N ASN A 218 8.34 4.74 35.60
CA ASN A 218 7.43 3.66 35.97
C ASN A 218 5.98 4.01 35.58
N HIS A 219 5.69 3.88 34.28
CA HIS A 219 4.41 4.30 33.70
C HIS A 219 3.21 3.51 34.27
N GLY A 220 3.37 2.21 34.55
CA GLY A 220 2.31 1.40 35.14
C GLY A 220 1.90 1.88 36.53
N ARG A 221 2.87 2.21 37.38
CA ARG A 221 2.62 2.77 38.73
C ARG A 221 1.98 4.16 38.63
N ALA A 222 2.48 5.02 37.74
CA ALA A 222 1.93 6.35 37.51
C ALA A 222 0.45 6.30 37.05
N ILE A 223 0.11 5.40 36.11
CA ILE A 223 -1.28 5.21 35.64
C ILE A 223 -2.21 4.87 36.81
N GLN A 224 -1.82 3.91 37.65
CA GLN A 224 -2.62 3.50 38.80
C GLN A 224 -2.81 4.64 39.80
N GLU A 225 -1.75 5.40 40.09
CA GLU A 225 -1.78 6.51 41.04
C GLU A 225 -2.63 7.69 40.55
N PHE A 226 -2.54 8.07 39.28
CA PHE A 226 -3.40 9.12 38.72
C PHE A 226 -4.86 8.66 38.59
N GLN A 227 -5.13 7.42 38.18
CA GLN A 227 -6.49 6.87 38.20
C GLN A 227 -7.08 6.85 39.62
N ARG A 228 -6.27 6.49 40.61
CA ARG A 228 -6.65 6.53 42.01
C ARG A 228 -6.96 7.95 42.47
N TYR A 229 -6.14 8.93 42.10
CA TYR A 229 -6.41 10.34 42.40
C TYR A 229 -7.75 10.80 41.82
N LEU A 230 -8.00 10.53 40.54
CA LEU A 230 -9.24 10.92 39.87
C LEU A 230 -10.49 10.24 40.47
N LYS A 231 -10.32 9.05 41.05
CA LYS A 231 -11.40 8.29 41.71
C LYS A 231 -11.66 8.78 43.14
N GLU A 232 -10.62 8.94 43.94
CA GLU A 232 -10.72 9.31 45.36
C GLU A 232 -11.02 10.81 45.55
N TYR A 233 -10.54 11.66 44.64
CA TYR A 233 -10.68 13.12 44.72
C TYR A 233 -11.33 13.71 43.45
N PRO A 234 -12.60 13.36 43.15
CA PRO A 234 -13.27 13.75 41.91
C PRO A 234 -13.49 15.26 41.75
N LYS A 235 -13.37 16.05 42.83
CA LYS A 235 -13.46 17.52 42.86
C LYS A 235 -12.15 18.21 43.28
N GLY A 236 -11.01 17.49 43.21
CA GLY A 236 -9.70 18.05 43.56
C GLY A 236 -9.30 19.22 42.66
N ALA A 237 -8.58 20.20 43.21
CA ALA A 237 -8.15 21.39 42.46
C ALA A 237 -7.20 21.07 41.30
N ASP A 238 -6.40 20.00 41.41
CA ASP A 238 -5.43 19.58 40.40
C ASP A 238 -5.96 18.46 39.48
N ARG A 239 -7.28 18.28 39.41
CA ARG A 239 -7.91 17.22 38.63
C ARG A 239 -7.54 17.27 37.14
N SER A 240 -7.51 18.46 36.55
CA SER A 240 -7.14 18.66 35.15
C SER A 240 -5.69 18.27 34.88
N GLU A 241 -4.78 18.60 35.80
CA GLU A 241 -3.40 18.15 35.74
C GLU A 241 -3.28 16.63 35.88
N ALA A 242 -3.92 16.04 36.89
CA ALA A 242 -3.88 14.60 37.14
C ALA A 242 -4.34 13.81 35.91
N ARG A 243 -5.41 14.28 35.25
CA ARG A 243 -5.91 13.65 34.03
C ARG A 243 -4.98 13.85 32.83
N TYR A 244 -4.42 15.04 32.66
CA TYR A 244 -3.45 15.29 31.60
C TYR A 244 -2.24 14.34 31.74
N ARG A 245 -1.70 14.21 32.96
CA ARG A 245 -0.56 13.33 33.27
C ARG A 245 -0.90 11.84 33.17
N LEU A 246 -2.14 11.44 33.49
CA LEU A 246 -2.61 10.09 33.21
C LEU A 246 -2.51 9.77 31.71
N GLY A 247 -2.94 10.70 30.86
CA GLY A 247 -2.79 10.56 29.41
C GLY A 247 -1.32 10.45 28.98
N GLU A 248 -0.41 11.25 29.55
CA GLU A 248 1.04 11.16 29.27
C GLU A 248 1.61 9.80 29.67
N ALA A 249 1.25 9.29 30.86
CA ALA A 249 1.71 8.00 31.34
C ALA A 249 1.15 6.84 30.49
N GLN A 250 -0.11 6.92 30.07
CA GLN A 250 -0.71 5.95 29.14
C GLN A 250 -0.02 5.96 27.78
N PHE A 251 0.24 7.15 27.23
CA PHE A 251 0.91 7.30 25.95
C PHE A 251 2.33 6.73 25.98
N ALA A 252 3.10 7.05 27.03
CA ALA A 252 4.44 6.51 27.25
C ALA A 252 4.48 4.99 27.47
N ALA A 253 3.40 4.41 28.02
CA ALA A 253 3.21 2.97 28.15
C ALA A 253 2.75 2.27 26.86
N GLY A 254 2.59 3.00 25.75
CA GLY A 254 2.06 2.48 24.48
C GLY A 254 0.54 2.29 24.44
N GLN A 255 -0.20 2.77 25.46
CA GLN A 255 -1.66 2.73 25.52
C GLN A 255 -2.27 3.91 24.77
N ILE A 256 -2.11 3.95 23.44
CA ILE A 256 -2.45 5.10 22.59
C ILE A 256 -3.94 5.47 22.66
N LEU A 257 -4.84 4.49 22.50
CA LEU A 257 -6.28 4.74 22.55
C LEU A 257 -6.71 5.22 23.96
N PRO A 258 -6.36 4.55 25.07
CA PRO A 258 -6.64 5.08 26.41
C PRO A 258 -6.11 6.50 26.63
N ALA A 259 -4.90 6.82 26.17
CA ALA A 259 -4.33 8.16 26.27
C ALA A 259 -5.18 9.21 25.53
N ARG A 260 -5.59 8.89 24.29
CA ARG A 260 -6.47 9.76 23.47
C ARG A 260 -7.79 10.03 24.19
N LEU A 261 -8.48 8.98 24.64
CA LEU A 261 -9.76 9.09 25.34
C LEU A 261 -9.61 9.96 26.60
N THR A 262 -8.56 9.74 27.38
CA THR A 262 -8.26 10.53 28.59
C THR A 262 -8.09 12.02 28.29
N TRP A 263 -7.36 12.38 27.22
CA TRP A 263 -7.16 13.78 26.82
C TRP A 263 -8.41 14.41 26.19
N GLU A 264 -9.22 13.65 25.47
CA GLU A 264 -10.50 14.12 24.93
C GLU A 264 -11.52 14.40 26.04
N ASP A 265 -11.61 13.52 27.03
CA ASP A 265 -12.46 13.73 28.19
C ASP A 265 -11.98 14.93 29.00
N LEU A 266 -10.66 15.13 29.13
CA LEU A 266 -10.12 16.35 29.73
C LEU A 266 -10.54 17.59 28.93
N ALA A 267 -10.34 17.60 27.61
CA ALA A 267 -10.67 18.74 26.76
C ALA A 267 -12.17 19.08 26.76
N ARG A 268 -13.05 18.10 26.99
CA ARG A 268 -14.50 18.27 27.11
C ARG A 268 -14.91 18.88 28.44
N GLU A 269 -14.30 18.44 29.53
CA GLU A 269 -14.68 18.84 30.89
C GLU A 269 -14.02 20.15 31.34
N ALA A 270 -12.78 20.42 30.90
CA ALA A 270 -11.97 21.58 31.28
C ALA A 270 -12.43 22.88 30.59
N LYS A 271 -13.60 23.42 30.97
CA LYS A 271 -14.19 24.63 30.34
C LYS A 271 -13.83 25.95 31.03
N GLY A 272 -13.20 25.91 32.21
CA GLY A 272 -12.85 27.10 33.00
C GLY A 272 -11.52 27.76 32.59
N ARG A 273 -11.34 29.03 32.97
CA ARG A 273 -10.08 29.77 32.71
C ARG A 273 -8.87 29.16 33.43
N GLU A 274 -9.09 28.57 34.59
CA GLU A 274 -8.06 27.89 35.40
C GLU A 274 -7.58 26.59 34.75
N ASP A 275 -8.44 25.93 33.95
CA ASP A 275 -8.10 24.69 33.25
C ASP A 275 -7.63 24.90 31.80
N ALA A 276 -7.64 26.15 31.31
CA ALA A 276 -7.39 26.48 29.91
C ALA A 276 -6.01 25.98 29.43
N GLU A 277 -5.00 26.04 30.30
CA GLU A 277 -3.64 25.52 30.03
C GLU A 277 -3.64 23.99 29.82
N TRP A 278 -4.36 23.25 30.67
CA TRP A 278 -4.43 21.79 30.58
C TRP A 278 -5.26 21.33 29.39
N ARG A 279 -6.35 22.04 29.09
CA ARG A 279 -7.15 21.81 27.88
C ARG A 279 -6.33 22.05 26.62
N ALA A 280 -5.57 23.15 26.55
CA ALA A 280 -4.70 23.46 25.41
C ALA A 280 -3.65 22.35 25.18
N LYS A 281 -2.96 21.91 26.25
CA LYS A 281 -1.99 20.81 26.18
C LYS A 281 -2.64 19.50 25.75
N ALA A 282 -3.80 19.16 26.29
CA ALA A 282 -4.53 17.95 25.91
C ALA A 282 -4.91 17.95 24.43
N LEU A 283 -5.47 19.05 23.92
CA LEU A 283 -5.84 19.19 22.50
C LEU A 283 -4.64 19.02 21.56
N TYR A 284 -3.48 19.58 21.93
CA TYR A 284 -2.24 19.38 21.19
C TYR A 284 -1.75 17.92 21.22
N GLN A 285 -1.82 17.25 22.38
CA GLN A 285 -1.38 15.85 22.52
C GLN A 285 -2.30 14.85 21.80
N ILE A 286 -3.60 15.15 21.64
CA ILE A 286 -4.51 14.31 20.85
C ILE A 286 -3.96 14.09 19.44
N ALA A 287 -3.42 15.12 18.78
CA ALA A 287 -2.80 14.96 17.46
C ALA A 287 -1.64 13.94 17.46
N HIS A 288 -0.85 13.88 18.53
CA HIS A 288 0.29 12.97 18.64
C HIS A 288 -0.13 11.52 18.86
N THR A 289 -1.34 11.27 19.37
CA THR A 289 -1.94 9.93 19.39
C THR A 289 -2.27 9.38 17.99
N TYR A 290 -2.23 10.23 16.97
CA TYR A 290 -2.32 9.86 15.56
C TYR A 290 -0.95 9.69 14.89
N GLY A 291 0.14 9.82 15.65
CA GLY A 291 1.51 9.68 15.15
C GLY A 291 2.08 10.95 14.52
N ILE A 292 1.43 12.10 14.64
CA ILE A 292 1.96 13.40 14.17
C ILE A 292 3.33 13.69 14.81
N PRO A 293 4.34 14.13 14.05
CA PRO A 293 4.30 14.50 12.63
C PRO A 293 4.67 13.38 11.64
N LYS A 294 4.75 12.11 12.07
CA LYS A 294 5.03 10.96 11.20
C LYS A 294 3.92 9.92 11.28
N PRO A 295 2.70 10.25 10.81
CA PRO A 295 1.55 9.36 10.91
C PRO A 295 1.77 8.05 10.11
N PRO A 296 1.24 6.91 10.58
CA PRO A 296 1.46 5.60 9.96
C PRO A 296 0.73 5.44 8.61
N ASP A 297 -0.40 6.11 8.43
CA ASP A 297 -1.26 6.06 7.23
C ASP A 297 -1.97 7.41 7.00
N ASP A 298 -2.60 7.56 5.83
CA ASP A 298 -3.22 8.82 5.42
C ASP A 298 -4.46 9.16 6.26
N ARG A 299 -5.13 8.14 6.79
CA ARG A 299 -6.26 8.35 7.70
C ARG A 299 -5.79 8.99 9.01
N GLN A 300 -4.74 8.45 9.64
CA GLN A 300 -4.18 9.06 10.85
C GLN A 300 -3.56 10.44 10.58
N LEU A 301 -2.98 10.65 9.39
CA LEU A 301 -2.54 11.98 8.95
C LEU A 301 -3.69 12.99 8.99
N HIS A 302 -4.82 12.67 8.35
CA HIS A 302 -5.95 13.59 8.27
C HIS A 302 -6.59 13.87 9.64
N LEU A 303 -6.74 12.83 10.48
CA LEU A 303 -7.28 12.98 11.85
C LEU A 303 -6.33 13.78 12.76
N GLY A 304 -5.03 13.51 12.69
CA GLY A 304 -4.03 14.24 13.45
C GLY A 304 -3.92 15.72 13.04
N VAL A 305 -3.96 16.00 11.74
CA VAL A 305 -4.00 17.38 11.22
C VAL A 305 -5.28 18.11 11.63
N ALA A 306 -6.43 17.43 11.60
CA ALA A 306 -7.69 18.00 12.08
C ALA A 306 -7.61 18.36 13.58
N ALA A 307 -7.01 17.49 14.39
CA ALA A 307 -6.77 17.76 15.81
C ALA A 307 -5.85 18.98 16.03
N LEU A 308 -4.77 19.12 15.26
CA LEU A 308 -3.91 20.31 15.30
C LEU A 308 -4.64 21.59 14.87
N ARG A 309 -5.44 21.54 13.80
CA ARG A 309 -6.24 22.69 13.35
C ARG A 309 -7.23 23.15 14.43
N ARG A 310 -7.95 22.20 15.05
CA ARG A 310 -8.83 22.51 16.19
C ARG A 310 -8.09 23.15 17.35
N PHE A 311 -6.88 22.68 17.66
CA PHE A 311 -6.03 23.31 18.67
C PHE A 311 -5.65 24.75 18.29
N LEU A 312 -5.27 24.99 17.04
CA LEU A 312 -4.91 26.32 16.53
C LEU A 312 -6.10 27.29 16.52
N ASP A 313 -7.29 26.81 16.18
CA ASP A 313 -8.51 27.62 16.19
C ASP A 313 -8.89 28.06 17.61
N ASP A 314 -8.84 27.14 18.59
CA ASP A 314 -9.17 27.42 19.99
C ASP A 314 -8.06 28.22 20.71
N TYR A 315 -6.78 27.97 20.37
CA TYR A 315 -5.61 28.48 21.11
C TYR A 315 -4.50 29.06 20.21
N PRO A 316 -4.79 30.04 19.32
CA PRO A 316 -3.84 30.52 18.33
C PRO A 316 -2.60 31.21 18.93
N ALA A 317 -2.68 31.75 20.15
CA ALA A 317 -1.58 32.45 20.83
C ALA A 317 -0.83 31.59 21.87
N HIS A 318 -1.21 30.32 22.04
CA HIS A 318 -0.57 29.43 23.00
C HIS A 318 0.89 29.15 22.61
N PRO A 319 1.83 28.93 23.57
CA PRO A 319 3.24 28.65 23.26
C PRO A 319 3.48 27.53 22.24
N LEU A 320 2.59 26.52 22.20
CA LEU A 320 2.65 25.38 21.27
C LEU A 320 2.04 25.66 19.88
N ALA A 321 1.39 26.80 19.66
CA ALA A 321 0.68 27.10 18.41
C ALA A 321 1.61 27.17 17.20
N VAL A 322 2.80 27.76 17.37
CA VAL A 322 3.80 27.83 16.29
C VAL A 322 4.24 26.42 15.88
N LYS A 323 4.55 25.57 16.87
CA LYS A 323 4.97 24.18 16.64
C LYS A 323 3.85 23.37 15.96
N ALA A 324 2.61 23.49 16.44
CA ALA A 324 1.45 22.83 15.82
C ALA A 324 1.26 23.25 14.36
N ALA A 325 1.38 24.53 14.03
CA ALA A 325 1.23 25.01 12.66
C ALA A 325 2.31 24.44 11.71
N TYR A 326 3.57 24.35 12.17
CA TYR A 326 4.65 23.71 11.43
C TYR A 326 4.43 22.19 11.26
N GLU A 327 3.99 21.50 12.32
CA GLU A 327 3.77 20.05 12.33
C GLU A 327 2.74 19.59 11.28
N ILE A 328 1.77 20.43 10.92
CA ILE A 328 0.83 20.14 9.82
C ILE A 328 1.59 19.92 8.50
N GLY A 329 2.47 20.85 8.12
CA GLY A 329 3.27 20.74 6.89
C GLY A 329 4.28 19.59 6.94
N ALA A 330 4.93 19.40 8.10
CA ALA A 330 5.85 18.29 8.31
C ALA A 330 5.16 16.92 8.18
N SER A 331 3.90 16.82 8.59
CA SER A 331 3.11 15.58 8.52
C SER A 331 2.78 15.17 7.09
N TYR A 332 2.36 16.13 6.26
CA TYR A 332 2.14 15.87 4.83
C TYR A 332 3.46 15.50 4.13
N LEU A 333 4.56 16.17 4.47
CA LEU A 333 5.87 15.86 3.91
C LEU A 333 6.31 14.42 4.28
N ALA A 334 6.05 13.97 5.51
CA ALA A 334 6.39 12.62 5.96
C ALA A 334 5.60 11.51 5.22
N ARG A 335 4.39 11.82 4.72
CA ARG A 335 3.54 10.90 3.94
C ARG A 335 3.80 10.96 2.43
N GLY A 336 4.59 11.93 1.95
CA GLY A 336 4.89 12.09 0.53
C GLY A 336 3.85 12.89 -0.27
N THR A 337 2.84 13.45 0.39
CA THR A 337 1.83 14.33 -0.22
C THR A 337 2.41 15.74 -0.40
N ALA A 338 3.26 15.87 -1.41
CA ALA A 338 4.13 17.02 -1.60
C ALA A 338 3.36 18.33 -1.81
N GLN A 339 2.22 18.29 -2.50
CA GLN A 339 1.41 19.48 -2.77
C GLN A 339 0.79 20.05 -1.49
N GLU A 340 0.18 19.21 -0.66
CA GLU A 340 -0.41 19.59 0.62
C GLU A 340 0.67 20.04 1.62
N ALA A 341 1.85 19.41 1.59
CA ALA A 341 3.00 19.85 2.37
C ALA A 341 3.44 21.27 1.97
N LEU A 342 3.54 21.54 0.67
CA LEU A 342 3.89 22.86 0.14
C LEU A 342 2.86 23.92 0.55
N GLU A 343 1.57 23.63 0.42
CA GLU A 343 0.48 24.52 0.84
C GLU A 343 0.55 24.83 2.34
N ALA A 344 0.70 23.80 3.19
CA ALA A 344 0.75 23.95 4.64
C ALA A 344 2.01 24.70 5.13
N LEU A 345 3.19 24.39 4.58
CA LEU A 345 4.44 25.08 4.92
C LEU A 345 4.40 26.55 4.46
N ASN A 346 3.85 26.84 3.29
CA ASN A 346 3.68 28.23 2.84
C ASN A 346 2.66 28.99 3.72
N ALA A 347 1.59 28.34 4.17
CA ALA A 347 0.65 28.94 5.12
C ALA A 347 1.32 29.26 6.47
N PHE A 348 2.17 28.35 6.96
CA PHE A 348 3.00 28.57 8.15
C PHE A 348 3.94 29.77 7.97
N LEU A 349 4.72 29.81 6.88
CA LEU A 349 5.65 30.91 6.58
C LEU A 349 4.94 32.27 6.40
N ALA A 350 3.66 32.26 6.00
CA ALA A 350 2.82 33.44 5.92
C ALA A 350 2.18 33.86 7.25
N GLY A 351 2.41 33.12 8.34
CA GLY A 351 1.87 33.41 9.67
C GLY A 351 0.37 33.15 9.81
N LYS A 352 -0.21 32.24 9.01
CA LYS A 352 -1.65 31.93 9.06
C LYS A 352 -1.95 30.96 10.21
N GLY A 353 -2.94 31.29 11.04
CA GLY A 353 -3.52 30.36 12.04
C GLY A 353 -2.81 30.31 13.40
N TYR A 354 -1.76 31.10 13.64
CA TYR A 354 -1.08 31.15 14.95
C TYR A 354 -0.55 32.56 15.28
N ARG A 355 -0.17 32.81 16.54
CA ARG A 355 0.44 34.05 17.03
C ARG A 355 1.62 33.75 17.96
N ALA A 356 2.81 34.26 17.62
CA ALA A 356 4.03 34.09 18.41
C ALA A 356 4.19 35.19 19.48
N GLU A 357 3.31 35.20 20.48
CA GLU A 357 3.27 36.25 21.50
C GLU A 357 4.24 36.00 22.67
N THR A 358 4.63 34.76 22.92
CA THR A 358 5.52 34.36 24.03
C THR A 358 6.96 34.12 23.57
N GLU A 359 7.94 34.28 24.47
CA GLU A 359 9.34 33.99 24.17
C GLU A 359 9.61 32.55 23.68
N PRO A 360 9.03 31.49 24.27
CA PRO A 360 9.11 30.14 23.70
C PRO A 360 8.58 30.07 22.26
N ALA A 361 7.41 30.63 21.99
CA ALA A 361 6.82 30.61 20.64
C ALA A 361 7.68 31.37 19.61
N ARG A 362 8.30 32.49 20.00
CA ARG A 362 9.21 33.24 19.11
C ARG A 362 10.48 32.46 18.78
N ARG A 363 11.02 31.70 19.73
CA ARG A 363 12.16 30.80 19.51
C ARG A 363 11.80 29.68 18.55
N ASP A 364 10.68 28.99 18.80
CA ASP A 364 10.16 27.95 17.91
C ASP A 364 9.91 28.50 16.50
N LEU A 365 9.38 29.73 16.39
CA LEU A 365 9.12 30.36 15.11
C LEU A 365 10.41 30.60 14.32
N ALA A 366 11.46 31.10 14.99
CA ALA A 366 12.75 31.31 14.35
C ALA A 366 13.34 29.99 13.84
N GLU A 367 13.30 28.93 14.64
CA GLU A 367 13.80 27.60 14.28
C GLU A 367 13.01 26.96 13.12
N PHE A 368 11.69 26.94 13.22
CA PHE A 368 10.83 26.30 12.22
C PHE A 368 10.71 27.12 10.93
N THR A 369 10.86 28.44 10.97
CA THR A 369 10.92 29.28 9.74
C THR A 369 12.12 28.91 8.89
N MET A 370 13.29 28.70 9.51
CA MET A 370 14.50 28.23 8.82
C MET A 370 14.24 26.87 8.15
N THR A 371 13.76 25.91 8.94
CA THR A 371 13.53 24.54 8.46
C THR A 371 12.46 24.47 7.36
N ALA A 372 11.32 25.14 7.54
CA ALA A 372 10.22 25.17 6.57
C ALA A 372 10.64 25.82 5.24
N THR A 373 11.39 26.93 5.29
CA THR A 373 11.86 27.60 4.06
C THR A 373 12.80 26.67 3.26
N PHE A 374 13.67 25.92 3.94
CA PHE A 374 14.52 24.93 3.29
C PHE A 374 13.72 23.77 2.67
N GLN A 375 12.74 23.23 3.41
CA GLN A 375 11.86 22.15 2.95
C GLN A 375 11.00 22.54 1.74
N VAL A 376 10.51 23.80 1.68
CA VAL A 376 9.79 24.32 0.51
C VAL A 376 10.65 24.20 -0.76
N GLY A 377 11.93 24.56 -0.68
CA GLY A 377 12.86 24.37 -1.81
C GLY A 377 13.01 22.90 -2.23
N GLN A 378 13.08 21.97 -1.27
CA GLN A 378 13.18 20.53 -1.56
C GLN A 378 11.92 20.00 -2.26
N ILE A 379 10.74 20.42 -1.82
CA ILE A 379 9.47 20.03 -2.44
C ILE A 379 9.40 20.55 -3.87
N LEU A 380 9.72 21.83 -4.09
CA LEU A 380 9.71 22.46 -5.41
C LEU A 380 10.70 21.79 -6.38
N GLN A 381 11.90 21.42 -5.91
CA GLN A 381 12.88 20.68 -6.71
C GLN A 381 12.32 19.32 -7.14
N GLY A 382 11.70 18.58 -6.20
CA GLY A 382 11.02 17.32 -6.48
C GLY A 382 9.93 17.47 -7.54
N GLN A 383 9.14 18.56 -7.48
CA GLN A 383 8.11 18.88 -8.46
C GLN A 383 8.67 19.36 -9.82
N GLU A 384 9.98 19.29 -10.06
CA GLU A 384 10.67 19.84 -11.24
C GLU A 384 10.50 21.37 -11.42
N ARG A 385 10.11 22.09 -10.35
CA ARG A 385 9.98 23.56 -10.32
C ARG A 385 11.31 24.19 -9.91
N TYR A 386 12.34 23.93 -10.70
CA TYR A 386 13.74 24.18 -10.34
C TYR A 386 14.08 25.64 -10.04
N ASP A 387 13.56 26.59 -10.82
CA ASP A 387 13.84 28.01 -10.62
C ASP A 387 13.23 28.52 -9.31
N GLU A 388 12.03 28.05 -8.98
CA GLU A 388 11.35 28.38 -7.72
C GLU A 388 12.07 27.75 -6.52
N ALA A 389 12.57 26.51 -6.67
CA ALA A 389 13.38 25.85 -5.65
C ALA A 389 14.68 26.62 -5.34
N ILE A 390 15.41 27.03 -6.39
CA ILE A 390 16.62 27.86 -6.24
C ILE A 390 16.28 29.19 -5.57
N THR A 391 15.19 29.84 -6.00
CA THR A 391 14.73 31.10 -5.41
C THR A 391 14.41 30.94 -3.92
N ALA A 392 13.75 29.85 -3.52
CA ALA A 392 13.44 29.54 -2.13
C ALA A 392 14.71 29.40 -1.27
N TRP A 393 15.71 28.65 -1.73
CA TRP A 393 16.98 28.49 -1.00
C TRP A 393 17.85 29.76 -1.01
N GLN A 394 17.84 30.53 -2.10
CA GLN A 394 18.50 31.85 -2.11
C GLN A 394 17.85 32.80 -1.10
N GLY A 395 16.52 32.79 -1.00
CA GLY A 395 15.77 33.52 0.01
C GLY A 395 16.09 33.06 1.44
N TYR A 396 16.27 31.74 1.65
CA TYR A 396 16.77 31.18 2.91
C TYR A 396 18.16 31.74 3.25
N LEU A 397 19.11 31.68 2.33
CA LEU A 397 20.49 32.14 2.56
C LEU A 397 20.57 33.65 2.78
N ALA A 398 19.71 34.44 2.13
CA ALA A 398 19.65 35.89 2.33
C ALA A 398 19.12 36.26 3.72
N LYS A 399 18.13 35.52 4.23
CA LYS A 399 17.53 35.76 5.56
C LYS A 399 18.34 35.12 6.69
N PHE A 400 18.96 33.97 6.44
CA PHE A 400 19.61 33.11 7.43
C PHE A 400 21.00 32.65 6.94
N PRO A 401 21.97 33.56 6.72
CA PRO A 401 23.25 33.21 6.13
C PRO A 401 24.03 32.17 6.94
N ASN A 402 23.90 32.17 8.27
CA ASN A 402 24.54 31.22 9.19
C ASN A 402 23.53 30.24 9.83
N GLY A 403 22.37 30.01 9.19
CA GLY A 403 21.38 29.05 9.68
C GLY A 403 21.88 27.59 9.59
N PRO A 404 21.23 26.65 10.31
CA PRO A 404 21.69 25.27 10.39
C PRO A 404 21.73 24.56 9.03
N GLN A 405 20.83 24.90 8.10
CA GLN A 405 20.79 24.35 6.74
C GLN A 405 21.51 25.21 5.69
N SER A 406 22.33 26.21 6.06
CA SER A 406 22.98 27.08 5.05
C SER A 406 23.90 26.33 4.10
N ALA A 407 24.72 25.42 4.60
CA ALA A 407 25.60 24.60 3.76
C ALA A 407 24.78 23.68 2.83
N ASP A 408 23.68 23.13 3.34
CA ASP A 408 22.79 22.26 2.56
C ASP A 408 21.99 23.04 1.51
N ALA A 409 21.55 24.27 1.81
CA ALA A 409 20.89 25.15 0.85
C ALA A 409 21.83 25.54 -0.30
N GLN A 410 23.09 25.86 0.00
CA GLN A 410 24.12 26.10 -1.02
C GLN A 410 24.33 24.87 -1.90
N ARG A 411 24.47 23.67 -1.29
CA ARG A 411 24.60 22.41 -2.03
C ARG A 411 23.37 22.14 -2.90
N ALA A 412 22.17 22.32 -2.36
CA ALA A 412 20.92 22.07 -3.07
C ALA A 412 20.71 23.01 -4.27
N ILE A 413 21.14 24.28 -4.18
CA ILE A 413 21.16 25.21 -5.32
C ILE A 413 22.07 24.67 -6.43
N LEU A 414 23.28 24.20 -6.06
CA LEU A 414 24.23 23.63 -7.01
C LEU A 414 23.70 22.34 -7.65
N ASP A 415 23.15 21.43 -6.84
CA ASP A 415 22.52 20.18 -7.32
C ASP A 415 21.39 20.48 -8.30
N THR A 416 20.55 21.47 -8.00
CA THR A 416 19.40 21.85 -8.83
C THR A 416 19.82 22.44 -10.16
N ARG A 417 20.91 23.20 -10.22
CA ARG A 417 21.45 23.69 -11.50
C ARG A 417 21.88 22.54 -12.41
N LEU A 418 22.42 21.47 -11.85
CA LEU A 418 22.75 20.27 -12.62
C LEU A 418 21.48 19.52 -13.07
N LEU A 419 20.44 19.47 -12.25
CA LEU A 419 19.13 18.92 -12.64
C LEU A 419 18.48 19.71 -13.79
N ILE A 420 18.60 21.04 -13.82
CA ILE A 420 18.13 21.87 -14.95
C ILE A 420 18.84 21.46 -16.25
N ALA A 421 20.15 21.26 -16.20
CA ALA A 421 20.91 20.82 -17.36
C ALA A 421 20.48 19.42 -17.84
N GLN A 422 20.26 18.49 -16.91
CA GLN A 422 19.73 17.15 -17.21
C GLN A 422 18.30 17.19 -17.75
N ASP A 423 17.44 18.07 -17.24
CA ASP A 423 16.08 18.27 -17.76
C ASP A 423 16.11 18.77 -19.21
N HIS A 424 17.00 19.73 -19.52
CA HIS A 424 17.22 20.18 -20.88
C HIS A 424 17.72 19.05 -21.78
N LEU A 425 18.63 18.19 -21.30
CA LEU A 425 19.08 17.02 -22.03
C LEU A 425 17.93 16.04 -22.31
N ARG A 426 17.10 15.73 -21.30
CA ARG A 426 15.92 14.85 -21.43
C ARG A 426 14.94 15.33 -22.50
N HIS A 427 14.81 16.65 -22.66
CA HIS A 427 13.97 17.28 -23.69
C HIS A 427 14.74 17.60 -24.98
N GLU A 428 15.90 16.99 -25.22
CA GLU A 428 16.73 17.15 -26.42
C GLU A 428 17.21 18.61 -26.67
N ARG A 429 17.23 19.46 -25.64
CA ARG A 429 17.69 20.86 -25.68
C ARG A 429 19.17 20.95 -25.31
N TYR A 430 20.00 20.20 -26.02
CA TYR A 430 21.43 20.03 -25.76
C TYR A 430 22.22 21.33 -25.59
N ASP A 431 21.97 22.37 -26.40
CA ASP A 431 22.69 23.65 -26.29
C ASP A 431 22.42 24.33 -24.94
N ARG A 432 21.18 24.26 -24.45
CA ARG A 432 20.81 24.80 -23.14
C ARG A 432 21.40 23.95 -22.00
N ALA A 433 21.44 22.63 -22.16
CA ALA A 433 22.08 21.73 -21.21
C ALA A 433 23.58 22.05 -21.05
N ARG A 434 24.30 22.18 -22.19
CA ARG A 434 25.70 22.59 -22.21
C ARG A 434 25.93 23.95 -21.59
N ALA A 435 25.15 24.97 -21.95
CA ALA A 435 25.27 26.29 -21.36
C ALA A 435 25.10 26.28 -19.83
N ALA A 436 24.17 25.46 -19.31
CA ALA A 436 23.98 25.30 -17.87
C ALA A 436 25.16 24.59 -17.19
N TRP A 437 25.71 23.53 -17.79
CA TRP A 437 26.91 22.85 -17.29
C TRP A 437 28.16 23.72 -17.34
N GLU A 438 28.38 24.45 -18.44
CA GLU A 438 29.49 25.40 -18.60
C GLU A 438 29.43 26.50 -17.54
N ALA A 439 28.25 27.09 -17.33
CA ALA A 439 28.04 28.07 -16.26
C ALA A 439 28.34 27.48 -14.87
N PHE A 440 27.95 26.23 -14.62
CA PHE A 440 28.29 25.53 -13.38
C PHE A 440 29.80 25.37 -13.19
N VAL A 441 30.52 24.92 -14.22
CA VAL A 441 31.99 24.73 -14.18
C VAL A 441 32.72 26.07 -14.00
N THR A 442 32.29 27.13 -14.70
CA THR A 442 32.90 28.46 -14.58
C THR A 442 32.71 29.06 -13.19
N GLN A 443 31.52 28.89 -12.60
CA GLN A 443 31.21 29.43 -11.27
C GLN A 443 31.80 28.59 -10.13
N ASN A 444 32.06 27.29 -10.35
CA ASN A 444 32.48 26.34 -9.31
C ASN A 444 33.67 25.47 -9.75
N PRO A 445 34.83 26.06 -10.14
CA PRO A 445 35.93 25.32 -10.77
C PRO A 445 36.61 24.27 -9.87
N LEU A 446 36.42 24.36 -8.55
CA LEU A 446 36.99 23.44 -7.55
C LEU A 446 35.97 22.41 -7.02
N ASP A 447 34.73 22.40 -7.52
CA ASP A 447 33.71 21.44 -7.10
C ASP A 447 34.09 20.03 -7.57
N ALA A 448 34.00 19.04 -6.69
CA ALA A 448 34.38 17.65 -6.97
C ALA A 448 33.58 17.00 -8.12
N ARG A 449 32.43 17.57 -8.50
CA ARG A 449 31.60 17.09 -9.61
C ARG A 449 32.01 17.64 -10.97
N VAL A 450 32.88 18.65 -11.02
CA VAL A 450 33.35 19.25 -12.29
C VAL A 450 33.86 18.20 -13.28
N PRO A 451 34.64 17.17 -12.89
CA PRO A 451 35.05 16.12 -13.81
C PRO A 451 33.88 15.40 -14.47
N GLN A 452 32.83 15.05 -13.71
CA GLN A 452 31.62 14.43 -14.25
C GLN A 452 30.86 15.40 -15.16
N VAL A 453 30.70 16.66 -14.76
CA VAL A 453 29.99 17.67 -15.58
C VAL A 453 30.69 17.90 -16.92
N LEU A 454 32.03 17.94 -16.93
CA LEU A 454 32.80 18.02 -18.18
C LEU A 454 32.63 16.77 -19.05
N PHE A 455 32.47 15.59 -18.44
CA PHE A 455 32.15 14.36 -19.15
C PHE A 455 30.79 14.46 -19.83
N GLU A 456 29.75 14.92 -19.11
CA GLU A 456 28.39 15.12 -19.65
C GLU A 456 28.35 16.12 -20.81
N ILE A 457 29.19 17.17 -20.78
CA ILE A 457 29.33 18.11 -21.92
C ILE A 457 29.81 17.34 -23.17
N GLY A 458 30.84 16.50 -23.05
CA GLY A 458 31.31 15.68 -24.16
C GLY A 458 30.25 14.67 -24.62
N GLU A 459 29.54 14.01 -23.69
CA GLU A 459 28.41 13.12 -24.00
C GLU A 459 27.32 13.82 -24.79
N SER A 460 26.99 15.06 -24.43
CA SER A 460 25.96 15.82 -25.14
C SER A 460 26.34 16.13 -26.59
N TYR A 461 27.63 16.33 -26.88
CA TYR A 461 28.12 16.46 -28.25
C TYR A 461 28.06 15.12 -28.98
N ALA A 462 28.44 14.02 -28.32
CA ALA A 462 28.35 12.68 -28.88
C ALA A 462 26.89 12.29 -29.23
N GLN A 463 25.92 12.61 -28.37
CA GLN A 463 24.49 12.39 -28.66
C GLN A 463 23.98 13.22 -29.86
N GLN A 464 24.58 14.39 -30.11
CA GLN A 464 24.35 15.18 -31.32
C GLN A 464 25.16 14.71 -32.53
N LYS A 465 25.95 13.64 -32.41
CA LYS A 465 26.90 13.14 -33.42
C LYS A 465 27.99 14.15 -33.80
N LYS A 466 28.31 15.08 -32.90
CA LYS A 466 29.40 16.07 -33.01
C LYS A 466 30.66 15.51 -32.36
N PHE A 467 31.25 14.50 -33.00
CA PHE A 467 32.29 13.66 -32.38
C PHE A 467 33.62 14.38 -32.18
N ASP A 468 34.01 15.31 -33.05
CA ASP A 468 35.25 16.06 -32.88
C ASP A 468 35.15 17.02 -31.69
N GLU A 469 34.00 17.68 -31.50
CA GLU A 469 33.72 18.50 -30.33
C GLU A 469 33.62 17.66 -29.04
N ALA A 470 33.03 16.46 -29.13
CA ALA A 470 32.98 15.52 -28.01
C ALA A 470 34.38 15.09 -27.57
N ILE A 471 35.23 14.69 -28.53
CA ILE A 471 36.63 14.33 -28.27
C ILE A 471 37.38 15.52 -27.65
N ALA A 472 37.24 16.73 -28.19
CA ALA A 472 37.91 17.92 -27.65
C ALA A 472 37.47 18.23 -26.20
N ALA A 473 36.19 18.07 -25.88
CA ALA A 473 35.66 18.24 -24.53
C ALA A 473 36.21 17.16 -23.57
N TRP A 474 36.21 15.89 -23.99
CA TRP A 474 36.76 14.78 -23.20
C TRP A 474 38.29 14.84 -23.05
N GLU A 475 39.03 15.30 -24.06
CA GLU A 475 40.47 15.54 -23.96
C GLU A 475 40.77 16.68 -22.98
N THR A 476 39.93 17.72 -22.96
CA THR A 476 40.03 18.80 -21.96
C THR A 476 39.82 18.25 -20.54
N LEU A 477 38.83 17.38 -20.33
CA LEU A 477 38.63 16.67 -19.07
C LEU A 477 39.85 15.81 -18.70
N ALA A 478 40.31 14.97 -19.62
CA ALA A 478 41.44 14.07 -19.40
C ALA A 478 42.77 14.81 -19.15
N GLY A 479 42.94 16.02 -19.71
CA GLY A 479 44.08 16.88 -19.45
C GLY A 479 44.02 17.58 -18.09
N LYS A 480 42.84 18.06 -17.68
CA LYS A 480 42.65 18.78 -16.41
C LYS A 480 42.59 17.84 -15.19
N PHE A 481 42.05 16.63 -15.35
CA PHE A 481 41.83 15.66 -14.27
C PHE A 481 42.33 14.25 -14.61
N PRO A 482 43.62 14.07 -14.99
CA PRO A 482 44.12 12.85 -15.63
C PRO A 482 43.98 11.56 -14.83
N GLY A 483 43.93 11.63 -13.49
CA GLY A 483 43.78 10.47 -12.60
C GLY A 483 42.35 10.23 -12.10
N SER A 484 41.36 11.00 -12.56
CA SER A 484 39.95 10.82 -12.14
C SER A 484 39.26 9.71 -12.93
N GLU A 485 38.27 9.05 -12.30
CA GLU A 485 37.46 8.03 -12.98
C GLU A 485 36.69 8.59 -14.20
N PRO A 486 36.05 9.79 -14.14
CA PRO A 486 35.41 10.37 -15.33
C PRO A 486 36.40 10.68 -16.46
N ALA A 487 37.66 10.97 -16.15
CA ALA A 487 38.70 11.13 -17.17
C ALA A 487 39.10 9.80 -17.82
N ALA A 488 39.12 8.70 -17.07
CA ALA A 488 39.33 7.37 -17.62
C ALA A 488 38.14 6.94 -18.48
N HIS A 489 36.91 7.22 -18.04
CA HIS A 489 35.70 7.03 -18.84
C HIS A 489 35.75 7.87 -20.12
N ALA A 490 36.12 9.16 -20.04
CA ALA A 490 36.34 10.01 -21.21
C ALA A 490 37.36 9.43 -22.18
N ARG A 491 38.51 8.91 -21.72
CA ARG A 491 39.50 8.24 -22.57
C ARG A 491 38.94 6.98 -23.23
N PHE A 492 38.14 6.21 -22.48
CA PHE A 492 37.42 5.05 -23.01
C PHE A 492 36.42 5.48 -24.10
N ARG A 493 35.60 6.51 -23.86
CA ARG A 493 34.65 7.06 -24.86
C ARG A 493 35.34 7.65 -26.08
N ILE A 494 36.50 8.30 -25.91
CA ILE A 494 37.33 8.72 -27.05
C ILE A 494 37.73 7.49 -27.87
N ALA A 495 38.27 6.44 -27.23
CA ALA A 495 38.66 5.21 -27.91
C ALA A 495 37.47 4.54 -28.61
N GLU A 496 36.31 4.50 -27.96
CA GLU A 496 35.05 3.99 -28.53
C GLU A 496 34.60 4.82 -29.75
N VAL A 497 34.70 6.15 -29.69
CA VAL A 497 34.43 7.02 -30.84
C VAL A 497 35.41 6.74 -31.98
N TYR A 498 36.68 6.46 -31.71
CA TYR A 498 37.63 6.01 -32.74
C TYR A 498 37.27 4.62 -33.29
N GLU A 499 36.86 3.69 -32.42
CA GLU A 499 36.48 2.32 -32.78
C GLU A 499 35.22 2.30 -33.68
N VAL A 500 34.18 3.01 -33.26
CA VAL A 500 32.82 2.91 -33.81
C VAL A 500 32.53 4.03 -34.82
N GLU A 501 32.75 5.29 -34.43
CA GLU A 501 32.24 6.45 -35.18
C GLU A 501 33.24 6.96 -36.23
N LYS A 502 34.54 7.01 -35.91
CA LYS A 502 35.60 7.32 -36.88
C LYS A 502 36.03 6.10 -37.69
N GLY A 503 35.69 4.89 -37.24
CA GLY A 503 35.97 3.64 -37.93
C GLY A 503 37.48 3.35 -38.08
N ASP A 504 38.28 3.75 -37.09
CA ASP A 504 39.73 3.54 -36.99
C ASP A 504 40.05 2.69 -35.74
N PRO A 505 39.82 1.36 -35.81
CA PRO A 505 40.06 0.45 -34.69
C PRO A 505 41.54 0.32 -34.33
N ALA A 506 42.45 0.63 -35.27
CA ALA A 506 43.88 0.60 -35.00
C ALA A 506 44.27 1.73 -34.04
N GLU A 507 43.83 2.96 -34.32
CA GLU A 507 43.97 4.09 -33.39
C GLU A 507 43.17 3.85 -32.11
N ALA A 508 41.96 3.25 -32.19
CA ALA A 508 41.17 2.90 -31.01
C ALA A 508 41.91 1.97 -30.05
N ILE A 509 42.60 0.93 -30.55
CA ILE A 509 43.43 0.03 -29.73
C ILE A 509 44.52 0.84 -29.00
N GLU A 510 45.20 1.76 -29.68
CA GLU A 510 46.22 2.61 -29.06
C GLU A 510 45.63 3.58 -28.02
N ARG A 511 44.39 4.05 -28.21
CA ARG A 511 43.67 4.88 -27.24
C ARG A 511 43.19 4.07 -26.04
N TYR A 512 42.65 2.86 -26.24
CA TYR A 512 42.24 1.95 -25.17
C TYR A 512 43.41 1.55 -24.27
N LYS A 513 44.62 1.35 -24.83
CA LYS A 513 45.84 1.10 -24.04
C LYS A 513 46.18 2.23 -23.05
N LYS A 514 45.71 3.46 -23.29
CA LYS A 514 45.92 4.64 -22.42
C LYS A 514 44.88 4.75 -21.29
N VAL A 515 43.93 3.82 -21.20
CA VAL A 515 42.95 3.76 -20.11
C VAL A 515 43.55 2.98 -18.94
N GLU A 516 43.95 3.69 -17.88
CA GLU A 516 44.75 3.12 -16.79
C GLU A 516 43.96 2.85 -15.49
N VAL A 517 42.75 3.40 -15.35
CA VAL A 517 41.93 3.35 -14.12
C VAL A 517 40.76 2.36 -14.29
N GLU A 518 40.51 1.53 -13.27
CA GLU A 518 39.36 0.61 -13.23
C GLU A 518 38.03 1.35 -12.97
N PRO A 519 36.87 0.85 -13.47
CA PRO A 519 36.67 -0.40 -14.23
C PRO A 519 36.94 -0.28 -15.74
N TRP A 520 37.18 0.94 -16.23
CA TRP A 520 37.34 1.22 -17.67
C TRP A 520 38.55 0.55 -18.28
N ARG A 521 39.61 0.31 -17.50
CA ARG A 521 40.78 -0.45 -17.94
C ARG A 521 40.43 -1.89 -18.31
N SER A 522 39.72 -2.62 -17.45
CA SER A 522 39.27 -3.98 -17.74
C SER A 522 38.35 -4.02 -18.98
N GLN A 523 37.42 -3.07 -19.09
CA GLN A 523 36.56 -2.94 -20.27
C GLN A 523 37.36 -2.64 -21.54
N ALA A 524 38.35 -1.74 -21.48
CA ALA A 524 39.25 -1.45 -22.60
C ALA A 524 40.01 -2.71 -23.06
N HIS A 525 40.51 -3.53 -22.13
CA HIS A 525 41.15 -4.81 -22.47
C HIS A 525 40.19 -5.81 -23.14
N GLN A 526 38.93 -5.85 -22.72
CA GLN A 526 37.90 -6.66 -23.38
C GLN A 526 37.65 -6.18 -24.82
N HIS A 527 37.50 -4.86 -25.02
CA HIS A 527 37.35 -4.29 -26.37
C HIS A 527 38.54 -4.62 -27.27
N ILE A 528 39.78 -4.53 -26.76
CA ILE A 528 40.99 -4.94 -27.51
C ILE A 528 40.91 -6.42 -27.92
N ALA A 529 40.55 -7.31 -26.99
CA ALA A 529 40.44 -8.74 -27.29
C ALA A 529 39.35 -9.04 -28.34
N VAL A 530 38.18 -8.39 -28.23
CA VAL A 530 37.08 -8.53 -29.19
C VAL A 530 37.45 -7.95 -30.56
N MET A 531 38.25 -6.88 -30.62
CA MET A 531 38.79 -6.35 -31.88
C MET A 531 39.82 -7.27 -32.54
N GLN A 532 40.57 -8.04 -31.75
CA GLN A 532 41.59 -8.97 -32.24
C GLN A 532 41.02 -10.34 -32.64
N ALA A 533 39.88 -10.76 -32.09
CA ALA A 533 39.25 -12.04 -32.40
C ALA A 533 38.61 -12.08 -33.81
N LYS A 534 38.54 -13.27 -34.41
CA LYS A 534 37.68 -13.52 -35.56
C LYS A 534 36.23 -13.54 -35.12
N ALA A 535 35.34 -12.91 -35.87
CA ALA A 535 33.90 -12.92 -35.60
C ALA A 535 33.11 -12.99 -36.90
N LEU A 536 32.05 -13.80 -36.88
CA LEU A 536 31.04 -13.90 -37.92
C LEU A 536 29.68 -13.88 -37.23
N THR A 537 28.84 -12.90 -37.57
CA THR A 537 27.43 -12.89 -37.20
C THR A 537 26.62 -12.78 -38.47
N VAL A 538 25.66 -13.70 -38.64
CA VAL A 538 24.73 -13.68 -39.77
C VAL A 538 23.35 -13.35 -39.22
N LEU A 539 22.66 -12.43 -39.87
CA LEU A 539 21.30 -12.08 -39.53
C LEU A 539 20.46 -12.00 -40.80
N THR A 540 19.36 -12.74 -40.83
CA THR A 540 18.26 -12.46 -41.73
C THR A 540 17.32 -11.48 -41.02
N PRO A 541 17.31 -10.19 -41.40
CA PRO A 541 16.70 -9.14 -40.59
C PRO A 541 15.17 -9.17 -40.61
N ARG A 542 14.59 -9.67 -41.71
CA ARG A 542 13.15 -9.79 -41.94
C ARG A 542 12.87 -10.74 -43.08
N ALA A 543 11.59 -11.05 -43.29
CA ALA A 543 11.13 -11.59 -44.57
C ALA A 543 11.17 -10.48 -45.65
N PHE A 544 11.49 -10.86 -46.88
CA PHE A 544 11.62 -9.98 -48.04
C PHE A 544 10.36 -10.01 -48.90
N ARG A 545 10.08 -8.92 -49.62
CA ARG A 545 8.89 -8.76 -50.47
C ARG A 545 9.19 -9.11 -51.92
N SER A 546 8.18 -9.45 -52.72
CA SER A 546 8.39 -9.80 -54.13
C SER A 546 8.98 -8.60 -54.89
N GLY A 547 10.06 -8.84 -55.63
CA GLY A 547 10.80 -7.78 -56.33
C GLY A 547 11.89 -7.09 -55.50
N GLU A 548 12.02 -7.39 -54.20
CA GLU A 548 13.21 -7.03 -53.42
C GLU A 548 14.34 -8.03 -53.68
N THR A 549 15.58 -7.54 -53.62
CA THR A 549 16.75 -8.42 -53.51
C THR A 549 16.90 -8.83 -52.04
N PRO A 550 16.80 -10.11 -51.67
CA PRO A 550 17.01 -10.54 -50.31
C PRO A 550 18.46 -10.26 -49.90
N LEU A 551 18.66 -9.96 -48.62
CA LEU A 551 19.98 -9.68 -48.08
C LEU A 551 20.21 -10.41 -46.76
N LEU A 552 21.47 -10.70 -46.48
CA LEU A 552 21.93 -11.03 -45.14
C LEU A 552 22.68 -9.84 -44.60
N LYS A 553 22.30 -9.43 -43.40
CA LYS A 553 23.11 -8.50 -42.63
C LYS A 553 24.21 -9.32 -41.96
N ILE A 554 25.43 -9.19 -42.45
CA ILE A 554 26.57 -9.95 -41.94
C ILE A 554 27.58 -9.00 -41.35
N THR A 555 27.95 -9.30 -40.11
CA THR A 555 29.02 -8.62 -39.40
C THR A 555 30.22 -9.56 -39.32
N THR A 556 31.29 -9.21 -39.99
CA THR A 556 32.57 -9.93 -39.96
C THR A 556 33.65 -9.09 -39.29
N ARG A 557 34.58 -9.74 -38.61
CA ARG A 557 35.83 -9.11 -38.14
C ARG A 557 36.98 -10.10 -38.30
N ASN A 558 38.10 -9.62 -38.81
CA ASN A 558 39.30 -10.43 -39.10
C ASN A 558 39.04 -11.64 -40.04
N ILE A 559 38.05 -11.51 -40.94
CA ILE A 559 37.71 -12.47 -42.00
C ILE A 559 37.77 -11.74 -43.34
N GLU A 560 38.55 -12.26 -44.29
CA GLU A 560 38.77 -11.64 -45.60
C GLU A 560 37.77 -12.10 -46.67
N THR A 561 37.32 -13.35 -46.56
CA THR A 561 36.49 -14.02 -47.57
C THR A 561 35.37 -14.79 -46.90
N LEU A 562 34.19 -14.75 -47.53
CA LEU A 562 33.00 -15.48 -47.13
C LEU A 562 32.51 -16.33 -48.30
N ILE A 563 32.16 -17.58 -48.02
CA ILE A 563 31.54 -18.50 -48.97
C ILE A 563 30.06 -18.64 -48.59
N PHE A 564 29.19 -18.47 -49.58
CA PHE A 564 27.74 -18.60 -49.45
C PHE A 564 27.27 -19.81 -50.24
N ALA A 565 26.52 -20.69 -49.61
CA ALA A 565 25.86 -21.80 -50.27
C ALA A 565 24.36 -21.76 -49.94
N ALA A 566 23.53 -21.60 -50.97
CA ALA A 566 22.08 -21.46 -50.84
C ALA A 566 21.34 -22.68 -51.38
N TYR A 567 20.34 -23.12 -50.63
CA TYR A 567 19.53 -24.30 -50.91
C TYR A 567 18.05 -23.90 -50.87
N ARG A 568 17.33 -24.13 -51.94
CA ARG A 568 15.88 -23.89 -52.02
C ARG A 568 15.18 -24.93 -51.17
N LEU A 569 14.41 -24.46 -50.19
CA LEU A 569 13.65 -25.29 -49.30
C LEU A 569 12.20 -25.38 -49.79
N ASP A 570 11.67 -26.60 -49.87
CA ASP A 570 10.22 -26.79 -49.93
C ASP A 570 9.66 -26.61 -48.51
N PRO A 571 8.95 -25.50 -48.23
CA PRO A 571 8.49 -25.20 -46.88
C PRO A 571 7.42 -26.18 -46.41
N GLU A 572 6.58 -26.71 -47.30
CA GLU A 572 5.56 -27.69 -46.92
C GLU A 572 6.21 -29.02 -46.55
N ALA A 573 7.11 -29.54 -47.40
CA ALA A 573 7.81 -30.78 -47.13
C ALA A 573 8.67 -30.70 -45.86
N TYR A 574 9.36 -29.57 -45.65
CA TYR A 574 10.13 -29.33 -44.44
C TYR A 574 9.24 -29.29 -43.20
N PHE A 575 8.16 -28.52 -43.23
CA PHE A 575 7.24 -28.37 -42.11
C PHE A 575 6.52 -29.69 -41.78
N ARG A 576 6.16 -30.50 -42.77
CA ARG A 576 5.59 -31.83 -42.53
C ARG A 576 6.57 -32.81 -41.89
N LYS A 577 7.88 -32.61 -42.08
CA LYS A 577 8.93 -33.46 -41.50
C LYS A 577 9.42 -32.98 -40.13
N LYS A 578 9.51 -31.66 -39.95
CA LYS A 578 10.12 -31.02 -38.78
C LYS A 578 9.10 -30.35 -37.84
N HIS A 579 7.85 -30.18 -38.28
CA HIS A 579 6.75 -29.55 -37.53
C HIS A 579 7.02 -28.11 -37.08
N THR A 580 8.00 -27.46 -37.69
CA THR A 580 8.37 -26.06 -37.48
C THR A 580 9.01 -25.55 -38.77
N LEU A 581 9.02 -24.22 -38.94
CA LEU A 581 9.76 -23.55 -40.01
C LEU A 581 11.18 -23.15 -39.56
N GLY A 582 11.52 -23.27 -38.27
CA GLY A 582 12.85 -22.98 -37.72
C GLY A 582 13.77 -24.21 -37.65
N GLY A 583 14.96 -24.05 -37.07
CA GLY A 583 15.89 -25.16 -36.79
C GLY A 583 16.65 -25.69 -38.02
N VAL A 584 16.82 -24.86 -39.04
CA VAL A 584 17.41 -25.26 -40.33
C VAL A 584 18.90 -25.60 -40.23
N GLU A 585 19.58 -25.18 -39.16
CA GLU A 585 20.96 -25.54 -38.84
C GLU A 585 21.16 -27.03 -38.54
N SER A 586 20.08 -27.76 -38.23
CA SER A 586 20.10 -29.22 -38.04
C SER A 586 20.08 -30.01 -39.35
N LEU A 587 19.95 -29.34 -40.49
CA LEU A 587 19.93 -29.99 -41.79
C LEU A 587 21.35 -30.34 -42.22
N ASP A 588 21.54 -31.60 -42.61
CA ASP A 588 22.79 -32.06 -43.20
C ASP A 588 22.85 -31.67 -44.69
N ILE A 589 23.05 -30.37 -44.92
CA ILE A 589 23.09 -29.77 -46.25
C ILE A 589 24.40 -30.05 -47.00
N GLY A 590 25.43 -30.56 -46.33
CA GLY A 590 26.73 -30.85 -46.95
C GLY A 590 26.72 -32.00 -47.96
N LEU A 591 25.65 -32.80 -47.99
CA LEU A 591 25.49 -33.95 -48.90
C LEU A 591 24.66 -33.64 -50.15
N VAL A 592 24.18 -32.39 -50.31
CA VAL A 592 23.33 -31.95 -51.41
C VAL A 592 24.04 -30.83 -52.17
N ALA A 593 23.94 -30.80 -53.49
CA ALA A 593 24.49 -29.70 -54.28
C ALA A 593 23.69 -28.40 -54.03
N PRO A 594 24.33 -27.25 -53.78
CA PRO A 594 23.62 -25.98 -53.61
C PRO A 594 22.99 -25.49 -54.93
N ASP A 595 21.85 -24.80 -54.83
CA ASP A 595 21.20 -24.15 -55.98
C ASP A 595 22.00 -22.95 -56.49
N ALA A 596 22.73 -22.30 -55.58
CA ALA A 596 23.68 -21.24 -55.87
C ALA A 596 24.79 -21.27 -54.84
N GLU A 597 26.03 -21.16 -55.30
CA GLU A 597 27.21 -21.02 -54.47
C GLU A 597 28.11 -19.93 -55.04
N TRP A 598 28.59 -19.06 -54.17
CA TRP A 598 29.50 -17.99 -54.57
C TRP A 598 30.37 -17.56 -53.39
N THR A 599 31.55 -17.05 -53.74
CA THR A 599 32.50 -16.48 -52.78
C THR A 599 32.49 -14.97 -52.91
N ALA A 600 32.35 -14.27 -51.78
CA ALA A 600 32.48 -12.82 -51.72
C ALA A 600 33.71 -12.44 -50.89
N LYS A 601 34.51 -11.51 -51.41
CA LYS A 601 35.49 -10.79 -50.57
C LYS A 601 34.74 -9.85 -49.65
N VAL A 602 35.15 -9.77 -48.39
CA VAL A 602 34.57 -8.85 -47.41
C VAL A 602 34.89 -7.41 -47.85
N PRO A 603 33.89 -6.61 -48.29
CA PRO A 603 34.15 -5.30 -48.87
C PRO A 603 34.66 -4.32 -47.81
N GLY A 604 35.82 -3.70 -48.05
CA GLY A 604 36.43 -2.78 -47.09
C GLY A 604 37.08 -3.49 -45.89
N PHE A 605 37.48 -4.76 -46.05
CA PHE A 605 38.28 -5.46 -45.06
C PHE A 605 39.54 -4.67 -44.70
N GLU A 606 39.67 -4.37 -43.42
CA GLU A 606 40.88 -3.86 -42.78
C GLU A 606 41.05 -4.63 -41.47
N LYS A 607 42.30 -4.87 -41.07
CA LYS A 607 42.61 -5.61 -39.85
C LYS A 607 41.95 -4.94 -38.63
N TYR A 608 41.32 -5.73 -37.75
CA TYR A 608 40.54 -5.32 -36.57
C TYR A 608 39.20 -4.62 -36.85
N LYS A 609 38.99 -4.10 -38.06
CA LYS A 609 37.78 -3.36 -38.41
C LYS A 609 36.59 -4.31 -38.55
N PRO A 610 35.52 -4.12 -37.76
CA PRO A 610 34.29 -4.83 -38.04
C PRO A 610 33.74 -4.31 -39.36
N VAL A 611 33.42 -5.22 -40.26
CA VAL A 611 32.72 -4.93 -41.50
C VAL A 611 31.31 -5.46 -41.34
N GLU A 612 30.37 -4.54 -41.18
CA GLU A 612 28.95 -4.83 -41.30
C GLU A 612 28.52 -4.49 -42.72
N LYS A 613 28.07 -5.51 -43.47
CA LYS A 613 27.55 -5.32 -44.81
C LYS A 613 26.29 -6.12 -45.02
N ASP A 614 25.40 -5.50 -45.79
CA ASP A 614 24.26 -6.19 -46.37
C ASP A 614 24.77 -6.91 -47.63
N TYR A 615 24.82 -8.23 -47.56
CA TYR A 615 25.16 -9.08 -48.70
C TYR A 615 23.87 -9.39 -49.46
N GLU A 616 23.70 -8.71 -50.59
CA GLU A 616 22.61 -8.98 -51.54
C GLU A 616 22.77 -10.38 -52.14
N LEU A 617 21.75 -11.22 -51.98
CA LEU A 617 21.71 -12.58 -52.49
C LEU A 617 21.02 -12.60 -53.88
N LYS A 618 21.70 -12.04 -54.89
CA LYS A 618 21.14 -11.82 -56.25
C LYS A 618 20.74 -13.09 -56.98
N ASP A 619 21.37 -14.21 -56.63
CA ASP A 619 21.10 -15.50 -57.25
C ASP A 619 19.85 -16.20 -56.66
N LEU A 620 19.23 -15.62 -55.62
CA LEU A 620 17.97 -16.11 -55.06
C LEU A 620 16.76 -15.54 -55.80
N LYS A 621 15.82 -16.42 -56.16
CA LYS A 621 14.59 -16.06 -56.88
C LYS A 621 13.42 -15.97 -55.91
N LEU A 622 12.97 -14.76 -55.59
CA LEU A 622 11.77 -14.54 -54.77
C LEU A 622 10.49 -14.51 -55.63
N PRO A 623 9.33 -14.95 -55.09
CA PRO A 623 9.11 -15.50 -53.75
C PRO A 623 9.65 -16.93 -53.57
N GLY A 624 10.04 -17.27 -52.34
CA GLY A 624 10.57 -18.59 -51.98
C GLY A 624 11.25 -18.63 -50.61
N VAL A 625 11.51 -19.85 -50.12
CA VAL A 625 12.22 -20.12 -48.86
C VAL A 625 13.57 -20.75 -49.16
N TYR A 626 14.64 -20.25 -48.55
CA TYR A 626 16.01 -20.66 -48.79
C TYR A 626 16.78 -20.86 -47.49
N VAL A 627 17.54 -21.94 -47.40
CA VAL A 627 18.56 -22.14 -46.37
C VAL A 627 19.88 -21.64 -46.92
N VAL A 628 20.56 -20.74 -46.21
CA VAL A 628 21.83 -20.15 -46.66
C VAL A 628 22.90 -20.43 -45.61
N LYS A 629 23.93 -21.19 -46.00
CA LYS A 629 25.14 -21.40 -45.21
C LYS A 629 26.16 -20.33 -45.56
N VAL A 630 26.73 -19.70 -44.55
CA VAL A 630 27.81 -18.71 -44.66
C VAL A 630 29.01 -19.21 -43.86
N THR A 631 30.20 -19.24 -44.45
CA THR A 631 31.42 -19.73 -43.79
C THR A 631 32.67 -18.95 -44.24
N ASP A 632 33.70 -18.89 -43.38
CA ASP A 632 35.06 -18.48 -43.79
C ASP A 632 35.95 -19.67 -44.19
N GLU A 633 35.30 -20.82 -44.48
CA GLU A 633 35.90 -22.11 -44.84
C GLU A 633 36.63 -22.82 -43.70
N LYS A 634 37.37 -22.08 -42.87
CA LYS A 634 38.37 -22.65 -41.96
C LYS A 634 38.02 -22.57 -40.47
N THR A 635 37.26 -21.57 -40.06
CA THR A 635 37.11 -21.25 -38.62
C THR A 635 35.67 -21.12 -38.17
N LEU A 636 34.82 -20.36 -38.88
CA LEU A 636 33.45 -20.05 -38.45
C LEU A 636 32.44 -20.28 -39.57
N GLN A 637 31.30 -20.86 -39.22
CA GLN A 637 30.15 -21.03 -40.11
C GLN A 637 28.82 -20.72 -39.40
N ALA A 638 27.80 -20.34 -40.17
CA ALA A 638 26.44 -20.12 -39.71
C ALA A 638 25.43 -20.48 -40.81
N THR A 639 24.29 -21.08 -40.45
CA THR A 639 23.25 -21.51 -41.39
C THR A 639 21.94 -20.80 -41.08
N THR A 640 21.49 -19.91 -41.96
CA THR A 640 20.30 -19.07 -41.76
C THR A 640 19.14 -19.44 -42.69
N LEU A 641 17.95 -18.93 -42.38
CA LEU A 641 16.75 -19.05 -43.19
C LEU A 641 16.39 -17.70 -43.83
N VAL A 642 16.30 -17.66 -45.15
CA VAL A 642 15.88 -16.49 -45.94
C VAL A 642 14.51 -16.76 -46.55
N ILE A 643 13.56 -15.84 -46.34
CA ILE A 643 12.19 -15.99 -46.82
C ILE A 643 11.81 -14.76 -47.64
N GLY A 644 11.33 -14.99 -48.87
CA GLY A 644 10.66 -13.97 -49.68
C GLY A 644 9.16 -14.28 -49.84
N ARG A 645 8.30 -13.39 -49.36
CA ARG A 645 6.84 -13.48 -49.40
C ARG A 645 6.18 -12.11 -49.31
N ASP A 646 5.05 -11.92 -49.97
CA ASP A 646 4.13 -10.81 -49.73
C ASP A 646 2.98 -11.23 -48.76
N LEU A 647 2.76 -12.53 -48.64
CA LEU A 647 1.87 -13.20 -47.70
C LEU A 647 2.38 -13.08 -46.25
N GLU A 648 1.56 -12.55 -45.36
CA GLU A 648 1.73 -12.62 -43.91
C GLU A 648 0.43 -13.05 -43.25
N ALA A 649 0.50 -13.50 -42.00
CA ALA A 649 -0.67 -13.92 -41.25
C ALA A 649 -0.64 -13.44 -39.79
N ILE A 650 -1.82 -13.09 -39.28
CA ILE A 650 -2.09 -13.02 -37.84
C ILE A 650 -2.74 -14.36 -37.46
N VAL A 651 -2.20 -15.00 -36.44
CA VAL A 651 -2.72 -16.24 -35.88
C VAL A 651 -3.21 -15.96 -34.47
N LYS A 652 -4.47 -16.28 -34.19
CA LYS A 652 -5.06 -16.26 -32.86
C LYS A 652 -5.61 -17.64 -32.54
N THR A 653 -5.29 -18.17 -31.37
CA THR A 653 -5.65 -19.55 -31.02
C THR A 653 -6.05 -19.67 -29.56
N SER A 654 -6.98 -20.58 -29.27
CA SER A 654 -7.32 -21.05 -27.93
C SER A 654 -7.34 -22.56 -27.92
N ARG A 655 -7.65 -23.15 -26.75
CA ARG A 655 -7.82 -24.60 -26.61
C ARG A 655 -8.88 -25.18 -27.54
N ASP A 656 -9.86 -24.37 -27.94
CA ASP A 656 -11.07 -24.84 -28.64
C ASP A 656 -11.17 -24.34 -30.08
N GLN A 657 -10.41 -23.31 -30.48
CA GLN A 657 -10.44 -22.82 -31.87
C GLN A 657 -9.13 -22.18 -32.32
N VAL A 658 -9.02 -22.02 -33.63
CA VAL A 658 -7.99 -21.24 -34.30
C VAL A 658 -8.63 -20.25 -35.27
N LEU A 659 -8.10 -19.04 -35.29
CA LEU A 659 -8.35 -18.00 -36.27
C LEU A 659 -7.04 -17.63 -36.96
N VAL A 660 -6.99 -17.70 -38.28
CA VAL A 660 -5.88 -17.20 -39.08
C VAL A 660 -6.40 -16.15 -40.05
N PHE A 661 -5.80 -14.96 -40.04
CA PHE A 661 -6.02 -13.93 -41.04
C PHE A 661 -4.77 -13.80 -41.90
N ALA A 662 -4.82 -14.34 -43.11
CA ALA A 662 -3.77 -14.21 -44.11
C ALA A 662 -4.03 -12.99 -44.99
N GLN A 663 -3.01 -12.15 -45.18
CA GLN A 663 -3.10 -10.95 -46.00
C GLN A 663 -1.87 -10.75 -46.87
N ASP A 664 -2.04 -9.95 -47.92
CA ASP A 664 -0.97 -9.33 -48.67
C ASP A 664 -0.51 -8.08 -47.93
N LEU A 665 0.74 -8.03 -47.48
CA LEU A 665 1.23 -6.84 -46.76
C LEU A 665 1.40 -5.61 -47.67
N LYS A 666 1.55 -5.77 -48.99
CA LYS A 666 1.65 -4.64 -49.93
C LYS A 666 0.30 -3.97 -50.16
N THR A 667 -0.74 -4.77 -50.36
CA THR A 667 -2.08 -4.24 -50.69
C THR A 667 -2.98 -4.09 -49.46
N GLY A 668 -2.64 -4.75 -48.34
CA GLY A 668 -3.46 -4.83 -47.14
C GLY A 668 -4.72 -5.70 -47.29
N GLN A 669 -4.89 -6.36 -48.44
CA GLN A 669 -6.07 -7.19 -48.73
C GLN A 669 -5.88 -8.62 -48.22
N GLY A 670 -6.97 -9.25 -47.80
CA GLY A 670 -6.98 -10.66 -47.42
C GLY A 670 -6.59 -11.59 -48.58
N ARG A 671 -5.77 -12.60 -48.29
CA ARG A 671 -5.31 -13.60 -49.27
C ARG A 671 -6.27 -14.78 -49.29
N ALA A 672 -7.15 -14.80 -50.29
CA ALA A 672 -8.17 -15.84 -50.44
C ALA A 672 -7.59 -17.18 -50.92
N GLY A 673 -8.03 -18.29 -50.33
CA GLY A 673 -7.64 -19.63 -50.74
C GLY A 673 -6.24 -20.10 -50.27
N ALA A 674 -5.52 -19.27 -49.51
CA ALA A 674 -4.24 -19.64 -48.89
C ALA A 674 -4.43 -20.86 -47.98
N ARG A 675 -3.53 -21.83 -48.07
CA ARG A 675 -3.57 -23.06 -47.26
C ARG A 675 -2.96 -22.81 -45.89
N VAL A 676 -3.61 -23.30 -44.84
CA VAL A 676 -3.15 -23.20 -43.45
C VAL A 676 -2.88 -24.61 -42.93
N LEU A 677 -1.65 -24.86 -42.52
CA LEU A 677 -1.17 -26.08 -41.87
C LEU A 677 -0.85 -25.75 -40.41
N VAL A 678 -1.30 -26.57 -39.47
CA VAL A 678 -0.92 -26.45 -38.06
C VAL A 678 -0.36 -27.76 -37.55
N ALA A 679 0.74 -27.71 -36.81
CA ALA A 679 1.38 -28.86 -36.18
C ALA A 679 1.53 -28.67 -34.66
N ASP A 680 1.54 -29.78 -33.91
CA ASP A 680 1.68 -29.81 -32.44
C ASP A 680 3.09 -30.20 -31.95
N GLY A 681 4.07 -30.21 -32.85
CA GLY A 681 5.44 -30.66 -32.61
C GLY A 681 5.71 -32.09 -33.11
N ASP A 682 4.68 -32.93 -33.14
CA ASP A 682 4.81 -34.35 -33.53
C ASP A 682 4.12 -34.68 -34.86
N LYS A 683 3.02 -33.99 -35.19
CA LYS A 683 2.29 -34.18 -36.45
C LYS A 683 1.55 -32.93 -36.90
N VAL A 684 1.17 -32.89 -38.17
CA VAL A 684 0.20 -31.91 -38.68
C VAL A 684 -1.20 -32.30 -38.22
N ILE A 685 -1.87 -31.40 -37.49
CA ILE A 685 -3.16 -31.62 -36.86
C ILE A 685 -4.32 -30.86 -37.52
N LEU A 686 -4.04 -29.90 -38.40
CA LEU A 686 -5.06 -29.17 -39.16
C LEU A 686 -4.54 -28.78 -40.54
N GLU A 687 -5.41 -28.95 -41.54
CA GLU A 687 -5.27 -28.39 -42.88
C GLU A 687 -6.55 -27.66 -43.27
N ALA A 688 -6.45 -26.37 -43.61
CA ALA A 688 -7.59 -25.56 -44.02
C ALA A 688 -7.22 -24.60 -45.16
N LYS A 689 -8.22 -23.92 -45.73
CA LYS A 689 -8.03 -22.82 -46.69
C LYS A 689 -8.74 -21.56 -46.19
N THR A 690 -8.14 -20.40 -46.43
CA THR A 690 -8.75 -19.11 -46.10
C THR A 690 -9.94 -18.80 -47.00
N GLY A 691 -10.93 -18.07 -46.46
CA GLY A 691 -12.09 -17.56 -47.18
C GLY A 691 -11.76 -16.40 -48.13
N LYS A 692 -12.80 -15.80 -48.73
CA LYS A 692 -12.64 -14.68 -49.67
C LYS A 692 -12.00 -13.43 -49.05
N ASP A 693 -12.16 -13.27 -47.75
CA ASP A 693 -11.62 -12.19 -46.93
C ASP A 693 -10.22 -12.52 -46.36
N GLY A 694 -9.65 -13.68 -46.70
CA GLY A 694 -8.35 -14.13 -46.19
C GLY A 694 -8.39 -14.71 -44.78
N VAL A 695 -9.58 -14.93 -44.20
CA VAL A 695 -9.72 -15.47 -42.84
C VAL A 695 -10.14 -16.94 -42.85
N VAL A 696 -9.63 -17.70 -41.89
CA VAL A 696 -10.20 -19.00 -41.50
C VAL A 696 -10.41 -19.00 -39.99
N LEU A 697 -11.63 -19.32 -39.55
CA LEU A 697 -11.98 -19.55 -38.15
C LEU A 697 -12.56 -20.96 -38.04
N ARG A 698 -11.92 -21.83 -37.24
CA ARG A 698 -12.32 -23.24 -37.09
C ARG A 698 -12.18 -23.69 -35.65
N PRO A 699 -13.16 -24.45 -35.11
CA PRO A 699 -12.94 -25.18 -33.87
C PRO A 699 -11.92 -26.30 -34.08
N TRP A 700 -11.23 -26.70 -33.01
CA TRP A 700 -10.43 -27.92 -32.99
C TRP A 700 -11.33 -29.15 -32.91
N ASP A 701 -10.94 -30.25 -33.55
CA ASP A 701 -11.67 -31.52 -33.46
C ASP A 701 -11.67 -32.07 -32.02
N GLU A 702 -10.58 -31.86 -31.28
CA GLU A 702 -10.50 -32.09 -29.84
C GLU A 702 -9.79 -30.92 -29.14
N PRO A 703 -10.20 -30.54 -27.92
CA PRO A 703 -9.56 -29.46 -27.17
C PRO A 703 -8.06 -29.69 -26.97
N ARG A 704 -7.25 -28.67 -27.25
CA ARG A 704 -5.79 -28.73 -27.07
C ARG A 704 -5.42 -28.66 -25.58
N ALA A 705 -4.26 -29.21 -25.23
CA ALA A 705 -3.74 -29.11 -23.87
C ALA A 705 -3.31 -27.66 -23.55
N PRO A 706 -3.47 -27.20 -22.29
CA PRO A 706 -2.91 -25.92 -21.87
C PRO A 706 -1.39 -25.87 -22.10
N SER A 707 -0.87 -24.70 -22.47
CA SER A 707 0.57 -24.52 -22.78
C SER A 707 1.10 -25.34 -23.96
N ALA A 708 0.26 -26.01 -24.74
CA ALA A 708 0.73 -26.73 -25.93
C ALA A 708 1.33 -25.75 -26.95
N SER A 709 2.52 -26.08 -27.45
CA SER A 709 3.21 -25.33 -28.48
C SER A 709 2.71 -25.77 -29.85
N LEU A 710 2.19 -24.81 -30.61
CA LEU A 710 1.70 -25.05 -31.97
C LEU A 710 2.59 -24.28 -32.96
N SER A 711 2.88 -24.92 -34.08
CA SER A 711 3.53 -24.27 -35.22
C SER A 711 2.53 -24.10 -36.34
N TYR A 712 2.60 -22.97 -37.04
CA TYR A 712 1.68 -22.61 -38.11
C TYR A 712 2.47 -22.37 -39.38
N LEU A 713 1.90 -22.79 -40.51
CA LEU A 713 2.41 -22.50 -41.84
C LEU A 713 1.25 -22.14 -42.75
N VAL A 714 1.31 -20.94 -43.34
CA VAL A 714 0.37 -20.43 -44.33
C VAL A 714 1.06 -20.39 -45.68
N LEU A 715 0.44 -21.00 -46.69
CA LEU A 715 1.01 -21.20 -48.03
C LEU A 715 0.11 -20.63 -49.12
N ASP A 716 0.70 -19.96 -50.09
CA ASP A 716 0.07 -19.59 -51.35
C ASP A 716 1.08 -19.71 -52.50
N GLY A 717 0.96 -20.78 -53.29
CA GLY A 717 1.98 -21.13 -54.29
C GLY A 717 3.35 -21.37 -53.67
N ALA A 718 4.33 -20.54 -54.04
CA ALA A 718 5.71 -20.60 -53.52
C ALA A 718 5.93 -19.74 -52.26
N GLU A 719 4.93 -18.96 -51.83
CA GLU A 719 5.01 -18.12 -50.65
C GLU A 719 4.65 -18.90 -49.38
N ALA A 720 5.41 -18.66 -48.31
CA ALA A 720 5.24 -19.36 -47.04
C ALA A 720 5.43 -18.42 -45.84
N ALA A 721 4.39 -18.30 -45.02
CA ALA A 721 4.40 -17.56 -43.77
C ALA A 721 4.25 -18.51 -42.57
N GLY A 722 5.26 -18.59 -41.71
CA GLY A 722 5.21 -19.46 -40.54
C GLY A 722 5.51 -18.73 -39.23
N SER A 723 4.91 -19.21 -38.16
CA SER A 723 5.13 -18.76 -36.77
C SER A 723 4.97 -19.92 -35.80
N GLY A 724 5.59 -19.80 -34.63
CA GLY A 724 5.31 -20.65 -33.47
C GLY A 724 4.45 -19.86 -32.49
N LEU A 725 3.43 -20.49 -31.90
CA LEU A 725 2.56 -19.88 -30.91
C LEU A 725 2.15 -20.91 -29.87
N SER A 726 2.51 -20.63 -28.61
CA SER A 726 2.11 -21.45 -27.47
C SER A 726 0.74 -21.01 -26.95
N LEU A 727 -0.12 -21.98 -26.68
CA LEU A 727 -1.40 -21.75 -26.04
C LEU A 727 -1.21 -21.19 -24.61
N PRO A 728 -2.15 -20.39 -24.09
CA PRO A 728 -2.10 -19.98 -22.69
C PRO A 728 -2.20 -21.21 -21.76
N GLY A 729 -1.54 -21.12 -20.60
CA GLY A 729 -1.68 -22.14 -19.55
C GLY A 729 -3.04 -22.09 -18.84
N THR A 730 -3.74 -20.96 -18.94
CA THR A 730 -5.10 -20.77 -18.42
C THR A 730 -6.14 -21.35 -19.38
N VAL A 731 -7.26 -21.80 -18.82
CA VAL A 731 -8.37 -22.36 -19.58
C VAL A 731 -9.48 -21.32 -19.68
N ALA A 732 -10.04 -21.16 -20.87
CA ALA A 732 -11.22 -20.32 -21.05
C ALA A 732 -12.38 -20.83 -20.20
N GLN A 733 -13.09 -19.93 -19.53
CA GLN A 733 -14.24 -20.28 -18.72
C GLN A 733 -15.51 -19.73 -19.39
N GLY A 734 -16.35 -20.64 -19.88
CA GLY A 734 -17.67 -20.31 -20.42
C GLY A 734 -18.75 -20.25 -19.34
N LEU A 735 -20.00 -20.11 -19.79
CA LEU A 735 -21.16 -20.22 -18.92
C LEU A 735 -21.28 -21.66 -18.39
N SER A 736 -21.72 -21.79 -17.14
CA SER A 736 -22.14 -23.08 -16.56
C SER A 736 -23.67 -23.22 -16.59
N PRO A 737 -24.23 -24.42 -16.84
CA PRO A 737 -25.65 -24.68 -16.65
C PRO A 737 -26.09 -24.30 -15.24
N ARG A 738 -27.26 -23.69 -15.11
CA ARG A 738 -27.84 -23.31 -13.81
C ARG A 738 -29.32 -23.65 -13.74
N ALA A 739 -29.79 -24.03 -12.56
CA ALA A 739 -31.20 -24.10 -12.26
C ALA A 739 -31.55 -23.37 -10.97
N TYR A 740 -32.48 -22.44 -11.06
CA TYR A 740 -33.02 -21.73 -9.92
C TYR A 740 -34.22 -22.52 -9.39
N LEU A 741 -33.98 -23.34 -8.36
CA LEU A 741 -34.98 -24.19 -7.72
C LEU A 741 -35.46 -23.52 -6.44
N TYR A 742 -36.75 -23.19 -6.37
CA TYR A 742 -37.33 -22.47 -5.25
C TYR A 742 -38.75 -22.93 -4.96
N THR A 743 -39.22 -22.59 -3.77
CA THR A 743 -40.58 -22.86 -3.33
C THR A 743 -41.32 -21.56 -3.07
N ASP A 744 -42.66 -21.58 -3.03
CA ASP A 744 -43.47 -20.38 -2.81
C ASP A 744 -43.20 -19.69 -1.46
N ARG A 745 -42.74 -20.46 -0.46
CA ARG A 745 -42.34 -19.98 0.87
C ARG A 745 -41.10 -20.72 1.38
N PRO A 746 -40.33 -20.13 2.33
CA PRO A 746 -39.04 -20.68 2.77
C PRO A 746 -39.14 -21.87 3.73
N ALA A 747 -40.28 -22.06 4.40
CA ALA A 747 -40.48 -23.16 5.34
C ALA A 747 -41.93 -23.70 5.34
N TYR A 748 -42.06 -24.99 5.68
CA TYR A 748 -43.30 -25.75 5.72
C TYR A 748 -43.44 -26.52 7.02
N ARG A 749 -44.67 -26.87 7.38
CA ARG A 749 -44.96 -27.80 8.47
C ARG A 749 -45.21 -29.21 7.90
N PRO A 750 -44.94 -30.28 8.68
CA PRO A 750 -45.42 -31.61 8.34
C PRO A 750 -46.93 -31.60 8.02
N GLY A 751 -47.35 -32.34 6.99
CA GLY A 751 -48.73 -32.35 6.50
C GLY A 751 -49.08 -31.28 5.46
N GLN A 752 -48.19 -30.31 5.19
CA GLN A 752 -48.43 -29.28 4.18
C GLN A 752 -47.99 -29.71 2.77
N GLU A 753 -48.55 -29.04 1.76
CA GLU A 753 -48.11 -29.15 0.37
C GLU A 753 -47.04 -28.07 0.08
N VAL A 754 -45.97 -28.50 -0.60
CA VAL A 754 -44.86 -27.66 -1.10
C VAL A 754 -45.10 -27.37 -2.57
N ALA A 755 -45.17 -26.08 -2.97
CA ALA A 755 -45.18 -25.72 -4.38
C ALA A 755 -43.74 -25.41 -4.82
N LEU A 756 -43.12 -26.36 -5.52
CA LEU A 756 -41.78 -26.26 -6.06
C LEU A 756 -41.84 -25.69 -7.48
N ARG A 757 -40.94 -24.77 -7.78
CA ARG A 757 -40.70 -24.26 -9.12
C ARG A 757 -39.22 -24.32 -9.45
N GLY A 758 -38.92 -24.65 -10.70
CA GLY A 758 -37.54 -24.66 -11.20
C GLY A 758 -37.44 -23.93 -12.53
N ILE A 759 -36.40 -23.10 -12.64
CA ILE A 759 -36.05 -22.40 -13.89
C ILE A 759 -34.68 -22.92 -14.30
N VAL A 760 -34.61 -23.63 -15.41
CA VAL A 760 -33.40 -24.31 -15.88
C VAL A 760 -32.84 -23.57 -17.10
N ARG A 761 -31.52 -23.34 -17.09
CA ARG A 761 -30.75 -22.83 -18.22
C ARG A 761 -29.58 -23.77 -18.44
N GLU A 762 -29.64 -24.51 -19.52
CA GLU A 762 -28.51 -25.30 -20.02
C GLU A 762 -27.56 -24.38 -20.78
N VAL A 763 -26.37 -24.88 -21.13
CA VAL A 763 -25.42 -24.14 -21.95
C VAL A 763 -25.16 -24.89 -23.25
N SER A 764 -25.35 -24.20 -24.38
CA SER A 764 -25.00 -24.66 -25.73
C SER A 764 -24.23 -23.57 -26.44
N ASP A 765 -23.11 -23.92 -27.08
CA ASP A 765 -22.26 -22.97 -27.82
C ASP A 765 -21.87 -21.70 -27.04
N GLY A 766 -21.63 -21.84 -25.73
CA GLY A 766 -21.26 -20.73 -24.85
C GLY A 766 -22.42 -19.82 -24.44
N GLN A 767 -23.67 -20.18 -24.76
CA GLN A 767 -24.88 -19.40 -24.45
C GLN A 767 -25.86 -20.21 -23.61
N TYR A 768 -26.70 -19.51 -22.83
CA TYR A 768 -27.83 -20.16 -22.18
C TYR A 768 -28.87 -20.62 -23.22
N ALA A 769 -29.22 -21.90 -23.14
CA ALA A 769 -30.18 -22.55 -24.01
C ALA A 769 -31.25 -23.29 -23.20
N ILE A 770 -32.39 -23.52 -23.85
CA ILE A 770 -33.44 -24.42 -23.37
C ILE A 770 -33.41 -25.63 -24.29
N LEU A 771 -33.46 -26.83 -23.73
CA LEU A 771 -33.47 -28.08 -24.47
C LEU A 771 -34.90 -28.63 -24.49
N PRO A 772 -35.67 -28.43 -25.57
CA PRO A 772 -37.12 -28.67 -25.56
C PRO A 772 -37.51 -30.13 -25.30
N ASP A 773 -36.69 -31.07 -25.77
CA ASP A 773 -36.94 -32.51 -25.67
C ASP A 773 -36.24 -33.19 -24.48
N ALA A 774 -35.50 -32.42 -23.67
CA ALA A 774 -34.80 -32.97 -22.52
C ALA A 774 -35.78 -33.36 -21.41
N VAL A 775 -35.63 -34.59 -20.91
CA VAL A 775 -36.34 -35.08 -19.72
C VAL A 775 -35.41 -34.97 -18.52
N TYR A 776 -35.88 -34.31 -17.47
CA TYR A 776 -35.17 -34.19 -16.20
C TYR A 776 -35.79 -35.12 -15.17
N ARG A 777 -34.99 -35.63 -14.25
CA ARG A 777 -35.42 -36.44 -13.12
C ARG A 777 -35.38 -35.58 -11.86
N LEU A 778 -36.54 -35.37 -11.25
CA LEU A 778 -36.72 -34.67 -10.00
C LEU A 778 -36.74 -35.68 -8.86
N GLU A 779 -35.83 -35.53 -7.90
CA GLU A 779 -35.74 -36.31 -6.67
C GLU A 779 -35.81 -35.40 -5.46
N VAL A 780 -36.54 -35.82 -4.42
CA VAL A 780 -36.60 -35.09 -3.15
C VAL A 780 -36.34 -36.06 -2.00
N THR A 781 -35.41 -35.68 -1.15
CA THR A 781 -35.04 -36.40 0.08
C THR A 781 -35.43 -35.60 1.32
N ASP A 782 -35.87 -36.31 2.35
CA ASP A 782 -36.14 -35.72 3.66
C ASP A 782 -34.84 -35.43 4.42
N SER A 783 -34.95 -34.80 5.60
CA SER A 783 -33.82 -34.43 6.45
C SER A 783 -32.98 -35.59 6.98
N ARG A 784 -33.43 -36.85 6.80
CA ARG A 784 -32.69 -38.07 7.13
C ARG A 784 -32.09 -38.75 5.90
N GLY A 785 -32.18 -38.11 4.74
CA GLY A 785 -31.68 -38.63 3.47
C GLY A 785 -32.59 -39.66 2.81
N ARG A 786 -33.81 -39.88 3.32
CA ARG A 786 -34.75 -40.81 2.68
C ARG A 786 -35.45 -40.13 1.51
N GLN A 787 -35.31 -40.72 0.33
CA GLN A 787 -36.01 -40.28 -0.87
C GLN A 787 -37.50 -40.64 -0.80
N PHE A 788 -38.37 -39.67 -1.06
CA PHE A 788 -39.83 -39.89 -1.09
C PHE A 788 -40.51 -39.31 -2.34
N VAL A 789 -39.78 -38.57 -3.17
CA VAL A 789 -40.19 -38.18 -4.53
C VAL A 789 -39.11 -38.62 -5.51
N ALA A 790 -39.50 -39.27 -6.59
CA ALA A 790 -38.67 -39.48 -7.78
C ALA A 790 -39.58 -39.56 -9.02
N LYS A 791 -39.49 -38.57 -9.91
CA LYS A 791 -40.30 -38.52 -11.14
C LYS A 791 -39.58 -37.79 -12.26
N SER A 792 -40.02 -38.05 -13.49
CA SER A 792 -39.56 -37.30 -14.66
C SER A 792 -40.39 -36.04 -14.87
N VAL A 793 -39.72 -34.91 -15.13
CA VAL A 793 -40.33 -33.62 -15.43
C VAL A 793 -39.83 -33.11 -16.78
N LYS A 794 -40.72 -32.46 -17.54
CA LYS A 794 -40.40 -31.77 -18.79
C LYS A 794 -40.46 -30.26 -18.55
N LEU A 795 -39.59 -29.53 -19.24
CA LEU A 795 -39.58 -28.07 -19.16
C LEU A 795 -40.60 -27.46 -20.12
N SER A 796 -41.12 -26.28 -19.76
CA SER A 796 -41.88 -25.41 -20.64
C SER A 796 -40.98 -24.83 -21.75
N PRO A 797 -41.55 -24.19 -22.79
CA PRO A 797 -40.78 -23.44 -23.78
C PRO A 797 -39.92 -22.30 -23.19
N PHE A 798 -40.19 -21.86 -21.95
CA PHE A 798 -39.39 -20.88 -21.21
C PHE A 798 -38.34 -21.52 -20.30
N GLY A 799 -38.20 -22.85 -20.35
CA GLY A 799 -37.24 -23.62 -19.57
C GLY A 799 -37.63 -23.73 -18.09
N THR A 800 -38.92 -23.74 -17.77
CA THR A 800 -39.38 -23.85 -16.37
C THR A 800 -40.21 -25.12 -16.14
N PHE A 801 -40.28 -25.58 -14.90
CA PHE A 801 -41.23 -26.61 -14.46
C PHE A 801 -41.79 -26.24 -13.10
N HIS A 802 -42.92 -26.83 -12.74
CA HIS A 802 -43.52 -26.68 -11.41
C HIS A 802 -44.07 -28.01 -10.93
N GLU A 803 -44.04 -28.22 -9.62
CA GLU A 803 -44.53 -29.44 -8.98
C GLU A 803 -45.13 -29.16 -7.61
N ARG A 804 -46.15 -29.93 -7.25
CA ARG A 804 -46.74 -29.94 -5.90
C ARG A 804 -46.33 -31.21 -5.19
N ILE A 805 -45.80 -31.07 -3.98
CA ILE A 805 -45.26 -32.17 -3.20
C ILE A 805 -45.94 -32.19 -1.83
N ALA A 806 -46.71 -33.24 -1.56
CA ALA A 806 -47.32 -33.44 -0.25
C ALA A 806 -46.28 -33.94 0.75
N ILE A 807 -46.18 -33.27 1.90
CA ILE A 807 -45.34 -33.72 3.03
C ILE A 807 -46.23 -34.48 4.00
N ASP A 808 -45.82 -35.68 4.39
CA ASP A 808 -46.56 -36.48 5.37
C ASP A 808 -46.66 -35.75 6.73
N SER A 809 -47.77 -35.93 7.45
CA SER A 809 -47.97 -35.35 8.78
C SER A 809 -46.93 -35.81 9.83
N GLY A 810 -46.35 -37.00 9.65
CA GLY A 810 -45.27 -37.57 10.47
C GLY A 810 -43.87 -37.41 9.87
N ALA A 811 -43.70 -36.59 8.82
CA ALA A 811 -42.41 -36.37 8.18
C ALA A 811 -41.41 -35.69 9.14
N PRO A 812 -40.12 -36.08 9.10
CA PRO A 812 -39.13 -35.51 10.01
C PRO A 812 -38.91 -34.02 9.71
N VAL A 813 -38.66 -33.22 10.75
CA VAL A 813 -38.24 -31.82 10.60
C VAL A 813 -36.76 -31.72 10.18
N GLY A 814 -36.40 -30.63 9.52
CA GLY A 814 -35.06 -30.31 9.04
C GLY A 814 -35.08 -29.82 7.59
N THR A 815 -33.89 -29.68 7.02
CA THR A 815 -33.69 -29.27 5.63
C THR A 815 -33.97 -30.45 4.69
N TYR A 816 -34.80 -30.22 3.68
CA TYR A 816 -35.13 -31.19 2.63
C TYR A 816 -34.36 -30.79 1.37
N HIS A 817 -33.82 -31.78 0.67
CA HIS A 817 -33.01 -31.53 -0.51
C HIS A 817 -33.77 -31.91 -1.78
N VAL A 818 -33.72 -31.02 -2.75
CA VAL A 818 -34.28 -31.19 -4.08
C VAL A 818 -33.10 -31.39 -5.04
N ARG A 819 -33.13 -32.47 -5.81
CA ARG A 819 -32.17 -32.74 -6.87
C ARG A 819 -32.91 -32.82 -8.20
N LEU A 820 -32.40 -32.10 -9.19
CA LEU A 820 -32.88 -32.17 -10.56
C LEU A 820 -31.71 -32.61 -11.44
N SER A 821 -31.79 -33.77 -12.07
CA SER A 821 -30.73 -34.30 -12.92
C SER A 821 -31.21 -34.59 -14.34
N ARG A 822 -30.38 -34.26 -15.33
CA ARG A 822 -30.55 -34.73 -16.70
C ARG A 822 -29.75 -36.02 -16.88
N LEU A 823 -30.31 -37.00 -17.60
CA LEU A 823 -29.57 -38.24 -17.90
C LEU A 823 -28.23 -37.91 -18.59
N ASN A 824 -27.12 -38.37 -18.00
CA ASN A 824 -25.74 -38.10 -18.45
C ASN A 824 -25.45 -36.61 -18.71
N GLY A 825 -26.01 -35.71 -17.89
CA GLY A 825 -25.89 -34.28 -18.08
C GLY A 825 -25.76 -33.50 -16.78
N SER A 826 -26.37 -32.32 -16.78
CA SER A 826 -26.38 -31.40 -15.65
C SER A 826 -27.12 -31.98 -14.44
N GLU A 827 -26.62 -31.65 -13.26
CA GLU A 827 -27.29 -31.92 -11.99
C GLU A 827 -27.40 -30.61 -11.22
N PHE A 828 -28.57 -30.35 -10.67
CA PHE A 828 -28.88 -29.15 -9.93
C PHE A 828 -29.43 -29.52 -8.56
N ALA A 829 -29.09 -28.72 -7.56
CA ALA A 829 -29.56 -28.89 -6.20
C ALA A 829 -30.30 -27.64 -5.72
N GLY A 830 -31.36 -27.88 -4.95
CA GLY A 830 -32.12 -26.89 -4.21
C GLY A 830 -32.48 -27.45 -2.85
N GLN A 831 -33.08 -26.62 -2.01
CA GLN A 831 -33.53 -27.06 -0.69
C GLN A 831 -34.70 -26.22 -0.21
N PHE A 832 -35.46 -26.80 0.72
CA PHE A 832 -36.50 -26.10 1.47
C PHE A 832 -36.53 -26.65 2.91
N GLU A 833 -37.11 -25.88 3.83
CA GLU A 833 -37.16 -26.26 5.25
C GLU A 833 -38.52 -26.90 5.60
N VAL A 834 -38.51 -28.01 6.33
CA VAL A 834 -39.70 -28.55 7.01
C VAL A 834 -39.48 -28.44 8.50
N GLN A 835 -40.26 -27.61 9.18
CA GLN A 835 -40.02 -27.25 10.56
C GLN A 835 -41.31 -27.35 11.38
N ALA A 836 -41.17 -27.74 12.64
CA ALA A 836 -42.24 -27.61 13.62
C ALA A 836 -42.20 -26.18 14.17
N TYR A 837 -42.87 -25.27 13.48
CA TYR A 837 -42.93 -23.87 13.90
C TYR A 837 -44.35 -23.43 14.23
N GLN A 838 -44.43 -22.51 15.18
CA GLN A 838 -45.61 -21.72 15.45
C GLN A 838 -45.25 -20.27 15.14
N LEU A 839 -46.02 -19.63 14.26
CA LEU A 839 -45.83 -18.21 13.98
C LEU A 839 -46.19 -17.44 15.25
N GLN A 840 -45.17 -16.76 15.80
CA GLN A 840 -45.30 -15.89 16.95
C GLN A 840 -46.32 -14.79 16.61
N LYS A 841 -47.32 -14.62 17.47
CA LYS A 841 -48.35 -13.57 17.30
C LYS A 841 -47.80 -12.18 17.60
N ALA A 842 -46.70 -12.11 18.35
CA ALA A 842 -46.01 -10.90 18.76
C ALA A 842 -44.79 -10.60 17.86
N ASP A 843 -44.52 -9.31 17.69
CA ASP A 843 -43.41 -8.71 16.98
C ASP A 843 -42.67 -7.77 17.94
N LEU A 844 -41.34 -7.85 17.94
CA LEU A 844 -40.47 -6.99 18.74
C LEU A 844 -39.40 -6.41 17.81
N SER A 845 -39.24 -5.09 17.82
CA SER A 845 -38.24 -4.41 16.99
C SER A 845 -37.69 -3.17 17.69
N PHE A 846 -36.46 -2.80 17.38
CA PHE A 846 -35.92 -1.50 17.76
C PHE A 846 -36.39 -0.43 16.75
N ASP A 847 -36.95 0.65 17.28
CA ASP A 847 -37.27 1.88 16.56
C ASP A 847 -36.22 2.93 16.95
N LEU A 848 -35.15 2.98 16.15
CA LEU A 848 -34.00 3.84 16.35
C LEU A 848 -34.06 5.01 15.35
N PRO A 849 -33.99 6.29 15.79
CA PRO A 849 -34.00 7.44 14.89
C PRO A 849 -32.81 7.49 13.92
N LYS A 850 -31.66 6.96 14.36
CA LYS A 850 -30.42 6.87 13.58
C LYS A 850 -29.75 5.53 13.85
N MET A 851 -28.99 5.04 12.86
CA MET A 851 -28.15 3.84 13.01
C MET A 851 -26.66 4.17 13.06
N VAL A 852 -26.32 5.45 12.89
CA VAL A 852 -24.95 5.96 12.92
C VAL A 852 -24.94 7.23 13.74
N TYR A 853 -23.99 7.29 14.67
CA TYR A 853 -23.79 8.40 15.59
C TYR A 853 -22.32 8.78 15.62
N PHE A 854 -22.04 9.99 16.06
CA PHE A 854 -20.70 10.45 16.37
C PHE A 854 -20.48 10.30 17.88
N ARG A 855 -19.23 10.03 18.26
CA ARG A 855 -18.90 9.92 19.68
C ARG A 855 -19.24 11.22 20.42
N GLY A 856 -19.90 11.09 21.56
CA GLY A 856 -20.45 12.19 22.36
C GLY A 856 -21.92 12.51 22.07
N GLU A 857 -22.53 11.91 21.04
CA GLU A 857 -23.98 11.95 20.86
C GLU A 857 -24.66 10.90 21.76
N THR A 858 -25.84 11.23 22.30
CA THR A 858 -26.68 10.27 23.02
C THR A 858 -27.51 9.45 22.03
N ILE A 859 -27.50 8.13 22.20
CA ILE A 859 -28.37 7.21 21.45
C ILE A 859 -29.67 7.09 22.22
N GLU A 860 -30.77 7.57 21.64
CA GLU A 860 -32.12 7.42 22.16
C GLU A 860 -32.94 6.57 21.20
N GLY A 861 -33.81 5.71 21.73
CA GLY A 861 -34.72 4.92 20.90
C GLY A 861 -35.77 4.18 21.70
N ASP A 862 -36.71 3.58 20.97
CA ASP A 862 -37.77 2.77 21.54
C ASP A 862 -37.59 1.31 21.13
N VAL A 863 -37.97 0.39 22.02
CA VAL A 863 -38.28 -0.98 21.63
C VAL A 863 -39.79 -1.09 21.48
N VAL A 864 -40.25 -1.46 20.28
CA VAL A 864 -41.66 -1.52 19.91
C VAL A 864 -42.14 -2.96 19.90
N ALA A 865 -43.14 -3.24 20.73
CA ALA A 865 -43.83 -4.52 20.85
C ALA A 865 -45.26 -4.41 20.31
N ARG A 866 -45.62 -5.25 19.34
CA ARG A 866 -46.97 -5.27 18.75
C ARG A 866 -47.36 -6.69 18.34
N TYR A 867 -48.64 -6.93 18.13
CA TYR A 867 -49.10 -8.11 17.42
C TYR A 867 -48.78 -7.99 15.93
N GLN A 868 -48.63 -9.12 15.22
CA GLN A 868 -48.33 -9.16 13.78
C GLN A 868 -49.36 -8.42 12.91
N TYR A 869 -50.61 -8.30 13.37
CA TYR A 869 -51.67 -7.54 12.71
C TYR A 869 -51.71 -6.04 13.11
N GLY A 870 -50.70 -5.54 13.82
CA GLY A 870 -50.44 -4.12 14.08
C GLY A 870 -50.88 -3.58 15.45
N THR A 871 -51.66 -4.31 16.24
CA THR A 871 -52.11 -3.83 17.56
C THR A 871 -50.97 -3.81 18.59
N PRO A 872 -50.79 -2.73 19.38
CA PRO A 872 -49.74 -2.66 20.41
C PRO A 872 -49.83 -3.73 21.51
N LEU A 873 -48.68 -4.20 21.99
CA LEU A 873 -48.55 -5.08 23.16
C LEU A 873 -48.27 -4.24 24.40
N ALA A 874 -49.32 -3.67 24.99
CA ALA A 874 -49.21 -2.81 26.16
C ALA A 874 -48.91 -3.58 27.46
N HIS A 875 -48.17 -2.94 28.37
CA HIS A 875 -47.88 -3.40 29.74
C HIS A 875 -47.21 -4.78 29.83
N ARG A 876 -46.37 -5.11 28.86
CA ARG A 876 -45.60 -6.37 28.82
C ARG A 876 -44.23 -6.20 29.44
N PRO A 877 -43.77 -7.12 30.33
CA PRO A 877 -42.42 -7.08 30.86
C PRO A 877 -41.39 -7.19 29.74
N ILE A 878 -40.38 -6.32 29.78
CA ILE A 878 -39.32 -6.25 28.77
C ILE A 878 -37.95 -6.10 29.44
N ALA A 879 -36.92 -6.71 28.85
CA ALA A 879 -35.52 -6.54 29.23
C ALA A 879 -34.71 -6.05 28.03
N VAL A 880 -33.92 -4.99 28.19
CA VAL A 880 -33.07 -4.38 27.15
C VAL A 880 -31.62 -4.35 27.62
N ALA A 881 -30.75 -5.10 26.96
CA ALA A 881 -29.31 -5.07 27.16
C ALA A 881 -28.66 -3.99 26.30
N LEU A 882 -27.85 -3.13 26.93
CA LEU A 882 -27.10 -2.05 26.32
C LEU A 882 -25.62 -2.44 26.08
N PRO A 883 -24.95 -1.80 25.11
CA PRO A 883 -23.53 -2.03 24.77
C PRO A 883 -22.53 -1.81 25.91
N ASP A 884 -22.86 -1.02 26.94
CA ASP A 884 -22.02 -0.77 28.12
C ASP A 884 -22.16 -1.86 29.21
N GLY A 885 -22.93 -2.92 28.93
CA GLY A 885 -23.18 -4.03 29.84
C GLY A 885 -24.37 -3.84 30.77
N ARG A 886 -25.04 -2.66 30.76
CA ARG A 886 -26.27 -2.46 31.53
C ARG A 886 -27.43 -3.29 30.95
N ILE A 887 -28.27 -3.83 31.82
CA ILE A 887 -29.54 -4.47 31.44
C ILE A 887 -30.67 -3.68 32.09
N LEU A 888 -31.47 -3.01 31.27
CA LEU A 888 -32.65 -2.27 31.69
C LEU A 888 -33.84 -3.22 31.73
N GLN A 889 -34.63 -3.17 32.80
CA GLN A 889 -35.87 -3.97 32.95
C GLN A 889 -37.05 -3.05 33.19
N GLY A 890 -38.19 -3.33 32.56
CA GLY A 890 -39.41 -2.54 32.73
C GLY A 890 -40.63 -3.16 32.07
N GLN A 891 -41.61 -2.34 31.72
CA GLN A 891 -42.82 -2.75 31.00
C GLN A 891 -43.06 -1.82 29.80
N THR A 892 -43.65 -2.36 28.73
CA THR A 892 -44.10 -1.55 27.60
C THR A 892 -45.25 -0.61 27.98
N ASP A 893 -45.33 0.56 27.37
CA ASP A 893 -46.40 1.54 27.57
C ASP A 893 -47.70 1.17 26.83
N ALA A 894 -48.71 2.05 26.85
CA ALA A 894 -49.99 1.82 26.16
C ALA A 894 -49.86 1.70 24.63
N ALA A 895 -48.79 2.26 24.05
CA ALA A 895 -48.45 2.15 22.63
C ALA A 895 -47.53 0.95 22.34
N GLY A 896 -47.23 0.11 23.34
CA GLY A 896 -46.37 -1.05 23.21
C GLY A 896 -44.89 -0.70 23.13
N LYS A 897 -44.48 0.50 23.55
CA LYS A 897 -43.11 0.99 23.46
C LYS A 897 -42.36 0.92 24.79
N TYR A 898 -41.05 0.74 24.75
CA TYR A 898 -40.16 0.90 25.89
C TYR A 898 -38.95 1.77 25.49
N HIS A 899 -38.83 2.94 26.12
CA HIS A 899 -37.80 3.92 25.80
C HIS A 899 -36.46 3.61 26.50
N PHE A 900 -35.34 3.82 25.82
CA PHE A 900 -33.99 3.72 26.39
C PHE A 900 -33.04 4.79 25.87
N GLN A 901 -31.96 5.03 26.64
CA GLN A 901 -30.91 5.99 26.30
C GLN A 901 -29.51 5.44 26.63
N LEU A 902 -28.51 5.80 25.81
CA LEU A 902 -27.10 5.44 25.99
C LEU A 902 -26.18 6.61 25.60
N GLU A 903 -25.33 7.04 26.53
CA GLU A 903 -24.25 7.99 26.24
C GLU A 903 -23.08 7.31 25.54
N THR A 904 -22.51 7.94 24.52
CA THR A 904 -21.45 7.33 23.69
C THR A 904 -20.03 7.73 24.07
N ASP A 905 -19.86 8.62 25.07
CA ASP A 905 -18.57 9.18 25.46
C ASP A 905 -17.50 8.15 25.84
N GLY A 906 -17.93 7.05 26.47
CA GLY A 906 -17.06 5.98 26.97
C GLY A 906 -16.65 4.94 25.94
N PHE A 907 -17.09 5.06 24.68
CA PHE A 907 -16.76 4.13 23.60
C PHE A 907 -15.63 4.67 22.71
N ALA A 908 -15.02 3.80 21.92
CA ALA A 908 -14.06 4.22 20.91
C ALA A 908 -14.73 5.06 19.82
N GLU A 909 -13.97 5.93 19.16
CA GLU A 909 -14.50 6.85 18.14
C GLU A 909 -15.12 6.10 16.93
N GLU A 910 -14.64 4.89 16.65
CA GLU A 910 -15.29 3.96 15.71
C GLU A 910 -15.53 2.59 16.35
N GLN A 911 -16.80 2.22 16.51
CA GLN A 911 -17.18 0.94 17.08
C GLN A 911 -18.62 0.58 16.70
N ALA A 912 -18.92 -0.71 16.54
CA ALA A 912 -20.29 -1.20 16.50
C ALA A 912 -20.83 -1.43 17.92
N LEU A 913 -21.98 -0.85 18.21
CA LEU A 913 -22.70 -0.91 19.48
C LEU A 913 -23.93 -1.80 19.31
N GLY A 914 -23.91 -2.97 19.95
CA GLY A 914 -24.99 -3.96 19.90
C GLY A 914 -26.02 -3.77 21.01
N PHE A 915 -27.29 -3.71 20.64
CA PHE A 915 -28.45 -3.68 21.53
C PHE A 915 -29.21 -5.00 21.41
N ALA A 916 -29.77 -5.49 22.52
CA ALA A 916 -30.65 -6.65 22.52
C ALA A 916 -31.86 -6.41 23.42
N ALA A 917 -33.04 -6.78 22.96
CA ALA A 917 -34.28 -6.69 23.72
C ALA A 917 -35.00 -8.04 23.75
N GLN A 918 -35.70 -8.32 24.84
CA GLN A 918 -36.48 -9.55 25.03
C GLN A 918 -37.82 -9.24 25.70
N LEU A 919 -38.88 -9.88 25.21
CA LEU A 919 -40.17 -10.00 25.88
C LEU A 919 -40.26 -11.43 26.46
N PRO A 920 -39.97 -11.63 27.76
CA PRO A 920 -39.85 -12.98 28.33
C PRO A 920 -41.15 -13.78 28.32
N GLN A 921 -42.31 -13.12 28.38
CA GLN A 921 -43.61 -13.81 28.41
C GLN A 921 -44.04 -14.31 27.03
N GLU A 922 -43.70 -13.56 25.98
CA GLU A 922 -44.01 -13.89 24.59
C GLU A 922 -42.90 -14.72 23.92
N GLY A 923 -41.72 -14.80 24.55
CA GLY A 923 -40.57 -15.56 24.05
C GLY A 923 -40.02 -14.99 22.74
N VAL A 924 -40.12 -13.68 22.54
CA VAL A 924 -39.58 -12.97 21.36
C VAL A 924 -38.43 -12.05 21.76
N ALA A 925 -37.44 -11.95 20.88
CA ALA A 925 -36.26 -11.12 21.08
C ALA A 925 -35.95 -10.32 19.82
N ALA A 926 -35.30 -9.17 20.00
CA ALA A 926 -34.83 -8.32 18.92
C ALA A 926 -33.38 -7.91 19.19
N THR A 927 -32.62 -7.64 18.14
CA THR A 927 -31.28 -7.05 18.24
C THR A 927 -31.16 -5.87 17.28
N ALA A 928 -30.40 -4.86 17.65
CA ALA A 928 -30.03 -3.77 16.77
C ALA A 928 -28.52 -3.50 16.87
N MET A 929 -27.95 -2.95 15.81
CA MET A 929 -26.58 -2.46 15.81
C MET A 929 -26.56 -1.00 15.39
N VAL A 930 -25.88 -0.19 16.18
CA VAL A 930 -25.57 1.21 15.85
C VAL A 930 -24.07 1.33 15.66
N ARG A 931 -23.60 2.18 14.74
CA ARG A 931 -22.17 2.40 14.52
C ARG A 931 -21.75 3.80 14.96
N LEU A 932 -20.67 3.89 15.72
CA LEU A 932 -19.93 5.14 15.92
C LEU A 932 -18.97 5.35 14.76
N VAL A 933 -18.93 6.56 14.23
CA VAL A 933 -18.06 6.95 13.11
C VAL A 933 -17.34 8.26 13.42
N VAL A 934 -16.18 8.44 12.79
CA VAL A 934 -15.37 9.67 12.92
C VAL A 934 -15.62 10.64 11.76
N LEU A 935 -15.74 10.11 10.54
CA LEU A 935 -15.96 10.91 9.34
C LEU A 935 -17.45 11.08 9.06
N ALA A 936 -17.88 12.30 8.75
CA ALA A 936 -19.30 12.55 8.47
C ALA A 936 -19.76 12.00 7.10
N PHE A 937 -18.83 11.86 6.15
CA PHE A 937 -19.11 11.41 4.79
C PHE A 937 -17.89 10.75 4.14
N GLN A 938 -18.13 10.09 3.01
CA GLN A 938 -17.13 9.46 2.16
C GLN A 938 -17.22 10.01 0.74
N ILE A 939 -16.12 9.96 -0.01
CA ILE A 939 -16.05 10.38 -1.42
C ILE A 939 -15.68 9.16 -2.26
N ASP A 940 -16.48 8.88 -3.28
CA ASP A 940 -16.18 7.88 -4.30
C ASP A 940 -15.92 8.58 -5.64
N LEU A 941 -14.83 8.16 -6.30
CA LEU A 941 -14.40 8.71 -7.58
C LEU A 941 -14.48 7.66 -8.68
N LYS A 942 -15.06 8.04 -9.81
CA LYS A 942 -15.12 7.18 -10.98
C LYS A 942 -14.78 7.94 -12.24
N THR A 943 -13.97 7.30 -13.07
CA THR A 943 -13.73 7.68 -14.47
C THR A 943 -14.19 6.54 -15.35
N THR A 944 -14.57 6.83 -16.58
CA THR A 944 -14.93 5.79 -17.55
C THR A 944 -13.75 4.87 -17.89
N ARG A 945 -12.55 5.44 -18.00
CA ARG A 945 -11.33 4.75 -18.44
C ARG A 945 -10.17 5.02 -17.49
N ASP A 946 -9.15 4.19 -17.60
CA ASP A 946 -7.84 4.41 -16.98
C ASP A 946 -6.90 5.23 -17.87
N VAL A 947 -7.12 5.24 -19.19
CA VAL A 947 -6.26 5.91 -20.17
C VAL A 947 -7.05 6.90 -21.02
N TYR A 948 -6.55 8.13 -21.05
CA TYR A 948 -7.07 9.25 -21.86
C TYR A 948 -5.97 9.80 -22.77
N LEU A 949 -6.34 10.44 -23.87
CA LEU A 949 -5.37 11.01 -24.82
C LEU A 949 -4.94 12.42 -24.40
N ASP A 950 -3.75 12.84 -24.80
CA ASP A 950 -3.29 14.25 -24.70
C ASP A 950 -4.34 15.22 -25.27
N GLY A 951 -4.78 16.19 -24.47
CA GLY A 951 -5.79 17.19 -24.82
C GLY A 951 -7.24 16.68 -24.85
N GLU A 952 -7.48 15.40 -24.54
CA GLU A 952 -8.82 14.84 -24.42
C GLU A 952 -9.53 15.38 -23.18
N SER A 953 -10.81 15.71 -23.33
CA SER A 953 -11.67 16.08 -22.20
C SER A 953 -12.42 14.84 -21.70
N PHE A 954 -12.39 14.60 -20.40
CA PHE A 954 -13.02 13.45 -19.79
C PHE A 954 -13.69 13.78 -18.46
N ARG A 955 -14.67 12.95 -18.10
CA ARG A 955 -15.51 13.16 -16.93
C ARG A 955 -14.93 12.44 -15.71
N LEU A 956 -14.84 13.16 -14.60
CA LEU A 956 -14.67 12.63 -13.25
C LEU A 956 -16.03 12.68 -12.55
N ASP A 957 -16.63 11.52 -12.31
CA ASP A 957 -17.83 11.38 -11.50
C ASP A 957 -17.43 11.33 -10.02
N VAL A 958 -18.03 12.22 -9.23
CA VAL A 958 -17.80 12.36 -7.79
C VAL A 958 -19.09 12.04 -7.06
N THR A 959 -19.05 11.07 -6.16
CA THR A 959 -20.20 10.73 -5.30
C THR A 959 -19.83 10.95 -3.84
N THR A 960 -20.71 11.58 -3.09
CA THR A 960 -20.60 11.73 -1.64
C THR A 960 -21.80 11.10 -0.94
N ILE A 961 -21.49 10.22 -0.01
CA ILE A 961 -22.46 9.57 0.85
C ILE A 961 -22.15 9.89 2.31
N ASP A 962 -23.19 10.11 3.11
CA ASP A 962 -23.04 10.21 4.55
C ASP A 962 -22.65 8.85 5.15
N ALA A 963 -22.37 8.82 6.44
CA ALA A 963 -22.00 7.60 7.13
C ALA A 963 -23.10 6.51 7.19
N LEU A 964 -24.34 6.83 6.82
CA LEU A 964 -25.46 5.87 6.66
C LEU A 964 -25.56 5.32 5.23
N GLY A 965 -24.69 5.75 4.32
CA GLY A 965 -24.76 5.43 2.90
C GLY A 965 -25.84 6.20 2.14
N LYS A 966 -26.42 7.25 2.75
CA LYS A 966 -27.37 8.13 2.05
C LYS A 966 -26.60 9.19 1.27
N PRO A 967 -27.04 9.57 0.07
CA PRO A 967 -26.39 10.63 -0.67
C PRO A 967 -26.46 11.96 0.07
N MET A 968 -25.39 12.75 -0.02
CA MET A 968 -25.29 14.06 0.66
C MET A 968 -24.53 15.06 -0.22
N GLY A 969 -24.95 16.32 -0.19
CA GLY A 969 -24.30 17.40 -0.92
C GLY A 969 -23.16 18.02 -0.11
N GLN A 970 -22.01 18.24 -0.74
CA GLN A 970 -20.79 18.71 -0.10
C GLN A 970 -20.00 19.64 -1.04
N ALA A 971 -19.38 20.67 -0.47
CA ALA A 971 -18.38 21.48 -1.17
C ALA A 971 -17.02 20.78 -1.10
N LEU A 972 -16.41 20.56 -2.25
CA LEU A 972 -15.20 19.78 -2.48
C LEU A 972 -14.24 20.53 -3.40
N THR A 973 -13.01 20.06 -3.49
CA THR A 973 -12.01 20.51 -4.46
C THR A 973 -11.46 19.32 -5.21
N ALA A 974 -11.47 19.36 -6.55
CA ALA A 974 -10.80 18.39 -7.40
C ALA A 974 -9.47 18.94 -7.92
N SER A 975 -8.38 18.25 -7.64
CA SER A 975 -7.03 18.54 -8.13
C SER A 975 -6.57 17.46 -9.11
N VAL A 976 -5.92 17.89 -10.19
CA VAL A 976 -5.20 17.01 -11.12
C VAL A 976 -3.72 17.13 -10.78
N LEU A 977 -3.12 16.01 -10.34
CA LEU A 977 -1.73 15.95 -9.91
C LEU A 977 -0.94 15.05 -10.87
N LYS A 978 0.14 15.54 -11.48
CA LYS A 978 1.07 14.71 -12.25
C LYS A 978 2.01 13.98 -11.29
N ARG A 979 2.16 12.67 -11.45
CA ARG A 979 3.23 11.91 -10.77
C ARG A 979 4.54 12.14 -11.51
N VAL A 980 5.50 12.67 -10.78
CA VAL A 980 6.84 13.00 -11.28
C VAL A 980 7.84 12.12 -10.54
N THR A 981 8.73 11.47 -11.28
CA THR A 981 9.79 10.64 -10.70
C THR A 981 11.13 11.35 -10.88
N GLN A 982 11.77 11.69 -9.77
CA GLN A 982 13.09 12.33 -9.76
C GLN A 982 14.02 11.57 -8.82
N ALA A 983 15.18 11.14 -9.34
CA ALA A 983 16.18 10.37 -8.58
C ALA A 983 15.59 9.15 -7.82
N GLY A 984 14.63 8.45 -8.44
CA GLY A 984 13.95 7.28 -7.85
C GLY A 984 12.88 7.60 -6.81
N ARG A 985 12.62 8.89 -6.51
CA ARG A 985 11.52 9.33 -5.64
C ARG A 985 10.34 9.80 -6.48
N VAL A 986 9.15 9.30 -6.16
CA VAL A 986 7.90 9.74 -6.78
C VAL A 986 7.33 10.88 -5.95
N THR A 987 6.90 11.94 -6.60
CA THR A 987 6.25 13.11 -6.00
C THR A 987 5.10 13.60 -6.87
N GLU A 988 4.26 14.45 -6.30
CA GLU A 988 3.05 14.97 -6.92
C GLU A 988 3.25 16.45 -7.27
N ARG A 989 2.94 16.80 -8.52
CA ARG A 989 2.90 18.19 -9.00
C ARG A 989 1.48 18.57 -9.41
N GLU A 990 0.93 19.61 -8.80
CA GLU A 990 -0.38 20.12 -9.21
C GLU A 990 -0.35 20.69 -10.63
N VAL A 991 -1.31 20.26 -11.44
CA VAL A 991 -1.54 20.71 -12.82
C VAL A 991 -2.72 21.67 -12.86
N SER A 992 -3.81 21.32 -12.18
CA SER A 992 -5.01 22.16 -12.06
C SER A 992 -5.79 21.84 -10.80
N LYS A 993 -6.55 22.81 -10.29
CA LYS A 993 -7.43 22.68 -9.13
C LYS A 993 -8.77 23.37 -9.42
N THR A 994 -9.88 22.73 -9.07
CA THR A 994 -11.23 23.22 -9.40
C THR A 994 -12.20 22.91 -8.26
N GLU A 995 -13.09 23.85 -7.95
CA GLU A 995 -14.14 23.65 -6.95
C GLU A 995 -15.26 22.75 -7.49
N VAL A 996 -15.78 21.87 -6.65
CA VAL A 996 -16.82 20.89 -6.99
C VAL A 996 -17.89 20.91 -5.91
N LYS A 997 -19.15 20.82 -6.31
CA LYS A 997 -20.27 20.67 -5.37
C LYS A 997 -21.13 19.49 -5.77
N THR A 998 -21.36 18.58 -4.83
CA THR A 998 -22.31 17.47 -5.01
C THR A 998 -23.72 17.91 -4.64
N VAL A 999 -24.71 17.31 -5.33
CA VAL A 999 -26.14 17.59 -5.14
C VAL A 999 -26.64 16.91 -3.87
N ALA A 1000 -27.53 17.56 -3.10
CA ALA A 1000 -27.96 17.06 -1.79
C ALA A 1000 -28.74 15.74 -1.87
N GLU A 1001 -29.61 15.59 -2.86
CA GLU A 1001 -30.52 14.46 -3.00
C GLU A 1001 -29.85 13.22 -3.60
N THR A 1002 -28.88 13.44 -4.51
CA THR A 1002 -28.21 12.36 -5.25
C THR A 1002 -26.78 12.12 -4.80
N GLY A 1003 -26.18 13.05 -4.06
CA GLY A 1003 -24.78 13.01 -3.65
C GLY A 1003 -23.80 13.09 -4.81
N GLN A 1004 -24.26 13.36 -6.04
CA GLN A 1004 -23.45 13.24 -7.24
C GLN A 1004 -23.02 14.62 -7.78
N SER A 1005 -21.84 14.65 -8.38
CA SER A 1005 -21.34 15.73 -9.22
C SER A 1005 -20.49 15.13 -10.34
N SER A 1006 -20.28 15.91 -11.40
CA SER A 1006 -19.45 15.51 -12.53
C SER A 1006 -18.59 16.69 -12.94
N VAL A 1007 -17.28 16.48 -13.01
CA VAL A 1007 -16.30 17.49 -13.42
C VAL A 1007 -15.73 17.10 -14.77
N LEU A 1008 -15.69 18.05 -15.70
CA LEU A 1008 -14.99 17.87 -16.96
C LEU A 1008 -13.53 18.29 -16.77
N LEU A 1009 -12.61 17.35 -16.96
CA LEU A 1009 -11.17 17.56 -16.85
C LEU A 1009 -10.52 17.48 -18.23
N ARG A 1010 -9.43 18.22 -18.42
CA ARG A 1010 -8.60 18.18 -19.63
C ARG A 1010 -7.14 18.32 -19.21
N VAL A 1011 -6.28 17.47 -19.78
CA VAL A 1011 -4.83 17.50 -19.53
C VAL A 1011 -4.12 17.61 -20.87
N ASP A 1012 -3.47 18.75 -21.10
CA ASP A 1012 -2.62 18.99 -22.27
C ASP A 1012 -1.16 18.69 -21.90
N ASP A 1013 -0.71 17.48 -22.17
CA ASP A 1013 0.65 17.00 -21.90
C ASP A 1013 1.11 16.05 -23.03
N PRO A 1014 1.87 16.57 -24.01
CA PRO A 1014 2.33 15.79 -25.17
C PRO A 1014 3.24 14.62 -24.82
N ASP A 1015 3.95 14.69 -23.69
CA ASP A 1015 4.80 13.59 -23.19
C ASP A 1015 3.95 12.56 -22.44
N GLY A 1016 2.84 13.01 -21.86
CA GLY A 1016 1.89 12.19 -21.12
C GLY A 1016 2.44 11.74 -19.77
N GLY A 1017 1.94 10.60 -19.29
CA GLY A 1017 2.39 9.96 -18.06
C GLY A 1017 1.25 9.66 -17.09
N SER A 1018 1.61 9.47 -15.82
CA SER A 1018 0.69 9.07 -14.76
C SER A 1018 0.21 10.25 -13.93
N TYR A 1019 -1.08 10.27 -13.62
CA TYR A 1019 -1.76 11.34 -12.90
C TYR A 1019 -2.65 10.79 -11.79
N ILE A 1020 -2.88 11.61 -10.77
CA ILE A 1020 -3.83 11.37 -9.68
C ILE A 1020 -4.90 12.46 -9.76
N LEU A 1021 -6.16 12.04 -9.81
CA LEU A 1021 -7.32 12.90 -9.64
C LEU A 1021 -7.70 12.84 -8.16
N ARG A 1022 -7.34 13.88 -7.40
CA ARG A 1022 -7.60 13.96 -5.96
C ARG A 1022 -8.82 14.83 -5.71
N VAL A 1023 -9.82 14.32 -5.00
CA VAL A 1023 -10.95 15.11 -4.53
C VAL A 1023 -10.93 15.16 -3.02
N ALA A 1024 -10.92 16.38 -2.47
CA ALA A 1024 -10.86 16.62 -1.04
C ALA A 1024 -12.02 17.51 -0.57
N GLY A 1025 -12.51 17.24 0.63
CA GLY A 1025 -13.47 18.07 1.34
C GLY A 1025 -13.20 18.07 2.84
N THR A 1026 -13.85 18.97 3.57
CA THR A 1026 -13.78 19.00 5.03
C THR A 1026 -15.17 18.69 5.60
N ASP A 1027 -15.24 17.78 6.56
CA ASP A 1027 -16.50 17.47 7.24
C ASP A 1027 -16.86 18.50 8.32
N ARG A 1028 -18.05 18.35 8.90
CA ARG A 1028 -18.55 19.24 9.95
C ARG A 1028 -17.73 19.23 11.25
N PHE A 1029 -16.82 18.28 11.41
CA PHE A 1029 -15.92 18.15 12.56
C PHE A 1029 -14.51 18.66 12.26
N GLY A 1030 -14.25 19.16 11.04
CA GLY A 1030 -12.95 19.65 10.61
C GLY A 1030 -12.03 18.56 10.06
N ASN A 1031 -12.50 17.32 9.88
CA ASN A 1031 -11.71 16.24 9.30
C ASN A 1031 -11.64 16.39 7.79
N ALA A 1032 -10.45 16.20 7.22
CA ALA A 1032 -10.29 16.10 5.77
C ALA A 1032 -10.77 14.72 5.29
N VAL A 1033 -11.64 14.72 4.29
CA VAL A 1033 -12.08 13.53 3.54
C VAL A 1033 -11.49 13.64 2.15
N VAL A 1034 -10.63 12.68 1.79
CA VAL A 1034 -9.87 12.69 0.53
C VAL A 1034 -10.09 11.37 -0.19
N ALA A 1035 -10.26 11.45 -1.51
CA ALA A 1035 -10.29 10.29 -2.40
C ALA A 1035 -9.40 10.54 -3.62
N ASP A 1036 -8.71 9.50 -4.06
CA ASP A 1036 -7.79 9.55 -5.20
C ASP A 1036 -8.24 8.58 -6.30
N ARG A 1037 -8.07 9.00 -7.55
CA ARG A 1037 -8.26 8.16 -8.74
C ARG A 1037 -7.10 8.33 -9.70
N GLU A 1038 -6.33 7.26 -9.91
CA GLU A 1038 -5.21 7.28 -10.85
C GLU A 1038 -5.69 7.19 -12.31
N VAL A 1039 -5.07 7.96 -13.20
CA VAL A 1039 -5.29 7.87 -14.66
C VAL A 1039 -3.96 8.06 -15.41
N THR A 1040 -3.89 7.54 -16.64
CA THR A 1040 -2.75 7.72 -17.54
C THR A 1040 -3.14 8.61 -18.71
N ILE A 1041 -2.30 9.60 -19.01
CA ILE A 1041 -2.41 10.41 -20.23
C ILE A 1041 -1.46 9.84 -21.27
N SER A 1042 -2.03 9.39 -22.39
CA SER A 1042 -1.33 8.84 -23.54
C SER A 1042 -0.85 9.97 -24.45
N GLY A 1043 0.42 10.35 -24.28
CA GLY A 1043 1.09 11.38 -25.07
C GLY A 1043 1.34 11.00 -26.53
N ARG A 1044 1.93 11.91 -27.30
CA ARG A 1044 2.21 11.74 -28.74
C ARG A 1044 3.32 10.73 -29.02
N LYS A 1045 4.28 10.63 -28.10
CA LYS A 1045 5.41 9.69 -28.17
C LYS A 1045 5.12 8.32 -27.55
N ASP A 1046 3.88 8.07 -27.12
CA ASP A 1046 3.47 6.78 -26.55
C ASP A 1046 3.84 5.61 -27.47
N GLU A 1047 4.49 4.60 -26.89
CA GLU A 1047 4.95 3.40 -27.58
C GLU A 1047 3.77 2.57 -28.09
N THR A 1048 2.63 2.61 -27.38
CA THR A 1048 1.40 1.92 -27.77
C THR A 1048 0.80 2.60 -29.01
N LYS A 1049 0.92 1.95 -30.17
CA LYS A 1049 0.46 2.49 -31.45
C LYS A 1049 -1.01 2.21 -31.75
N LEU A 1050 -1.62 1.22 -31.10
CA LEU A 1050 -3.01 0.84 -31.30
C LEU A 1050 -3.75 0.86 -29.95
N ARG A 1051 -4.90 1.54 -29.85
CA ARG A 1051 -5.72 1.56 -28.62
C ARG A 1051 -7.21 1.48 -28.96
N LEU A 1052 -7.97 0.69 -28.22
CA LEU A 1052 -9.43 0.69 -28.24
C LEU A 1052 -9.95 1.53 -27.07
N LEU A 1053 -10.79 2.52 -27.37
CA LEU A 1053 -11.30 3.49 -26.42
C LEU A 1053 -12.84 3.50 -26.48
N SER A 1054 -13.49 3.49 -25.32
CA SER A 1054 -14.94 3.64 -25.21
C SER A 1054 -15.30 4.61 -24.08
N ASP A 1055 -16.42 5.29 -24.24
CA ASP A 1055 -17.03 6.20 -23.27
C ASP A 1055 -17.94 5.48 -22.27
N ARG A 1056 -18.13 4.16 -22.42
CA ARG A 1056 -18.91 3.30 -21.52
C ARG A 1056 -18.35 1.87 -21.48
N SER A 1057 -18.64 1.15 -20.39
CA SER A 1057 -18.14 -0.21 -20.16
C SER A 1057 -19.22 -1.30 -20.24
N SER A 1058 -20.50 -0.92 -20.33
CA SER A 1058 -21.62 -1.85 -20.54
C SER A 1058 -22.51 -1.43 -21.69
N PHE A 1059 -23.00 -2.42 -22.44
CA PHE A 1059 -24.01 -2.27 -23.47
C PHE A 1059 -25.18 -3.23 -23.25
N LYS A 1060 -26.32 -2.99 -23.89
CA LYS A 1060 -27.54 -3.78 -23.81
C LYS A 1060 -27.74 -4.60 -25.07
N VAL A 1061 -28.18 -5.84 -24.93
CA VAL A 1061 -28.54 -6.66 -26.10
C VAL A 1061 -29.61 -5.93 -26.93
N GLY A 1062 -29.34 -5.78 -28.23
CA GLY A 1062 -30.18 -5.08 -29.20
C GLY A 1062 -29.89 -3.59 -29.37
N GLU A 1063 -28.99 -2.99 -28.59
CA GLU A 1063 -28.52 -1.61 -28.82
C GLU A 1063 -27.35 -1.56 -29.83
N LYS A 1064 -27.15 -0.40 -30.46
CA LYS A 1064 -25.98 -0.15 -31.32
C LYS A 1064 -24.83 0.36 -30.46
N ALA A 1065 -23.69 -0.31 -30.52
CA ALA A 1065 -22.48 0.08 -29.81
C ALA A 1065 -21.49 0.77 -30.76
N THR A 1066 -20.75 1.75 -30.23
CA THR A 1066 -19.67 2.46 -30.92
C THR A 1066 -18.46 2.57 -30.01
N VAL A 1067 -17.27 2.26 -30.55
CA VAL A 1067 -15.97 2.46 -29.88
C VAL A 1067 -14.97 3.08 -30.85
N GLN A 1068 -13.91 3.67 -30.32
CA GLN A 1068 -12.86 4.33 -31.08
C GLN A 1068 -11.59 3.47 -31.11
N LEU A 1069 -11.06 3.21 -32.30
CA LEU A 1069 -9.77 2.56 -32.52
C LEU A 1069 -8.73 3.59 -32.94
N LEU A 1070 -7.91 4.02 -31.99
CA LEU A 1070 -6.79 4.92 -32.25
C LEU A 1070 -5.64 4.13 -32.89
N SER A 1071 -5.19 4.59 -34.05
CA SER A 1071 -4.01 4.07 -34.76
C SER A 1071 -2.99 5.18 -34.96
N ARG A 1072 -1.77 4.97 -34.44
CA ARG A 1072 -0.59 5.82 -34.68
C ARG A 1072 0.33 5.11 -35.68
N GLY A 1073 0.83 5.84 -36.68
CA GLY A 1073 1.69 5.28 -37.74
C GLY A 1073 0.94 4.75 -38.96
N ALA A 1074 1.58 3.86 -39.72
CA ALA A 1074 1.16 3.48 -41.07
C ALA A 1074 -0.25 2.85 -41.16
N SER A 1075 -0.99 3.27 -42.19
CA SER A 1075 -2.28 2.68 -42.59
C SER A 1075 -2.15 1.20 -42.91
N GLY A 1076 -3.19 0.41 -42.67
CA GLY A 1076 -3.21 -1.04 -42.89
C GLY A 1076 -4.57 -1.64 -42.56
N THR A 1077 -4.68 -2.96 -42.52
CA THR A 1077 -5.93 -3.65 -42.12
C THR A 1077 -5.78 -4.18 -40.69
N ALA A 1078 -6.72 -3.83 -39.82
CA ALA A 1078 -6.84 -4.43 -38.50
C ALA A 1078 -7.83 -5.60 -38.51
N LEU A 1079 -7.44 -6.69 -37.86
CA LEU A 1079 -8.34 -7.77 -37.48
C LEU A 1079 -8.99 -7.42 -36.14
N LEU A 1080 -10.30 -7.18 -36.17
CA LEU A 1080 -11.13 -7.12 -34.97
C LEU A 1080 -11.68 -8.50 -34.62
N ALA A 1081 -11.65 -8.88 -33.35
CA ALA A 1081 -12.30 -10.08 -32.84
C ALA A 1081 -13.13 -9.78 -31.60
N TRP A 1082 -14.34 -10.33 -31.54
CA TRP A 1082 -15.21 -10.33 -30.36
C TRP A 1082 -15.00 -11.66 -29.65
N GLU A 1083 -14.30 -11.61 -28.53
CA GLU A 1083 -13.80 -12.77 -27.78
C GLU A 1083 -14.57 -12.94 -26.47
N ALA A 1084 -14.93 -14.15 -26.13
CA ALA A 1084 -15.43 -14.51 -24.80
C ALA A 1084 -14.71 -15.78 -24.35
N ASP A 1085 -15.43 -16.82 -23.95
CA ASP A 1085 -14.89 -18.18 -23.85
C ASP A 1085 -14.44 -18.74 -25.20
N ARG A 1086 -15.01 -18.21 -26.29
CA ARG A 1086 -14.63 -18.47 -27.67
C ARG A 1086 -14.61 -17.19 -28.52
N ILE A 1087 -14.10 -17.27 -29.75
CA ILE A 1087 -14.24 -16.18 -30.72
C ILE A 1087 -15.69 -16.22 -31.23
N LEU A 1088 -16.46 -15.20 -30.90
CA LEU A 1088 -17.87 -15.07 -31.29
C LEU A 1088 -17.99 -14.62 -32.75
N SER A 1089 -17.22 -13.60 -33.12
CA SER A 1089 -17.20 -13.04 -34.46
C SER A 1089 -15.91 -12.27 -34.73
N TYR A 1090 -15.61 -11.99 -36.00
CA TYR A 1090 -14.49 -11.14 -36.40
C TYR A 1090 -14.92 -10.11 -37.45
N ARG A 1091 -14.10 -9.08 -37.66
CA ARG A 1091 -14.26 -8.09 -38.73
C ARG A 1091 -12.91 -7.52 -39.14
N LEU A 1092 -12.70 -7.34 -40.44
CA LEU A 1092 -11.53 -6.63 -40.96
C LEU A 1092 -11.86 -5.14 -41.13
N VAL A 1093 -10.99 -4.26 -40.63
CA VAL A 1093 -11.18 -2.80 -40.68
C VAL A 1093 -9.96 -2.13 -41.28
N PRO A 1094 -10.10 -1.42 -42.43
CA PRO A 1094 -9.04 -0.56 -42.95
C PRO A 1094 -8.79 0.61 -41.99
N LEU A 1095 -7.54 0.78 -41.56
CA LEU A 1095 -7.11 1.81 -40.63
C LEU A 1095 -6.55 3.03 -41.35
N ARG A 1096 -6.92 4.18 -40.81
CA ARG A 1096 -6.30 5.48 -41.07
C ARG A 1096 -5.53 5.92 -39.82
N GLU A 1097 -4.56 6.79 -39.99
CA GLU A 1097 -3.91 7.44 -38.85
C GLU A 1097 -4.90 8.29 -38.06
N GLY A 1098 -4.84 8.24 -36.74
CA GLY A 1098 -5.81 8.85 -35.84
C GLY A 1098 -6.93 7.91 -35.41
N ILE A 1099 -8.10 8.48 -35.13
CA ILE A 1099 -9.27 7.75 -34.59
C ILE A 1099 -10.07 7.11 -35.74
N ASN A 1100 -10.34 5.81 -35.62
CA ASN A 1100 -11.20 5.04 -36.51
C ASN A 1100 -12.44 4.58 -35.73
N GLU A 1101 -13.64 4.91 -36.19
CA GLU A 1101 -14.89 4.51 -35.52
C GLU A 1101 -15.23 3.04 -35.82
N VAL A 1102 -15.55 2.27 -34.78
CA VAL A 1102 -15.97 0.87 -34.86
C VAL A 1102 -17.37 0.75 -34.26
N ALA A 1103 -18.37 0.46 -35.10
CA ALA A 1103 -19.76 0.30 -34.67
C ALA A 1103 -20.33 -1.09 -35.01
N TRP A 1104 -21.14 -1.67 -34.12
CA TRP A 1104 -21.85 -2.94 -34.34
C TRP A 1104 -23.15 -3.01 -33.52
N ASP A 1105 -24.07 -3.91 -33.90
CA ASP A 1105 -25.27 -4.19 -33.12
C ASP A 1105 -24.96 -5.24 -32.05
N VAL A 1106 -25.29 -4.96 -30.79
CA VAL A 1106 -24.99 -5.85 -29.66
C VAL A 1106 -25.93 -7.05 -29.69
N VAL A 1107 -25.37 -8.26 -29.82
CA VAL A 1107 -26.14 -9.50 -29.98
C VAL A 1107 -26.17 -10.34 -28.69
N GLY A 1108 -27.12 -11.27 -28.61
CA GLY A 1108 -27.29 -12.13 -27.42
C GLY A 1108 -26.07 -13.00 -27.09
N GLU A 1109 -25.25 -13.35 -28.09
CA GLU A 1109 -24.05 -14.20 -27.93
C GLU A 1109 -22.93 -13.51 -27.16
N GLN A 1110 -22.97 -12.17 -27.11
CA GLN A 1110 -22.02 -11.33 -26.38
C GLN A 1110 -22.37 -11.23 -24.88
N PHE A 1111 -23.55 -11.68 -24.47
CA PHE A 1111 -23.95 -11.80 -23.08
C PHE A 1111 -23.20 -12.94 -22.37
N PRO A 1112 -22.77 -12.78 -21.10
CA PRO A 1112 -22.88 -11.58 -20.25
C PRO A 1112 -21.75 -10.58 -20.44
N ASN A 1113 -20.66 -10.97 -21.10
CA ASN A 1113 -19.50 -10.13 -21.37
C ASN A 1113 -18.70 -10.69 -22.55
N PHE A 1114 -17.88 -9.84 -23.14
CA PHE A 1114 -16.90 -10.19 -24.17
C PHE A 1114 -15.77 -9.15 -24.19
N SER A 1115 -14.78 -9.39 -25.01
CA SER A 1115 -13.61 -8.55 -25.21
C SER A 1115 -13.47 -8.26 -26.69
N LEU A 1116 -13.38 -6.98 -27.03
CA LEU A 1116 -13.03 -6.57 -28.39
C LEU A 1116 -11.51 -6.45 -28.47
N THR A 1117 -10.88 -7.22 -29.35
CA THR A 1117 -9.46 -7.07 -29.66
C THR A 1117 -9.25 -6.52 -31.05
N ALA A 1118 -8.23 -5.71 -31.26
CA ALA A 1118 -7.78 -5.24 -32.56
C ALA A 1118 -6.32 -5.62 -32.75
N ALA A 1119 -5.97 -6.27 -33.86
CA ALA A 1119 -4.60 -6.67 -34.17
C ALA A 1119 -4.19 -6.16 -35.57
N ARG A 1120 -2.98 -5.61 -35.70
CA ARG A 1120 -2.46 -5.05 -36.95
C ARG A 1120 -1.02 -5.47 -37.21
N MET A 1121 -0.74 -5.86 -38.44
CA MET A 1121 0.63 -5.98 -38.97
C MET A 1121 1.01 -4.69 -39.71
N ALA A 1122 2.12 -4.06 -39.31
CA ALA A 1122 2.64 -2.84 -39.96
C ALA A 1122 4.16 -2.94 -40.15
N GLY A 1123 4.60 -3.17 -41.39
CA GLY A 1123 6.00 -3.47 -41.67
C GLY A 1123 6.45 -4.73 -40.93
N SER A 1124 7.46 -4.59 -40.06
CA SER A 1124 7.94 -5.66 -39.18
C SER A 1124 7.41 -5.59 -37.73
N ARG A 1125 6.41 -4.75 -37.45
CA ARG A 1125 5.78 -4.62 -36.12
C ARG A 1125 4.40 -5.26 -36.07
N PHE A 1126 4.07 -5.76 -34.90
CA PHE A 1126 2.75 -6.26 -34.55
C PHE A 1126 2.16 -5.40 -33.43
N ASP A 1127 1.00 -4.78 -33.68
CA ASP A 1127 0.29 -3.97 -32.71
C ASP A 1127 -1.02 -4.67 -32.30
N GLU A 1128 -1.30 -4.77 -31.01
CA GLU A 1128 -2.56 -5.32 -30.48
C GLU A 1128 -3.19 -4.35 -29.46
N ALA A 1129 -4.53 -4.29 -29.44
CA ALA A 1129 -5.31 -3.55 -28.47
C ALA A 1129 -6.49 -4.40 -27.98
N ARG A 1130 -6.93 -4.19 -26.73
CA ARG A 1130 -8.03 -4.93 -26.11
C ARG A 1130 -8.95 -3.99 -25.33
N LEU A 1131 -10.25 -4.28 -25.37
CA LEU A 1131 -11.28 -3.60 -24.60
C LEU A 1131 -12.30 -4.63 -24.09
N ASP A 1132 -12.39 -4.80 -22.77
CA ASP A 1132 -13.37 -5.69 -22.13
C ASP A 1132 -14.70 -4.96 -21.90
N LEU A 1133 -15.81 -5.59 -22.27
CA LEU A 1133 -17.15 -5.01 -22.23
C LEU A 1133 -18.17 -5.95 -21.58
N GLN A 1134 -19.06 -5.37 -20.79
CA GLN A 1134 -20.21 -6.07 -20.21
C GLN A 1134 -21.43 -5.92 -21.11
N VAL A 1135 -22.30 -6.93 -21.10
CA VAL A 1135 -23.55 -6.94 -21.87
C VAL A 1135 -24.71 -7.25 -20.95
N GLU A 1136 -25.65 -6.32 -20.89
CA GLU A 1136 -26.87 -6.40 -20.08
C GLU A 1136 -27.99 -7.06 -20.89
N ARG A 1137 -28.70 -8.00 -20.24
CA ARG A 1137 -29.89 -8.66 -20.76
C ARG A 1137 -30.85 -8.89 -19.61
N ASP A 1138 -31.94 -8.13 -19.58
CA ASP A 1138 -32.86 -8.10 -18.44
C ASP A 1138 -34.29 -8.44 -18.85
N LEU A 1139 -35.02 -9.04 -17.90
CA LEU A 1139 -36.47 -9.10 -17.90
C LEU A 1139 -36.96 -8.18 -16.78
N ARG A 1140 -37.67 -7.12 -17.15
CA ARG A 1140 -38.27 -6.18 -16.19
C ARG A 1140 -39.71 -6.56 -15.94
N VAL A 1141 -40.03 -6.85 -14.69
CA VAL A 1141 -41.39 -7.19 -14.24
C VAL A 1141 -41.88 -6.08 -13.32
N ALA A 1142 -42.94 -5.38 -13.72
CA ALA A 1142 -43.63 -4.39 -12.89
C ALA A 1142 -44.91 -5.02 -12.34
N ILE A 1143 -45.14 -4.87 -11.03
CA ILE A 1143 -46.32 -5.40 -10.33
C ILE A 1143 -47.03 -4.24 -9.64
N HIS A 1144 -48.31 -4.04 -9.97
CA HIS A 1144 -49.12 -2.93 -9.46
C HIS A 1144 -50.41 -3.48 -8.83
N PRO A 1145 -50.48 -3.60 -7.48
CA PRO A 1145 -51.73 -3.89 -6.79
C PRO A 1145 -52.70 -2.71 -6.96
N GLN A 1146 -53.96 -2.99 -7.31
CA GLN A 1146 -54.96 -1.94 -7.50
C GLN A 1146 -55.40 -1.28 -6.17
N LYS A 1147 -55.20 -1.96 -5.03
CA LYS A 1147 -55.48 -1.45 -3.68
C LYS A 1147 -54.29 -1.65 -2.74
N PRO A 1148 -53.90 -0.63 -1.94
CA PRO A 1148 -52.76 -0.73 -1.02
C PRO A 1148 -53.05 -1.53 0.26
N THR A 1149 -54.33 -1.64 0.65
CA THR A 1149 -54.79 -2.37 1.84
C THR A 1149 -56.08 -3.10 1.50
N VAL A 1150 -56.21 -4.34 1.96
CA VAL A 1150 -57.38 -5.19 1.73
C VAL A 1150 -57.82 -5.88 3.03
N GLY A 1151 -59.12 -6.07 3.20
CA GLY A 1151 -59.71 -6.81 4.32
C GLY A 1151 -59.66 -8.33 4.12
N PRO A 1152 -59.77 -9.14 5.19
CA PRO A 1152 -59.87 -10.60 5.07
C PRO A 1152 -61.06 -11.01 4.20
N GLY A 1153 -60.81 -11.81 3.15
CA GLY A 1153 -61.84 -12.27 2.21
C GLY A 1153 -62.15 -11.32 1.06
N GLU A 1154 -61.50 -10.15 0.98
CA GLU A 1154 -61.61 -9.26 -0.17
C GLU A 1154 -60.81 -9.78 -1.38
N GLU A 1155 -61.31 -9.50 -2.58
CA GLU A 1155 -60.62 -9.81 -3.83
C GLU A 1155 -59.44 -8.85 -4.06
N VAL A 1156 -58.29 -9.41 -4.45
CA VAL A 1156 -57.05 -8.68 -4.70
C VAL A 1156 -56.72 -8.74 -6.19
N GLU A 1157 -56.79 -7.60 -6.87
CA GLU A 1157 -56.39 -7.45 -8.26
C GLU A 1157 -54.97 -6.87 -8.37
N VAL A 1158 -54.13 -7.52 -9.18
CA VAL A 1158 -52.72 -7.17 -9.37
C VAL A 1158 -52.42 -7.15 -10.87
N GLU A 1159 -51.99 -6.00 -11.38
CA GLU A 1159 -51.54 -5.86 -12.76
C GLU A 1159 -50.05 -6.20 -12.87
N VAL A 1160 -49.67 -6.99 -13.88
CA VAL A 1160 -48.27 -7.37 -14.11
C VAL A 1160 -47.86 -7.08 -15.55
N ALA A 1161 -46.79 -6.29 -15.71
CA ALA A 1161 -46.24 -5.94 -17.03
C ALA A 1161 -44.80 -6.45 -17.17
N THR A 1162 -44.48 -7.03 -18.33
CA THR A 1162 -43.16 -7.60 -18.65
C THR A 1162 -42.53 -6.92 -19.86
N THR A 1163 -41.33 -6.39 -19.68
CA THR A 1163 -40.57 -5.71 -20.75
C THR A 1163 -39.11 -6.17 -20.79
N ASP A 1164 -38.46 -6.02 -21.95
CA ASP A 1164 -37.02 -6.25 -22.10
C ASP A 1164 -36.19 -5.07 -21.57
N GLN A 1165 -34.85 -5.18 -21.65
CA GLN A 1165 -33.91 -4.12 -21.24
C GLN A 1165 -34.04 -2.79 -22.01
N LEU A 1166 -34.75 -2.78 -23.15
CA LEU A 1166 -35.06 -1.59 -23.96
C LEU A 1166 -36.50 -1.09 -23.75
N GLY A 1167 -37.26 -1.69 -22.83
CA GLY A 1167 -38.64 -1.31 -22.53
C GLY A 1167 -39.68 -1.85 -23.51
N ARG A 1168 -39.31 -2.75 -24.41
CA ARG A 1168 -40.24 -3.38 -25.36
C ARG A 1168 -40.99 -4.52 -24.67
N PRO A 1169 -42.31 -4.68 -24.90
CA PRO A 1169 -43.06 -5.80 -24.34
C PRO A 1169 -42.46 -7.15 -24.75
N VAL A 1170 -42.33 -8.06 -23.80
CA VAL A 1170 -41.77 -9.39 -24.02
C VAL A 1170 -42.65 -10.45 -23.34
N ALA A 1171 -42.84 -11.58 -24.01
CA ALA A 1171 -43.51 -12.72 -23.41
C ALA A 1171 -42.65 -13.31 -22.29
N ALA A 1172 -43.27 -13.61 -21.15
CA ALA A 1172 -42.59 -14.20 -20.01
C ALA A 1172 -43.50 -15.21 -19.31
N GLU A 1173 -42.86 -16.17 -18.64
CA GLU A 1173 -43.56 -17.08 -17.73
C GLU A 1173 -43.34 -16.60 -16.30
N LEU A 1174 -44.43 -16.44 -15.54
CA LEU A 1174 -44.41 -15.82 -14.22
C LEU A 1174 -44.89 -16.79 -13.13
N SER A 1175 -44.44 -16.55 -11.90
CA SER A 1175 -44.98 -17.17 -10.69
C SER A 1175 -45.24 -16.09 -9.66
N LEU A 1176 -46.43 -16.07 -9.08
CA LEU A 1176 -46.78 -15.18 -7.97
C LEU A 1176 -47.01 -16.02 -6.72
N ALA A 1177 -46.47 -15.56 -5.58
CA ALA A 1177 -46.66 -16.18 -4.28
C ALA A 1177 -47.10 -15.11 -3.26
N LEU A 1178 -48.02 -15.48 -2.39
CA LEU A 1178 -48.47 -14.65 -1.27
C LEU A 1178 -48.05 -15.34 0.04
N VAL A 1179 -47.13 -14.73 0.78
CA VAL A 1179 -46.50 -15.33 1.95
C VAL A 1179 -46.74 -14.46 3.18
N ASP A 1180 -47.06 -15.09 4.31
CA ASP A 1180 -47.16 -14.41 5.60
C ASP A 1180 -45.79 -13.85 6.02
N GLN A 1181 -45.72 -12.55 6.29
CA GLN A 1181 -44.48 -11.87 6.66
C GLN A 1181 -43.87 -12.43 7.95
N ALA A 1182 -44.68 -12.96 8.88
CA ALA A 1182 -44.18 -13.60 10.10
C ALA A 1182 -43.35 -14.86 9.79
N LEU A 1183 -43.68 -15.56 8.70
CA LEU A 1183 -42.91 -16.71 8.24
C LEU A 1183 -41.55 -16.28 7.70
N LEU A 1184 -41.50 -15.20 6.91
CA LEU A 1184 -40.26 -14.65 6.35
C LEU A 1184 -39.32 -14.10 7.44
N ARG A 1185 -39.85 -13.60 8.56
CA ARG A 1185 -39.02 -13.17 9.70
C ARG A 1185 -38.38 -14.35 10.44
N LEU A 1186 -39.11 -15.45 10.61
CA LEU A 1186 -38.60 -16.64 11.29
C LEU A 1186 -37.65 -17.45 10.39
N TYR A 1187 -37.99 -17.53 9.11
CA TYR A 1187 -37.21 -18.20 8.07
C TYR A 1187 -37.02 -17.21 6.92
N GLY A 1188 -35.91 -16.46 6.95
CA GLY A 1188 -35.56 -15.51 5.89
C GLY A 1188 -35.58 -16.16 4.51
N ASP A 1189 -35.87 -15.36 3.47
CA ASP A 1189 -35.62 -15.81 2.11
C ASP A 1189 -34.11 -15.95 1.90
N ARG A 1190 -33.67 -17.19 1.66
CA ARG A 1190 -32.25 -17.54 1.50
C ARG A 1190 -31.85 -17.56 0.03
N LEU A 1191 -32.77 -17.30 -0.90
CA LEU A 1191 -32.49 -17.37 -2.31
C LEU A 1191 -31.82 -16.09 -2.81
N PRO A 1192 -30.78 -16.19 -3.66
CA PRO A 1192 -30.22 -15.03 -4.30
C PRO A 1192 -31.23 -14.42 -5.28
N PRO A 1193 -31.22 -13.10 -5.51
CA PRO A 1193 -32.04 -12.48 -6.55
C PRO A 1193 -31.81 -13.15 -7.91
N ILE A 1194 -32.91 -13.48 -8.60
CA ILE A 1194 -32.88 -14.31 -9.83
C ILE A 1194 -32.00 -13.72 -10.94
N GLY A 1195 -32.02 -12.39 -11.12
CA GLY A 1195 -31.21 -11.69 -12.12
C GLY A 1195 -29.72 -11.97 -11.93
N PRO A 1196 -29.10 -11.50 -10.82
CA PRO A 1196 -27.72 -11.82 -10.48
C PRO A 1196 -27.39 -13.32 -10.47
N TYR A 1197 -28.33 -14.19 -10.08
CA TYR A 1197 -28.11 -15.63 -10.10
C TYR A 1197 -27.83 -16.18 -11.51
N PHE A 1198 -28.53 -15.71 -12.55
CA PHE A 1198 -28.24 -16.12 -13.92
C PHE A 1198 -27.22 -15.22 -14.62
N TYR A 1199 -27.27 -13.92 -14.35
CA TYR A 1199 -26.56 -12.88 -15.11
C TYR A 1199 -25.22 -12.48 -14.51
N GLY A 1200 -24.93 -12.84 -13.26
CA GLY A 1200 -23.66 -12.55 -12.60
C GLY A 1200 -22.51 -13.49 -12.95
N GLN A 1201 -22.69 -14.42 -13.90
CA GLN A 1201 -21.57 -15.21 -14.43
C GLN A 1201 -20.71 -14.31 -15.34
N THR A 1202 -19.40 -14.53 -15.33
CA THR A 1202 -18.46 -13.88 -16.25
C THR A 1202 -17.73 -14.92 -17.05
N ARG A 1203 -17.63 -14.71 -18.37
CA ARG A 1203 -16.81 -15.52 -19.26
C ARG A 1203 -15.38 -14.99 -19.28
N THR A 1204 -14.40 -15.88 -19.30
CA THR A 1204 -12.99 -15.51 -19.47
C THR A 1204 -12.43 -16.22 -20.70
N GLY A 1205 -11.80 -15.44 -21.57
CA GLY A 1205 -11.09 -15.96 -22.73
C GLY A 1205 -9.67 -16.35 -22.39
N ALA A 1206 -9.13 -17.33 -23.12
CA ALA A 1206 -7.74 -17.73 -23.06
C ALA A 1206 -7.22 -17.86 -24.50
N PHE A 1207 -6.82 -16.71 -25.08
CA PHE A 1207 -6.32 -16.62 -26.44
C PHE A 1207 -4.84 -16.24 -26.43
N ALA A 1208 -4.08 -16.84 -27.34
CA ALA A 1208 -2.76 -16.35 -27.72
C ALA A 1208 -2.83 -15.77 -29.13
N THR A 1209 -2.10 -14.70 -29.39
CA THR A 1209 -2.04 -14.02 -30.69
C THR A 1209 -0.59 -13.83 -31.11
N GLU A 1210 -0.26 -14.13 -32.36
CA GLU A 1210 1.04 -13.88 -32.98
C GLU A 1210 0.88 -13.43 -34.42
N ALA A 1211 1.94 -12.82 -34.98
CA ALA A 1211 1.97 -12.42 -36.37
C ALA A 1211 3.27 -12.86 -37.06
N THR A 1212 3.18 -13.27 -38.32
CA THR A 1212 4.36 -13.75 -39.05
C THR A 1212 5.27 -12.62 -39.52
N ASN A 1213 4.79 -11.37 -39.55
CA ASN A 1213 5.55 -10.22 -40.07
C ASN A 1213 6.70 -9.77 -39.15
N THR A 1214 6.76 -10.26 -37.92
CA THR A 1214 7.85 -10.06 -36.95
C THR A 1214 9.01 -11.02 -37.17
N PHE A 1215 8.98 -11.83 -38.25
CA PHE A 1215 10.04 -12.79 -38.58
C PHE A 1215 11.43 -12.17 -38.55
N ARG A 1216 12.33 -12.82 -37.81
CA ARG A 1216 13.76 -12.54 -37.78
C ARG A 1216 14.49 -13.87 -37.54
N TYR A 1217 15.59 -14.12 -38.26
CA TYR A 1217 16.37 -15.34 -38.08
C TYR A 1217 17.84 -15.00 -37.82
N GLN A 1218 18.32 -15.37 -36.63
CA GLN A 1218 19.72 -15.20 -36.25
C GLN A 1218 20.27 -16.57 -35.81
N PRO A 1219 21.00 -17.28 -36.69
CA PRO A 1219 21.58 -18.56 -36.33
C PRO A 1219 22.74 -18.40 -35.35
N ALA A 1220 23.04 -19.50 -34.65
CA ALA A 1220 24.30 -19.59 -33.92
C ALA A 1220 25.46 -19.72 -34.92
N THR A 1221 26.51 -18.94 -34.71
CA THR A 1221 27.79 -19.14 -35.38
C THR A 1221 28.55 -20.23 -34.64
N VAL A 1222 28.98 -21.26 -35.35
CA VAL A 1222 29.70 -22.41 -34.80
C VAL A 1222 31.06 -22.55 -35.48
N PRO A 1223 32.05 -23.16 -34.80
CA PRO A 1223 33.30 -23.53 -35.45
C PRO A 1223 33.06 -24.44 -36.65
N VAL A 1224 33.86 -24.29 -37.70
CA VAL A 1224 33.87 -25.30 -38.77
C VAL A 1224 34.47 -26.60 -38.20
N PRO A 1225 33.81 -27.77 -38.33
CA PRO A 1225 34.34 -29.03 -37.85
C PRO A 1225 35.69 -29.35 -38.48
N GLU A 1226 36.66 -29.79 -37.67
CA GLU A 1226 38.04 -30.07 -38.11
C GLU A 1226 38.09 -31.06 -39.29
N ALA A 1227 37.26 -32.10 -39.28
CA ALA A 1227 37.14 -33.07 -40.37
C ALA A 1227 36.70 -32.45 -41.72
N VAL A 1228 35.90 -31.37 -41.70
CA VAL A 1228 35.48 -30.65 -42.91
C VAL A 1228 36.62 -29.78 -43.43
N VAL A 1229 37.40 -29.18 -42.52
CA VAL A 1229 38.62 -28.42 -42.88
C VAL A 1229 39.66 -29.35 -43.49
N GLU A 1230 39.93 -30.50 -42.87
CA GLU A 1230 40.90 -31.50 -43.36
C GLU A 1230 40.49 -32.12 -44.72
N GLU A 1231 39.20 -32.37 -44.95
CA GLU A 1231 38.70 -32.85 -46.24
C GLU A 1231 38.82 -31.77 -47.33
N ALA A 1232 38.45 -30.53 -47.04
CA ALA A 1232 38.61 -29.41 -47.97
C ALA A 1232 40.09 -29.15 -48.30
N GLU A 1233 40.98 -29.24 -47.31
CA GLU A 1233 42.43 -29.14 -47.53
C GLU A 1233 42.97 -30.30 -48.37
N ARG A 1234 42.46 -31.53 -48.19
CA ARG A 1234 42.81 -32.68 -49.02
C ARG A 1234 42.33 -32.51 -50.47
N GLN A 1235 41.09 -32.08 -50.68
CA GLN A 1235 40.54 -31.82 -52.01
C GLN A 1235 41.26 -30.68 -52.72
N ASN A 1236 41.55 -29.59 -52.02
CA ASN A 1236 42.36 -28.49 -52.56
C ASN A 1236 43.79 -28.95 -52.90
N ALA A 1237 44.38 -29.86 -52.11
CA ALA A 1237 45.68 -30.45 -52.41
C ALA A 1237 45.63 -31.39 -53.64
N GLU A 1238 44.57 -32.21 -53.78
CA GLU A 1238 44.36 -33.05 -54.97
C GLU A 1238 44.06 -32.24 -56.23
N GLU A 1239 43.29 -31.15 -56.13
CA GLU A 1239 43.05 -30.23 -57.25
C GLU A 1239 44.30 -29.45 -57.61
N ALA A 1240 45.10 -29.01 -56.64
CA ALA A 1240 46.40 -28.39 -56.89
C ALA A 1240 47.36 -29.37 -57.58
N ASP A 1241 47.43 -30.62 -57.13
CA ASP A 1241 48.21 -31.68 -57.77
C ASP A 1241 47.69 -31.97 -59.19
N ASN A 1242 46.37 -32.05 -59.40
CA ASN A 1242 45.77 -32.23 -60.71
C ASN A 1242 46.00 -31.03 -61.64
N ALA A 1243 45.99 -29.80 -61.12
CA ALA A 1243 46.32 -28.58 -61.86
C ALA A 1243 47.81 -28.53 -62.24
N VAL A 1244 48.70 -29.00 -61.35
CA VAL A 1244 50.13 -29.18 -61.64
C VAL A 1244 50.33 -30.26 -62.71
N ILE A 1245 49.61 -31.39 -62.64
CA ILE A 1245 49.62 -32.45 -63.65
C ILE A 1245 49.06 -31.96 -65.00
N ALA A 1246 48.00 -31.15 -64.99
CA ALA A 1246 47.43 -30.55 -66.19
C ALA A 1246 48.38 -29.52 -66.82
N ASN A 1247 49.04 -28.67 -66.02
CA ASN A 1247 50.09 -27.76 -66.50
C ASN A 1247 51.31 -28.52 -67.04
N ALA A 1248 51.73 -29.60 -66.39
CA ALA A 1248 52.81 -30.46 -66.87
C ALA A 1248 52.44 -31.14 -68.20
N ARG A 1249 51.18 -31.58 -68.37
CA ARG A 1249 50.65 -32.08 -69.65
C ARG A 1249 50.58 -31.00 -70.72
N GLN A 1250 50.16 -29.78 -70.37
CA GLN A 1250 50.12 -28.64 -71.29
C GLN A 1250 51.54 -28.23 -71.74
N GLN A 1251 52.52 -28.26 -70.83
CA GLN A 1251 53.93 -28.02 -71.14
C GLN A 1251 54.53 -29.13 -72.01
N ALA A 1252 54.14 -30.40 -71.80
CA ALA A 1252 54.53 -31.52 -72.66
C ALA A 1252 53.92 -31.42 -74.08
N VAL A 1253 52.67 -30.98 -74.21
CA VAL A 1253 52.02 -30.71 -75.50
C VAL A 1253 52.68 -29.54 -76.23
N ASN A 1254 53.00 -28.45 -75.51
CA ASN A 1254 53.74 -27.32 -76.09
C ASN A 1254 55.17 -27.70 -76.54
N GLN A 1255 55.84 -28.65 -75.87
CA GLN A 1255 57.13 -29.18 -76.34
C GLN A 1255 57.02 -30.06 -77.59
N ILE A 1256 55.89 -30.72 -77.81
CA ILE A 1256 55.62 -31.51 -79.03
C ILE A 1256 55.29 -30.59 -80.21
N GLU A 1257 54.59 -29.46 -79.99
CA GLU A 1257 54.30 -28.47 -81.05
C GLU A 1257 55.54 -27.66 -81.47
N LEU A 1258 56.50 -27.43 -80.57
CA LEU A 1258 57.80 -26.80 -80.90
C LEU A 1258 58.78 -27.73 -81.64
N GLY A 1259 58.51 -29.03 -81.70
CA GLY A 1259 59.31 -30.03 -82.43
C GLY A 1259 58.89 -30.26 -83.90
N ALA A 1260 57.78 -29.69 -84.36
CA ALA A 1260 57.19 -29.96 -85.68
C ALA A 1260 57.47 -28.89 -86.76
N ALA A 1261 58.45 -28.01 -86.55
CA ALA A 1261 58.83 -27.00 -87.55
C ALA A 1261 60.35 -26.91 -87.75
N THR A 1262 60.92 -27.84 -88.52
CA THR A 1262 62.09 -27.56 -89.36
C THR A 1262 61.99 -28.38 -90.66
N PRO A 1263 62.08 -27.77 -91.86
CA PRO A 1263 61.96 -28.47 -93.13
C PRO A 1263 63.26 -29.15 -93.55
N ALA A 1264 63.14 -30.26 -94.29
CA ALA A 1264 64.23 -30.99 -94.93
C ALA A 1264 64.91 -30.17 -96.06
N PRO A 1265 66.22 -30.38 -96.32
CA PRO A 1265 66.93 -29.73 -97.42
C PRO A 1265 66.65 -30.42 -98.76
N ALA A 1266 66.57 -29.62 -99.83
CA ALA A 1266 66.43 -30.08 -101.21
C ALA A 1266 67.76 -30.59 -101.80
N ALA A 1267 67.66 -31.66 -102.60
CA ALA A 1267 68.63 -32.14 -103.58
C ALA A 1267 67.93 -32.22 -104.97
N PRO A 1268 68.66 -32.32 -106.11
CA PRO A 1268 68.38 -31.52 -107.31
C PRO A 1268 67.44 -32.10 -108.39
N GLU A 1269 66.84 -31.14 -109.11
CA GLU A 1269 66.39 -30.98 -110.52
C GLU A 1269 65.89 -32.15 -111.40
N ALA A 1270 64.59 -32.09 -111.77
CA ALA A 1270 64.01 -32.26 -113.12
C ALA A 1270 62.50 -31.94 -113.10
#